data_AF-A0A0V1BM09-F1
#
_entry.id   AF-A0A0V1BM09-F1
#
_cell.length_a   1.000
_cell.length_b   1.000
_cell.length_c   1.000
_cell.angle_alpha   90.00
_cell.angle_beta   90.00
_cell.angle_gamma   90.00
#
_symmetry.space_group_name_H-M   'P 1'
#
loop_
_entity.id
_entity.type
_entity.pdbx_description
1 polymer ?
#
loop_
_entity_poly.entity_id
_entity_poly.type
_entity_poly.pdbx_seq_one_letter_code
_entity_poly.pdbx_strand_id
1 'polypeptide(L)'
;LLELILSTTVLLVGSRFRHLFFRRHIFYSSHNLKNIIPMEQEHSTLESMMAKMDFGNKLDIEMNPWPDFIQRRLDLWAKYMKNYNDELAKKQSEPITVTLPDGKEVEAMAWRTSPLDIMTKLNMGGRPIVSKVDGVLWDLERPLEKSCNLQFLLFDDDEGKQVFWHSTAHVLGEAAERLFGCCLCYGPPIENGFYYDMFMDDRTVTAEDMDKLEKIMKAAIDGKQPFERLELKKEELMEMFKYNPFKLRILENKVKTPTTTAYRCGPLIDLCRGPHVRHTGLLNSFKITKNSSTFWEGDSSMESLQRVYGVSFPNSKQLKLWEKMREEAASRDHRKLGRQQELFIFHELSPGSAFFFPRGAYIYNTLVEFLRKQYRKRGFREVITPNIYNSRLWETSGHWQHYAKNMFKNELSGALSGLTRVRRFQQDDAHIFCRQDQIASEIEGCLDFLRFVYETLGFSMKLYLSTRPDDFMGDVKTWDEAEAQLQCALEKFKLPWTLNAGDGAFYGPKIDIIVLDAMQRQHQCATIQLDFQLPVRFDLHYVDENHVKQRPVIIHRAVLGSIERMIAVLTENFAGKWPFWLSPRQAMVIPVHPEFDDYALQVQQKIFDAGFECDVDVDASDTMKKKIRNAQLGKWNFILVVGAKEKENSSVNIRTRDNAVLGEYSLEKLIEKFNFLKENYVLKIYFFVWFGVIVVVTVNSNNYGSWLHCIADNNNTKSSSAIKSAKQASKIYNKQNSAAVRCSWFCMFNLKTVDNCQVITAQAHFCYSISSSSSSSTSRFIVTMKSVQLLKYSSTLDDDDYDSAESSSLQNKIIEQFSLSEVKKSNDNKNCEKLKIDDDNAVQNEEEIFKWLNEQRSTFTYGLSDDQALTNLIKSTVGTGVLAVPEAFSNAGLWFGLIFLIFTVIINLCCLRILVRTSQMMCLRSGRAAVDYGTLAELSVFHGPKPLRRFKRHAKFLVNISLAFSQLGMCSVYFVFIAEHIKQTVEVQNTFSLATYMAFLLPLFLALCSIRHLKYLAIPSTLANLVYCVAFVITFQYIFQELPSWRRLPSIQSLDRLPLAFGSLMFAFSAAGTILPIENKTKFPKSMNAWNGILNTSCALSTILYIAVGFYGYIRFGSDVAGSITLNLPKDEPLYKAVKLMVSFVVSISYPMQFYVPMDIVILKLQQIIDRPGLRLAAEYAIRYTLVLITFTFAELVPHLGLFISLVGALTTSALTFIFPPIIEILCEYRGSVHNRRWQLLVFGNLLICLFGMVGLLTGTITSIKAILHSFRVNE
;
A
#
# COMPACT_ATOMS: atom_id res chain seq x y z
N LEU A 1 -2.71 3.31 60.19
CA LEU A 1 -3.11 3.65 58.81
C LEU A 1 -2.71 5.07 58.39
N LEU A 2 -2.75 6.08 59.28
CA LEU A 2 -2.17 7.41 58.99
C LEU A 2 -0.62 7.45 59.04
N GLU A 3 0.04 6.52 59.71
CA GLU A 3 1.51 6.36 59.65
C GLU A 3 2.00 5.45 58.51
N LEU A 4 1.10 4.78 57.78
CA LEU A 4 1.48 3.99 56.59
C LEU A 4 1.35 4.80 55.28
N ILE A 5 0.86 6.04 55.36
CA ILE A 5 0.68 6.95 54.22
C ILE A 5 1.82 7.98 54.13
N LEU A 6 2.68 8.08 55.15
CA LEU A 6 3.76 9.06 55.24
C LEU A 6 5.13 8.60 54.71
N SER A 7 5.25 7.39 54.14
CA SER A 7 6.55 6.84 53.68
C SER A 7 6.73 6.72 52.15
N THR A 8 5.79 7.21 51.32
CA THR A 8 5.92 7.08 49.85
C THR A 8 5.65 8.36 49.05
N THR A 9 5.90 9.53 49.65
CA THR A 9 5.81 10.82 48.94
C THR A 9 7.00 11.72 49.26
N VAL A 10 8.22 11.17 49.18
CA VAL A 10 9.47 11.95 49.13
C VAL A 10 10.39 11.33 48.09
N LEU A 11 10.20 11.72 46.84
CA LEU A 11 11.22 11.80 45.77
C LEU A 11 10.49 12.27 44.50
N LEU A 12 10.46 13.59 44.31
CA LEU A 12 10.42 14.33 43.05
C LEU A 12 9.80 15.70 43.32
N VAL A 13 10.64 16.64 43.79
CA VAL A 13 10.79 18.02 43.29
C VAL A 13 11.68 18.78 44.28
N GLY A 14 12.93 19.00 43.89
CA GLY A 14 13.73 20.17 44.25
C GLY A 14 14.43 20.56 42.95
N SER A 15 14.47 21.80 42.49
CA SER A 15 14.28 23.15 43.03
C SER A 15 14.15 24.06 41.77
N ARG A 16 13.72 25.32 41.71
CA ARG A 16 13.43 26.39 42.66
C ARG A 16 12.74 27.50 41.81
N PHE A 17 11.74 28.18 42.37
CA PHE A 17 11.16 29.42 41.82
C PHE A 17 11.60 30.59 42.70
N ARG A 18 12.07 31.70 42.10
CA ARG A 18 11.77 33.12 42.47
C ARG A 18 12.78 34.09 41.85
N HIS A 19 12.34 35.00 40.98
CA HIS A 19 11.98 36.38 41.34
C HIS A 19 11.49 37.19 40.12
N LEU A 20 10.59 38.13 40.40
CA LEU A 20 9.91 39.04 39.48
C LEU A 20 10.51 40.46 39.59
N PHE A 21 10.46 41.20 38.46
CA PHE A 21 10.56 42.66 38.25
C PHE A 21 11.86 43.42 38.55
N PHE A 22 12.49 44.01 37.49
CA PHE A 22 12.67 45.46 37.33
C PHE A 22 13.11 45.88 35.90
N ARG A 23 12.26 46.71 35.27
CA ARG A 23 12.48 47.87 34.36
C ARG A 23 13.79 48.10 33.56
N ARG A 24 13.54 48.38 32.26
CA ARG A 24 13.94 49.54 31.42
C ARG A 24 15.38 49.66 30.82
N HIS A 25 15.35 49.73 29.47
CA HIS A 25 15.92 50.77 28.58
C HIS A 25 17.35 50.66 27.99
N ILE A 26 17.39 50.75 26.64
CA ILE A 26 18.23 51.62 25.76
C ILE A 26 19.22 50.94 24.77
N PHE A 27 18.82 51.04 23.49
CA PHE A 27 19.51 51.44 22.23
C PHE A 27 20.83 50.81 21.72
N TYR A 28 20.69 50.22 20.51
CA TYR A 28 21.29 50.60 19.20
C TYR A 28 22.82 50.67 18.93
N SER A 29 23.16 50.02 17.81
CA SER A 29 23.88 50.55 16.63
C SER A 29 25.36 50.19 16.39
N SER A 30 25.54 49.67 15.17
CA SER A 30 26.65 49.68 14.20
C SER A 30 27.87 50.60 14.42
N HIS A 31 29.09 50.13 14.06
CA HIS A 31 29.84 50.54 12.86
C HIS A 31 31.24 49.88 12.73
N ASN A 32 31.68 49.81 11.47
CA ASN A 32 32.98 49.42 10.89
C ASN A 32 34.26 49.80 11.64
N LEU A 33 35.36 49.03 11.46
CA LEU A 33 36.58 49.46 10.70
C LEU A 33 37.71 48.42 10.67
N LYS A 34 38.47 48.49 9.57
CA LYS A 34 39.69 47.76 9.18
C LYS A 34 40.90 48.05 10.09
N ASN A 35 41.87 47.14 10.18
CA ASN A 35 43.32 47.41 10.00
C ASN A 35 44.19 46.11 9.98
N ILE A 36 45.41 46.26 9.47
CA ILE A 36 46.32 45.28 8.82
C ILE A 36 47.65 45.16 9.63
N ILE A 37 48.42 44.06 9.43
CA ILE A 37 49.91 43.83 9.54
C ILE A 37 50.49 43.44 10.95
N PRO A 38 51.62 42.69 11.12
CA PRO A 38 52.22 41.47 10.50
C PRO A 38 52.64 40.33 11.52
N MET A 39 53.24 39.26 10.95
CA MET A 39 53.98 38.11 11.49
C MET A 39 54.92 38.33 12.71
N GLU A 40 54.91 37.41 13.68
CA GLU A 40 56.01 36.44 13.96
C GLU A 40 55.70 35.49 15.14
N GLN A 41 56.35 34.31 15.11
CA GLN A 41 56.57 33.28 16.14
C GLN A 41 55.64 32.05 16.23
N GLU A 42 56.22 30.96 15.71
CA GLU A 42 55.85 29.55 15.75
C GLU A 42 55.91 28.97 17.18
N HIS A 43 54.79 28.39 17.67
CA HIS A 43 54.72 27.16 18.48
C HIS A 43 53.28 26.85 18.97
N SER A 44 52.26 26.92 18.11
CA SER A 44 50.87 26.54 18.50
C SER A 44 50.01 25.96 17.37
N THR A 45 50.63 25.45 16.31
CA THR A 45 49.94 25.15 15.04
C THR A 45 49.17 23.84 15.00
N LEU A 46 49.38 22.85 15.88
CA LEU A 46 48.56 21.62 15.84
C LEU A 46 47.21 21.77 16.55
N GLU A 47 47.19 22.30 17.78
CA GLU A 47 45.95 22.50 18.54
C GLU A 47 45.06 23.58 17.91
N SER A 48 45.65 24.64 17.34
CA SER A 48 44.86 25.69 16.67
C SER A 48 44.37 25.29 15.26
N MET A 49 45.01 24.32 14.59
CA MET A 49 44.49 23.73 13.35
C MET A 49 43.35 22.74 13.62
N MET A 50 43.45 21.93 14.68
CA MET A 50 42.37 21.03 15.10
C MET A 50 41.14 21.79 15.60
N ALA A 51 41.33 22.93 16.28
CA ALA A 51 40.25 23.80 16.75
C ALA A 51 39.55 24.61 15.64
N LYS A 52 40.07 24.61 14.40
CA LYS A 52 39.53 25.36 13.24
C LYS A 52 38.95 24.48 12.12
N MET A 53 38.83 23.16 12.29
CA MET A 53 38.00 22.35 11.40
C MET A 53 36.53 22.55 11.77
N ASP A 54 35.93 23.60 11.23
CA ASP A 54 34.48 23.78 11.20
C ASP A 54 33.89 22.61 10.38
N PHE A 55 33.42 21.56 11.05
CA PHE A 55 32.88 20.32 10.44
C PHE A 55 31.55 20.52 9.69
N GLY A 56 31.27 21.74 9.22
CA GLY A 56 29.98 22.20 8.76
C GLY A 56 29.02 22.30 9.95
N ASN A 57 28.50 23.51 10.20
CA ASN A 57 27.53 23.86 11.26
C ASN A 57 26.83 22.64 11.87
N LYS A 58 27.27 22.22 13.07
CA LYS A 58 26.63 21.14 13.84
C LYS A 58 25.14 21.44 13.93
N LEU A 59 24.31 20.57 13.36
CA LEU A 59 22.87 20.80 13.33
C LEU A 59 22.26 20.32 14.66
N ASP A 60 21.25 21.06 15.16
CA ASP A 60 20.52 20.70 16.39
C ASP A 60 19.80 19.33 16.33
N ILE A 61 19.76 18.71 15.14
CA ILE A 61 19.13 17.40 14.90
C ILE A 61 20.09 16.21 15.06
N GLU A 62 21.39 16.47 15.25
CA GLU A 62 22.43 15.45 15.38
C GLU A 62 22.58 14.98 16.84
N MET A 63 23.22 13.82 17.05
CA MET A 63 23.59 13.39 18.39
C MET A 63 24.54 14.40 19.04
N ASN A 64 24.28 14.74 20.30
CA ASN A 64 25.13 15.64 21.07
C ASN A 64 25.30 15.14 22.51
N PRO A 65 26.50 14.69 22.92
CA PRO A 65 27.72 14.56 22.11
C PRO A 65 27.61 13.47 21.03
N TRP A 66 28.51 13.51 20.04
CA TRP A 66 28.70 12.38 19.13
C TRP A 66 29.31 11.19 19.87
N PRO A 67 29.18 9.95 19.35
CA PRO A 67 29.84 8.78 19.94
C PRO A 67 31.37 8.91 19.99
N ASP A 68 31.97 8.46 21.10
CA ASP A 68 33.41 8.56 21.37
C ASP A 68 34.29 7.90 20.29
N PHE A 69 33.77 6.87 19.61
CA PHE A 69 34.51 6.16 18.56
C PHE A 69 34.83 7.04 17.36
N ILE A 70 34.05 8.10 17.10
CA ILE A 70 34.30 9.03 16.00
C ILE A 70 35.61 9.78 16.25
N GLN A 71 35.77 10.36 17.44
CA GLN A 71 36.98 11.09 17.80
C GLN A 71 38.20 10.17 17.84
N ARG A 72 38.07 8.98 18.46
CA ARG A 72 39.16 8.00 18.51
C ARG A 72 39.66 7.58 17.12
N ARG A 73 38.75 7.37 16.16
CA ARG A 73 39.14 7.05 14.76
C ARG A 73 39.89 8.22 14.12
N LEU A 74 39.47 9.46 14.35
CA LEU A 74 40.14 10.65 13.82
C LEU A 74 41.57 10.80 14.38
N ASP A 75 41.76 10.54 15.67
CA ASP A 75 43.08 10.59 16.30
C ASP A 75 44.02 9.50 15.73
N LEU A 76 43.51 8.28 15.54
CA LEU A 76 44.24 7.19 14.90
C LEU A 76 44.56 7.51 13.44
N TRP A 77 43.63 8.10 12.69
CA TRP A 77 43.85 8.53 11.32
C TRP A 77 44.96 9.58 11.22
N ALA A 78 44.93 10.61 12.07
CA ALA A 78 45.98 11.62 12.10
C ALA A 78 47.37 11.01 12.34
N LYS A 79 47.46 10.04 13.27
CA LYS A 79 48.69 9.29 13.53
C LYS A 79 49.16 8.49 12.31
N TYR A 80 48.29 7.69 11.70
CA TYR A 80 48.68 6.81 10.60
C TYR A 80 48.92 7.58 9.29
N MET A 81 48.15 8.63 9.02
CA MET A 81 48.34 9.50 7.86
C MET A 81 49.70 10.22 7.92
N LYS A 82 50.15 10.64 9.11
CA LYS A 82 51.49 11.19 9.31
C LYS A 82 52.57 10.16 8.92
N ASN A 83 52.47 8.93 9.45
CA ASN A 83 53.41 7.86 9.11
C ASN A 83 53.46 7.58 7.61
N TYR A 84 52.30 7.53 6.95
CA TYR A 84 52.19 7.31 5.52
C TYR A 84 52.83 8.43 4.69
N ASN A 85 52.59 9.69 5.06
CA ASN A 85 53.21 10.83 4.39
C ASN A 85 54.74 10.82 4.55
N ASP A 86 55.24 10.45 5.73
CA ASP A 86 56.67 10.31 6.00
C ASP A 86 57.29 9.17 5.15
N GLU A 87 56.57 8.07 4.93
CA GLU A 87 57.00 6.98 4.04
C GLU A 87 56.96 7.39 2.56
N LEU A 88 55.90 8.10 2.13
CA LEU A 88 55.75 8.58 0.75
C LEU A 88 56.82 9.62 0.38
N ALA A 89 57.22 10.44 1.36
CA ALA A 89 58.32 11.40 1.20
C ALA A 89 59.67 10.68 0.96
N LYS A 90 59.88 9.52 1.58
CA LYS A 90 61.10 8.70 1.42
C LYS A 90 61.17 7.94 0.10
N LYS A 91 60.05 7.74 -0.61
CA LYS A 91 60.05 7.04 -1.90
C LYS A 91 60.82 7.83 -2.95
N GLN A 92 61.69 7.14 -3.68
CA GLN A 92 62.48 7.70 -4.78
C GLN A 92 61.56 8.08 -5.95
N SER A 93 61.70 9.31 -6.43
CA SER A 93 60.92 9.85 -7.54
C SER A 93 61.72 9.72 -8.83
N GLU A 94 61.19 8.96 -9.78
CA GLU A 94 61.79 8.74 -11.10
C GLU A 94 60.93 9.37 -12.20
N PRO A 95 61.52 9.84 -13.31
CA PRO A 95 60.76 10.30 -14.48
C PRO A 95 59.94 9.16 -15.08
N ILE A 96 58.66 9.41 -15.34
CA ILE A 96 57.71 8.47 -15.95
C ILE A 96 56.95 9.13 -17.11
N THR A 97 56.49 8.29 -18.03
CA THR A 97 55.70 8.72 -19.20
C THR A 97 54.25 8.31 -19.00
N VAL A 98 53.33 9.26 -19.18
CA VAL A 98 51.88 9.02 -19.10
C VAL A 98 51.27 9.19 -20.48
N THR A 99 50.62 8.13 -20.97
CA THR A 99 50.00 8.11 -22.30
C THR A 99 48.49 8.29 -22.18
N LEU A 100 47.93 9.25 -22.92
CA LEU A 100 46.50 9.53 -22.98
C LEU A 100 45.80 8.75 -24.12
N PRO A 101 44.46 8.66 -24.14
CA PRO A 101 43.73 7.89 -25.16
C PRO A 101 43.86 8.44 -26.58
N ASP A 102 44.23 9.71 -26.74
CA ASP A 102 44.54 10.35 -28.02
C ASP A 102 45.98 10.06 -28.51
N GLY A 103 46.74 9.25 -27.77
CA GLY A 103 48.13 8.92 -28.03
C GLY A 103 49.12 9.98 -27.54
N LYS A 104 48.67 11.04 -26.88
CA LYS A 104 49.56 12.09 -26.36
C LYS A 104 50.32 11.59 -25.13
N GLU A 105 51.64 11.77 -25.15
CA GLU A 105 52.52 11.46 -24.01
C GLU A 105 52.80 12.71 -23.18
N VAL A 106 52.80 12.55 -21.86
CA VAL A 106 53.06 13.62 -20.89
C VAL A 106 54.10 13.15 -19.88
N GLU A 107 55.15 13.94 -19.70
CA GLU A 107 56.14 13.71 -18.65
C GLU A 107 55.56 13.98 -17.26
N ALA A 108 55.80 13.02 -16.36
CA ALA A 108 55.38 13.02 -14.97
C ALA A 108 56.49 12.43 -14.07
N MET A 109 56.35 12.57 -12.77
CA MET A 109 57.30 12.05 -11.78
C MET A 109 56.60 11.01 -10.89
N ALA A 110 57.18 9.82 -10.79
CA ALA A 110 56.65 8.74 -9.96
C ALA A 110 56.53 9.20 -8.49
N TRP A 111 55.43 8.83 -7.83
CA TRP A 111 55.12 9.19 -6.44
C TRP A 111 54.97 10.70 -6.17
N ARG A 112 54.92 11.54 -7.22
CA ARG A 112 54.78 13.01 -7.10
C ARG A 112 53.65 13.56 -7.96
N THR A 113 53.54 13.12 -9.21
CA THR A 113 52.49 13.59 -10.13
C THR A 113 51.24 12.73 -10.02
N SER A 114 50.08 13.36 -9.83
CA SER A 114 48.76 12.71 -9.84
C SER A 114 48.03 12.91 -11.19
N PRO A 115 46.99 12.11 -11.49
CA PRO A 115 46.08 12.38 -12.61
C PRO A 115 45.52 13.81 -12.62
N LEU A 116 45.22 14.36 -11.44
CA LEU A 116 44.74 15.74 -11.30
C LEU A 116 45.78 16.78 -11.74
N ASP A 117 47.06 16.56 -11.43
CA ASP A 117 48.14 17.45 -11.85
C ASP A 117 48.29 17.44 -13.37
N ILE A 118 48.18 16.26 -13.99
CA ILE A 118 48.21 16.11 -15.45
C ILE A 118 47.02 16.82 -16.10
N MET A 119 45.82 16.63 -15.56
CA MET A 119 44.61 17.32 -16.03
C MET A 119 44.77 18.85 -15.96
N THR A 120 45.34 19.35 -14.85
CA THR A 120 45.58 20.78 -14.64
C THR A 120 46.65 21.31 -15.59
N LYS A 121 47.76 20.58 -15.76
CA LYS A 121 48.85 20.90 -16.70
C LYS A 121 48.36 20.97 -18.16
N LEU A 122 47.37 20.16 -18.52
CA LEU A 122 46.81 20.09 -19.86
C LEU A 122 45.62 21.04 -20.10
N ASN A 123 45.17 21.79 -19.09
CA ASN A 123 43.98 22.64 -19.17
C ASN A 123 42.75 21.90 -19.74
N MET A 124 42.58 20.63 -19.37
CA MET A 124 41.48 19.81 -19.89
C MET A 124 40.14 20.34 -19.35
N GLY A 125 39.24 20.70 -20.27
CA GLY A 125 37.86 21.08 -19.94
C GLY A 125 37.03 19.85 -19.58
N GLY A 126 36.45 19.82 -18.38
CA GLY A 126 35.61 18.72 -17.91
C GLY A 126 35.53 18.66 -16.39
N ARG A 127 34.55 17.94 -15.84
CA ARG A 127 34.50 17.58 -14.41
C ARG A 127 34.64 16.07 -14.29
N PRO A 128 35.86 15.51 -14.45
CA PRO A 128 36.05 14.08 -14.28
C PRO A 128 35.74 13.67 -12.86
N ILE A 129 35.12 12.50 -12.75
CA ILE A 129 34.72 11.90 -11.48
C ILE A 129 35.88 11.09 -10.91
N VAL A 130 36.58 10.35 -11.77
CA VAL A 130 37.66 9.42 -11.44
C VAL A 130 38.59 9.23 -12.64
N SER A 131 39.74 8.60 -12.45
CA SER A 131 40.66 8.19 -13.52
C SER A 131 40.81 6.67 -13.62
N LYS A 132 41.34 6.20 -14.74
CA LYS A 132 41.71 4.82 -14.99
C LYS A 132 43.17 4.78 -15.41
N VAL A 133 43.99 4.05 -14.65
CA VAL A 133 45.45 3.91 -14.83
C VAL A 133 45.73 2.45 -15.18
N ASP A 134 46.23 2.20 -16.39
CA ASP A 134 46.46 0.85 -16.93
C ASP A 134 45.24 -0.08 -16.81
N GLY A 135 44.05 0.48 -17.06
CA GLY A 135 42.79 -0.26 -16.97
C GLY A 135 42.24 -0.42 -15.55
N VAL A 136 42.89 0.11 -14.51
CA VAL A 136 42.45 0.04 -13.12
C VAL A 136 41.92 1.40 -12.64
N LEU A 137 40.78 1.43 -11.95
CA LEU A 137 40.23 2.66 -11.38
C LEU A 137 41.17 3.29 -10.34
N TRP A 138 41.33 4.61 -10.41
CA TRP A 138 42.36 5.36 -9.70
C TRP A 138 41.84 6.73 -9.27
N ASP A 139 42.02 7.09 -7.99
CA ASP A 139 41.63 8.41 -7.47
C ASP A 139 42.41 9.53 -8.18
N LEU A 140 41.75 10.66 -8.44
CA LEU A 140 42.35 11.77 -9.18
C LEU A 140 43.58 12.37 -8.47
N GLU A 141 43.60 12.32 -7.13
CA GLU A 141 44.68 12.87 -6.31
C GLU A 141 45.73 11.82 -5.91
N ARG A 142 45.54 10.54 -6.29
CA ARG A 142 46.51 9.47 -6.00
C ARG A 142 47.71 9.57 -6.93
N PRO A 143 48.95 9.71 -6.42
CA PRO A 143 50.15 9.78 -7.25
C PRO A 143 50.33 8.56 -8.15
N LEU A 144 50.88 8.77 -9.35
CA LEU A 144 51.22 7.71 -10.28
C LEU A 144 52.53 7.05 -9.86
N GLU A 145 52.58 5.71 -9.97
CA GLU A 145 53.70 4.92 -9.42
C GLU A 145 54.74 4.54 -10.49
N LYS A 146 54.33 4.50 -11.76
CA LYS A 146 55.13 4.10 -12.92
C LYS A 146 54.54 4.70 -14.21
N SER A 147 55.25 4.56 -15.32
CA SER A 147 54.71 4.87 -16.65
C SER A 147 53.44 4.07 -16.91
N CYS A 148 52.40 4.73 -17.41
CA CYS A 148 51.06 4.16 -17.48
C CYS A 148 50.17 4.83 -18.53
N ASN A 149 49.09 4.15 -18.89
CA ASN A 149 48.01 4.70 -19.71
C ASN A 149 46.96 5.33 -18.80
N LEU A 150 46.66 6.62 -19.02
CA LEU A 150 45.73 7.39 -18.20
C LEU A 150 44.48 7.76 -19.00
N GLN A 151 43.31 7.40 -18.47
CA GLN A 151 42.01 7.82 -18.98
C GLN A 151 41.20 8.53 -17.89
N PHE A 152 40.53 9.62 -18.24
CA PHE A 152 39.60 10.31 -17.35
C PHE A 152 38.17 9.83 -17.61
N LEU A 153 37.43 9.55 -16.54
CA LEU A 153 36.04 9.10 -16.61
C LEU A 153 35.10 10.21 -16.12
N LEU A 154 34.05 10.46 -16.88
CA LEU A 154 32.97 11.40 -16.59
C LEU A 154 31.82 10.68 -15.89
N PHE A 155 30.79 11.43 -15.47
CA PHE A 155 29.58 10.84 -14.88
C PHE A 155 28.79 9.99 -15.88
N ASP A 156 28.90 10.23 -17.18
CA ASP A 156 28.13 9.47 -18.16
C ASP A 156 28.70 8.06 -18.40
N ASP A 157 29.96 7.83 -18.01
CA ASP A 157 30.61 6.51 -18.01
C ASP A 157 30.09 5.65 -16.86
N ASP A 158 29.86 4.34 -17.10
CA ASP A 158 29.25 3.46 -16.10
C ASP A 158 30.11 3.28 -14.84
N GLU A 159 31.43 3.12 -15.00
CA GLU A 159 32.38 3.10 -13.87
C GLU A 159 32.39 4.46 -13.13
N GLY A 160 32.22 5.57 -13.86
CA GLY A 160 32.10 6.91 -13.27
C GLY A 160 30.84 7.07 -12.41
N LYS A 161 29.68 6.57 -12.86
CA LYS A 161 28.44 6.54 -12.05
C LYS A 161 28.61 5.74 -10.77
N GLN A 162 29.23 4.55 -10.87
CA GLN A 162 29.44 3.70 -9.71
C GLN A 162 30.31 4.39 -8.64
N VAL A 163 31.42 5.03 -9.04
CA VAL A 163 32.26 5.80 -8.10
C VAL A 163 31.50 6.99 -7.50
N PHE A 164 30.70 7.69 -8.30
CA PHE A 164 29.87 8.81 -7.84
C PHE A 164 28.85 8.37 -6.78
N TRP A 165 28.12 7.30 -7.04
CA TRP A 165 27.12 6.76 -6.11
C TRP A 165 27.77 6.13 -4.87
N HIS A 166 28.90 5.45 -5.03
CA HIS A 166 29.66 4.92 -3.90
C HIS A 166 30.15 6.02 -2.96
N SER A 167 30.61 7.14 -3.51
CA SER A 167 30.98 8.32 -2.73
C SER A 167 29.78 8.95 -2.01
N THR A 168 28.60 8.92 -2.64
CA THR A 168 27.37 9.40 -1.97
C THR A 168 26.91 8.47 -0.87
N ALA A 169 27.14 7.15 -1.00
CA ALA A 169 26.90 6.21 0.07
C ALA A 169 27.73 6.55 1.32
N HIS A 170 29.00 6.94 1.16
CA HIS A 170 29.81 7.39 2.30
C HIS A 170 29.23 8.65 2.98
N VAL A 171 28.74 9.62 2.22
CA VAL A 171 28.06 10.79 2.81
C VAL A 171 26.79 10.37 3.59
N LEU A 172 26.05 9.38 3.11
CA LEU A 172 24.93 8.79 3.86
C LEU A 172 25.42 8.08 5.14
N GLY A 173 26.54 7.36 5.07
CA GLY A 173 27.18 6.72 6.22
C GLY A 173 27.59 7.73 7.30
N GLU A 174 28.20 8.86 6.91
CA GLU A 174 28.53 9.97 7.81
C GLU A 174 27.27 10.50 8.50
N ALA A 175 26.22 10.78 7.72
CA ALA A 175 24.96 11.26 8.24
C ALA A 175 24.31 10.27 9.22
N ALA A 176 24.41 8.96 8.95
CA ALA A 176 23.87 7.90 9.79
C ALA A 176 24.65 7.75 11.11
N GLU A 177 25.98 7.85 11.11
CA GLU A 177 26.78 7.85 12.35
C GLU A 177 26.47 9.10 13.21
N ARG A 178 26.34 10.28 12.58
CA ARG A 178 26.01 11.55 13.28
C ARG A 178 24.60 11.57 13.87
N LEU A 179 23.63 10.94 13.19
CA LEU A 179 22.22 10.94 13.61
C LEU A 179 21.88 9.80 14.58
N PHE A 180 22.47 8.62 14.39
CA PHE A 180 22.08 7.40 15.11
C PHE A 180 23.17 6.80 15.97
N GLY A 181 24.45 7.13 15.75
CA GLY A 181 25.57 6.45 16.40
C GLY A 181 25.66 4.96 16.03
N CYS A 182 25.15 4.61 14.86
CA CYS A 182 25.00 3.24 14.39
C CYS A 182 26.35 2.58 14.00
N CYS A 183 26.34 1.24 13.89
CA CYS A 183 27.46 0.51 13.30
C CYS A 183 27.23 0.32 11.80
N LEU A 184 28.04 1.02 10.98
CA LEU A 184 28.01 0.91 9.53
C LEU A 184 28.48 -0.47 9.06
N CYS A 185 27.77 -1.03 8.08
CA CYS A 185 28.01 -2.35 7.49
C CYS A 185 28.50 -2.22 6.03
N TYR A 186 27.61 -2.45 5.05
CA TYR A 186 27.89 -2.39 3.61
C TYR A 186 27.25 -1.16 2.96
N GLY A 187 28.02 -0.41 2.15
CA GLY A 187 27.55 0.75 1.39
C GLY A 187 27.91 0.74 -0.11
N PRO A 188 27.49 -0.26 -0.90
CA PRO A 188 27.88 -0.37 -2.30
C PRO A 188 27.04 0.53 -3.22
N PRO A 189 27.59 0.93 -4.38
CA PRO A 189 26.77 1.42 -5.49
C PRO A 189 25.93 0.28 -6.09
N ILE A 190 24.81 0.64 -6.70
CA ILE A 190 23.92 -0.26 -7.46
C ILE A 190 23.59 0.37 -8.81
N GLU A 191 23.01 -0.39 -9.75
CA GLU A 191 22.76 0.04 -11.14
C GLU A 191 22.01 1.40 -11.27
N ASN A 192 21.25 1.82 -10.26
CA ASN A 192 20.47 3.06 -10.25
C ASN A 192 20.58 3.87 -8.95
N GLY A 193 21.75 3.87 -8.31
CA GLY A 193 21.99 4.62 -7.07
C GLY A 193 22.92 3.89 -6.11
N PHE A 194 22.59 3.93 -4.83
CA PHE A 194 23.35 3.29 -3.75
C PHE A 194 22.42 2.89 -2.60
N TYR A 195 22.94 2.08 -1.69
CA TYR A 195 22.36 1.93 -0.36
C TYR A 195 23.43 1.91 0.71
N TYR A 196 23.01 2.04 1.96
CA TYR A 196 23.87 1.79 3.12
C TYR A 196 23.14 0.93 4.16
N ASP A 197 23.78 -0.16 4.57
CA ASP A 197 23.35 -1.03 5.67
C ASP A 197 23.95 -0.57 6.99
N MET A 198 23.11 -0.46 8.01
CA MET A 198 23.52 -0.05 9.36
C MET A 198 22.83 -0.90 10.42
N PHE A 199 23.57 -1.25 11.44
CA PHE A 199 23.06 -1.92 12.62
C PHE A 199 22.73 -0.88 13.71
N MET A 200 21.50 -0.97 14.25
CA MET A 200 20.93 0.01 15.19
C MET A 200 20.18 -0.64 16.36
N ASP A 201 20.62 -1.83 16.79
CA ASP A 201 19.92 -2.66 17.78
C ASP A 201 18.41 -2.78 17.45
N ASP A 202 17.52 -2.32 18.33
CA ASP A 202 16.06 -2.42 18.19
C ASP A 202 15.40 -1.23 17.46
N ARG A 203 16.18 -0.27 16.94
CA ARG A 203 15.64 0.91 16.26
C ARG A 203 15.47 0.69 14.76
N THR A 204 14.33 1.13 14.22
CA THR A 204 14.07 1.19 12.77
C THR A 204 14.14 2.62 12.25
N VAL A 205 14.61 2.80 11.01
CA VAL A 205 14.57 4.10 10.31
C VAL A 205 13.11 4.46 10.00
N THR A 206 12.67 5.67 10.38
CA THR A 206 11.34 6.20 10.07
C THR A 206 11.36 7.18 8.90
N ALA A 207 10.19 7.58 8.39
CA ALA A 207 10.10 8.59 7.34
C ALA A 207 10.66 9.96 7.77
N GLU A 208 10.48 10.33 9.04
CA GLU A 208 11.04 11.57 9.60
C GLU A 208 12.57 11.52 9.68
N ASP A 209 13.14 10.34 9.94
CA ASP A 209 14.59 10.16 9.96
C ASP A 209 15.21 10.35 8.57
N MET A 210 14.50 9.99 7.49
CA MET A 210 14.99 10.21 6.12
C MET A 210 15.19 11.71 5.83
N ASP A 211 14.26 12.57 6.23
CA ASP A 211 14.39 14.02 6.07
C ASP A 211 15.57 14.59 6.90
N LYS A 212 15.84 14.00 8.07
CA LYS A 212 16.99 14.39 8.92
C LYS A 212 18.31 13.95 8.29
N LEU A 213 18.39 12.72 7.78
CA LEU A 213 19.56 12.22 7.05
C LEU A 213 19.88 13.11 5.84
N GLU A 214 18.87 13.48 5.04
CA GLU A 214 19.09 14.37 3.89
C GLU A 214 19.65 15.74 4.29
N LYS A 215 19.17 16.33 5.41
CA LYS A 215 19.69 17.59 5.93
C LYS A 215 21.15 17.50 6.34
N ILE A 216 21.54 16.43 7.03
CA ILE A 216 22.94 16.22 7.46
C ILE A 216 23.84 15.93 6.26
N MET A 217 23.39 15.09 5.32
CA MET A 217 24.11 14.86 4.05
C MET A 217 24.31 16.17 3.29
N LYS A 218 23.30 17.03 3.26
CA LYS A 218 23.39 18.35 2.60
C LYS A 218 24.43 19.24 3.28
N ALA A 219 24.48 19.26 4.61
CA ALA A 219 25.51 19.98 5.36
C ALA A 219 26.93 19.46 5.06
N ALA A 220 27.12 18.14 4.99
CA ALA A 220 28.41 17.54 4.63
C ALA A 220 28.83 17.87 3.18
N ILE A 221 27.88 17.92 2.25
CA ILE A 221 28.09 18.31 0.84
C ILE A 221 28.45 19.79 0.72
N ASP A 222 27.72 20.67 1.41
CA ASP A 222 27.97 22.11 1.41
C ASP A 222 29.31 22.45 2.06
N GLY A 223 29.76 21.63 3.02
CA GLY A 223 31.10 21.69 3.62
C GLY A 223 32.24 21.26 2.69
N LYS A 224 31.96 20.68 1.51
CA LYS A 224 32.96 20.25 0.51
C LYS A 224 34.10 19.40 1.11
N GLN A 225 33.76 18.48 1.99
CA GLN A 225 34.72 17.61 2.65
C GLN A 225 35.52 16.78 1.62
N PRO A 226 36.86 16.75 1.71
CA PRO A 226 37.69 15.95 0.82
C PRO A 226 37.59 14.45 1.16
N PHE A 227 37.73 13.60 0.14
CA PHE A 227 37.91 12.17 0.33
C PHE A 227 39.40 11.84 0.40
N GLU A 228 39.87 11.43 1.57
CA GLU A 228 41.29 11.12 1.80
C GLU A 228 41.49 9.61 1.83
N ARG A 229 42.40 9.09 1.00
CA ARG A 229 42.74 7.66 0.93
C ARG A 229 43.93 7.35 1.83
N LEU A 230 43.87 6.25 2.56
CA LEU A 230 45.00 5.70 3.30
C LEU A 230 45.07 4.18 3.16
N GLU A 231 46.26 3.65 2.89
CA GLU A 231 46.53 2.21 2.94
C GLU A 231 47.10 1.85 4.31
N LEU A 232 46.48 0.87 4.98
CA LEU A 232 46.75 0.51 6.37
C LEU A 232 46.99 -0.99 6.50
N LYS A 233 47.76 -1.37 7.51
CA LYS A 233 47.90 -2.78 7.89
C LYS A 233 46.62 -3.30 8.52
N LYS A 234 46.37 -4.60 8.37
CA LYS A 234 45.19 -5.26 8.93
C LYS A 234 45.08 -5.03 10.44
N GLU A 235 46.18 -5.06 11.18
CA GLU A 235 46.20 -4.84 12.63
C GLU A 235 45.81 -3.40 13.02
N GLU A 236 46.23 -2.40 12.24
CA GLU A 236 45.90 -0.99 12.47
C GLU A 236 44.41 -0.73 12.25
N LEU A 237 43.82 -1.40 11.25
CA LEU A 237 42.38 -1.35 10.96
C LEU A 237 41.56 -2.08 12.01
N MET A 238 42.03 -3.22 12.53
CA MET A 238 41.38 -3.93 13.63
C MET A 238 41.30 -3.06 14.88
N GLU A 239 42.35 -2.30 15.19
CA GLU A 239 42.33 -1.34 16.31
C GLU A 239 41.42 -0.13 16.01
N MET A 240 41.44 0.40 14.79
CA MET A 240 40.60 1.52 14.37
C MET A 240 39.10 1.21 14.43
N PHE A 241 38.70 -0.01 14.02
CA PHE A 241 37.31 -0.45 13.96
C PHE A 241 36.91 -1.37 15.12
N LYS A 242 37.66 -1.39 16.23
CA LYS A 242 37.42 -2.24 17.39
C LYS A 242 36.00 -2.16 17.96
N TYR A 243 35.33 -1.01 17.80
CA TYR A 243 33.96 -0.78 18.25
C TYR A 243 32.88 -1.38 17.33
N ASN A 244 33.20 -1.67 16.07
CA ASN A 244 32.25 -2.09 15.04
C ASN A 244 32.44 -3.58 14.71
N PRO A 245 31.61 -4.50 15.27
CA PRO A 245 31.78 -5.93 15.07
C PRO A 245 31.65 -6.36 13.60
N PHE A 246 30.88 -5.62 12.80
CA PHE A 246 30.67 -5.93 11.39
C PHE A 246 31.91 -5.64 10.55
N LYS A 247 32.61 -4.53 10.81
CA LYS A 247 33.88 -4.22 10.14
C LYS A 247 34.98 -5.19 10.54
N LEU A 248 35.02 -5.63 11.80
CA LEU A 248 35.94 -6.69 12.26
C LEU A 248 35.69 -8.01 11.51
N ARG A 249 34.43 -8.45 11.41
CA ARG A 249 34.05 -9.64 10.61
C ARG A 249 34.48 -9.52 9.14
N ILE A 250 34.37 -8.34 8.53
CA ILE A 250 34.83 -8.10 7.15
C ILE A 250 36.35 -8.23 7.05
N LEU A 251 37.09 -7.64 7.99
CA LEU A 251 38.55 -7.73 8.04
C LEU A 251 39.00 -9.19 8.22
N GLU A 252 38.39 -9.95 9.13
CA GLU A 252 38.73 -11.34 9.40
C GLU A 252 38.43 -12.25 8.19
N ASN A 253 37.21 -12.18 7.65
CA ASN A 253 36.71 -13.18 6.69
C ASN A 253 36.95 -12.82 5.22
N LYS A 254 37.00 -11.52 4.87
CA LYS A 254 37.05 -11.07 3.47
C LYS A 254 38.38 -10.43 3.07
N VAL A 255 39.14 -9.89 4.01
CA VAL A 255 40.46 -9.29 3.73
C VAL A 255 41.55 -10.33 3.92
N LYS A 256 42.01 -10.90 2.79
CA LYS A 256 43.08 -11.91 2.73
C LYS A 256 44.48 -11.31 2.57
N THR A 257 44.59 -10.01 2.32
CA THR A 257 45.86 -9.30 2.14
C THR A 257 46.37 -8.71 3.46
N PRO A 258 47.70 -8.50 3.62
CA PRO A 258 48.27 -7.91 4.83
C PRO A 258 47.91 -6.42 5.00
N THR A 259 47.70 -5.71 3.89
CA THR A 259 47.21 -4.32 3.86
C THR A 259 45.88 -4.22 3.14
N THR A 260 45.11 -3.20 3.47
CA THR A 260 43.92 -2.78 2.71
C THR A 260 43.70 -1.28 2.93
N THR A 261 42.78 -0.68 2.20
CA THR A 261 42.54 0.77 2.23
C THR A 261 41.36 1.15 3.11
N ALA A 262 41.45 2.36 3.66
CA ALA A 262 40.35 3.08 4.29
C ALA A 262 40.26 4.49 3.69
N TYR A 263 39.06 5.05 3.71
CA TYR A 263 38.79 6.40 3.24
C TYR A 263 38.18 7.24 4.34
N ARG A 264 38.66 8.48 4.48
CA ARG A 264 38.07 9.49 5.34
C ARG A 264 37.29 10.51 4.51
N CYS A 265 36.11 10.88 5.00
CA CYS A 265 35.27 11.95 4.48
C CYS A 265 34.72 12.73 5.69
N GLY A 266 35.31 13.89 5.98
CA GLY A 266 34.98 14.65 7.20
C GLY A 266 35.22 13.83 8.48
N PRO A 267 34.21 13.65 9.36
CA PRO A 267 34.32 12.82 10.55
C PRO A 267 34.18 11.31 10.27
N LEU A 268 33.69 10.90 9.10
CA LEU A 268 33.57 9.48 8.73
C LEU A 268 34.93 8.92 8.33
N ILE A 269 35.25 7.73 8.82
CA ILE A 269 36.34 6.87 8.33
C ILE A 269 35.79 5.48 8.07
N ASP A 270 35.88 5.02 6.83
CA ASP A 270 35.26 3.77 6.40
C ASP A 270 36.24 2.82 5.70
N LEU A 271 36.06 1.52 5.95
CA LEU A 271 36.83 0.45 5.31
C LEU A 271 36.34 0.29 3.86
N CYS A 272 37.14 0.74 2.92
CA CYS A 272 36.73 0.87 1.53
C CYS A 272 37.92 0.74 0.58
N ARG A 273 37.74 0.02 -0.53
CA ARG A 273 38.74 -0.12 -1.61
C ARG A 273 38.86 1.12 -2.50
N GLY A 274 37.82 1.95 -2.51
CA GLY A 274 37.70 3.10 -3.39
C GLY A 274 37.64 2.70 -4.87
N PRO A 275 37.88 3.65 -5.78
CA PRO A 275 38.17 5.06 -5.53
C PRO A 275 36.92 5.89 -5.17
N HIS A 276 37.13 7.15 -4.80
CA HIS A 276 36.07 8.13 -4.52
C HIS A 276 36.20 9.42 -5.37
N VAL A 277 35.12 10.21 -5.40
CA VAL A 277 35.18 11.57 -5.94
C VAL A 277 36.08 12.45 -5.07
N ARG A 278 36.60 13.55 -5.62
CA ARG A 278 37.54 14.43 -4.88
C ARG A 278 36.99 15.00 -3.58
N HIS A 279 35.76 15.51 -3.62
CA HIS A 279 35.11 16.10 -2.45
C HIS A 279 33.59 16.01 -2.54
N THR A 280 32.91 16.04 -1.40
CA THR A 280 31.45 15.89 -1.28
C THR A 280 30.66 16.94 -2.07
N GLY A 281 31.19 18.15 -2.24
CA GLY A 281 30.58 19.22 -3.05
C GLY A 281 30.34 18.91 -4.53
N LEU A 282 30.83 17.78 -5.06
CA LEU A 282 30.47 17.28 -6.40
C LEU A 282 29.11 16.57 -6.42
N LEU A 283 28.59 16.18 -5.24
CA LEU A 283 27.39 15.34 -5.05
C LEU A 283 26.11 16.17 -4.80
N ASN A 284 26.02 17.37 -5.38
CA ASN A 284 25.06 18.40 -4.97
C ASN A 284 23.57 18.03 -5.09
N SER A 285 23.21 17.10 -5.97
CA SER A 285 21.83 16.70 -6.21
C SER A 285 21.66 15.23 -5.82
N PHE A 286 21.01 14.97 -4.71
CA PHE A 286 20.75 13.62 -4.22
C PHE A 286 19.35 13.52 -3.63
N LYS A 287 18.89 12.29 -3.43
CA LYS A 287 17.61 11.97 -2.79
C LYS A 287 17.66 10.61 -2.13
N ILE A 288 17.21 10.53 -0.89
CA ILE A 288 16.89 9.26 -0.22
C ILE A 288 15.54 8.79 -0.75
N THR A 289 15.48 7.53 -1.16
CA THR A 289 14.33 7.00 -1.93
C THR A 289 13.43 6.11 -1.10
N LYS A 290 14.01 5.23 -0.27
CA LYS A 290 13.27 4.30 0.60
C LYS A 290 14.20 3.74 1.68
N ASN A 291 13.60 3.19 2.73
CA ASN A 291 14.27 2.32 3.71
C ASN A 291 13.67 0.90 3.67
N SER A 292 14.45 -0.09 4.10
CA SER A 292 14.02 -1.48 4.28
C SER A 292 14.82 -2.13 5.42
N SER A 293 14.45 -3.35 5.81
CA SER A 293 15.30 -4.22 6.63
C SER A 293 15.96 -5.31 5.79
N THR A 294 17.10 -5.80 6.24
CA THR A 294 17.82 -6.97 5.70
C THR A 294 18.51 -7.68 6.85
N PHE A 295 19.00 -8.89 6.64
CA PHE A 295 19.86 -9.56 7.62
C PHE A 295 21.32 -9.52 7.18
N TRP A 296 22.25 -9.66 8.12
CA TRP A 296 23.67 -9.79 7.83
C TRP A 296 23.93 -10.96 6.88
N GLU A 297 24.61 -10.69 5.77
CA GLU A 297 24.84 -11.62 4.63
C GLU A 297 23.56 -12.27 4.05
N GLY A 298 22.38 -11.73 4.35
CA GLY A 298 21.10 -12.28 3.92
C GLY A 298 20.64 -13.51 4.72
N ASP A 299 21.32 -13.86 5.82
CA ASP A 299 20.95 -14.99 6.68
C ASP A 299 19.96 -14.54 7.77
N SER A 300 18.74 -15.05 7.72
CA SER A 300 17.67 -14.72 8.68
C SER A 300 17.96 -15.09 10.14
N SER A 301 18.98 -15.91 10.40
CA SER A 301 19.42 -16.25 11.76
C SER A 301 20.39 -15.24 12.37
N MET A 302 20.93 -14.33 11.55
CA MET A 302 21.91 -13.33 11.95
C MET A 302 21.25 -11.98 12.28
N GLU A 303 22.06 -10.98 12.68
CA GLU A 303 21.55 -9.69 13.10
C GLU A 303 20.76 -8.96 11.99
N SER A 304 19.63 -8.35 12.37
CA SER A 304 18.83 -7.52 11.47
C SER A 304 19.49 -6.14 11.29
N LEU A 305 19.58 -5.70 10.05
CA LEU A 305 20.14 -4.43 9.63
C LEU A 305 19.05 -3.53 9.03
N GLN A 306 19.25 -2.23 9.14
CA GLN A 306 18.45 -1.23 8.45
C GLN A 306 19.19 -0.79 7.19
N ARG A 307 18.51 -0.87 6.04
CA ARG A 307 19.03 -0.47 4.73
C ARG A 307 18.36 0.81 4.26
N VAL A 308 19.13 1.83 3.92
CA VAL A 308 18.62 3.09 3.35
C VAL A 308 19.13 3.24 1.92
N TYR A 309 18.22 3.47 0.97
CA TYR A 309 18.53 3.62 -0.45
C TYR A 309 18.54 5.09 -0.86
N GLY A 310 19.46 5.47 -1.74
CA GLY A 310 19.54 6.79 -2.31
C GLY A 310 19.99 6.80 -3.76
N VAL A 311 19.85 7.95 -4.41
CA VAL A 311 20.39 8.22 -5.75
C VAL A 311 20.97 9.63 -5.76
N SER A 312 22.00 9.86 -6.57
CA SER A 312 22.60 11.18 -6.75
C SER A 312 23.02 11.42 -8.20
N PHE A 313 23.11 12.70 -8.55
CA PHE A 313 23.46 13.19 -9.88
C PHE A 313 24.34 14.45 -9.78
N PRO A 314 25.20 14.73 -10.78
CA PRO A 314 26.01 15.95 -10.83
C PRO A 314 25.20 17.26 -10.83
N ASN A 315 23.94 17.25 -11.29
CA ASN A 315 23.10 18.44 -11.39
C ASN A 315 21.61 18.18 -11.12
N SER A 316 20.88 19.24 -10.74
CA SER A 316 19.45 19.16 -10.39
C SER A 316 18.54 18.83 -11.59
N LYS A 317 18.96 19.16 -12.82
CA LYS A 317 18.18 18.85 -14.03
C LYS A 317 18.08 17.34 -14.25
N GLN A 318 19.18 16.60 -14.06
CA GLN A 318 19.19 15.13 -14.13
C GLN A 318 18.35 14.51 -13.01
N LEU A 319 18.43 15.03 -11.78
CA LEU A 319 17.58 14.55 -10.68
C LEU A 319 16.09 14.75 -10.98
N LYS A 320 15.67 15.92 -11.46
CA LYS A 320 14.27 16.18 -11.84
C LYS A 320 13.81 15.30 -13.00
N LEU A 321 14.68 15.05 -13.98
CA LEU A 321 14.37 14.14 -15.09
C LEU A 321 14.17 12.71 -14.56
N TRP A 322 15.04 12.25 -13.67
CA TRP A 322 14.92 10.96 -13.01
C TRP A 322 13.63 10.86 -12.18
N GLU A 323 13.28 11.89 -11.40
CA GLU A 323 12.03 11.96 -10.64
C GLU A 323 10.81 11.86 -11.55
N LYS A 324 10.79 12.61 -12.66
CA LYS A 324 9.73 12.52 -13.67
C LYS A 324 9.63 11.10 -14.25
N MET A 325 10.75 10.47 -14.58
CA MET A 325 10.78 9.08 -15.04
C MET A 325 10.26 8.10 -13.97
N ARG A 326 10.44 8.40 -12.67
CA ARG A 326 9.88 7.62 -11.55
C ARG A 326 8.39 7.81 -11.36
N GLU A 327 7.88 9.03 -11.53
CA GLU A 327 6.44 9.29 -11.51
C GLU A 327 5.74 8.62 -12.70
N GLU A 328 6.30 8.75 -13.90
CA GLU A 328 5.80 8.06 -15.10
C GLU A 328 5.82 6.54 -14.91
N ALA A 329 6.90 5.99 -14.37
CA ALA A 329 7.01 4.58 -14.01
C ALA A 329 5.93 4.13 -13.01
N ALA A 330 5.75 4.85 -11.90
CA ALA A 330 4.73 4.55 -10.90
C ALA A 330 3.30 4.61 -11.49
N SER A 331 3.07 5.43 -12.51
CA SER A 331 1.79 5.49 -13.22
C SER A 331 1.53 4.25 -14.11
N ARG A 332 2.59 3.59 -14.57
CA ARG A 332 2.55 2.42 -15.46
C ARG A 332 2.60 1.08 -14.74
N ASP A 333 2.82 1.08 -13.43
CA ASP A 333 2.91 -0.13 -12.60
C ASP A 333 1.75 -1.10 -12.87
N HIS A 334 2.09 -2.33 -13.26
CA HIS A 334 1.10 -3.37 -13.60
C HIS A 334 0.15 -3.69 -12.44
N ARG A 335 0.54 -3.49 -11.18
CA ARG A 335 -0.33 -3.72 -10.01
C ARG A 335 -1.43 -2.67 -9.94
N LYS A 336 -1.10 -1.42 -10.26
CA LYS A 336 -2.05 -0.30 -10.34
C LYS A 336 -2.95 -0.46 -11.55
N LEU A 337 -2.36 -0.65 -12.73
CA LEU A 337 -3.11 -0.81 -13.98
C LEU A 337 -3.94 -2.09 -14.01
N GLY A 338 -3.41 -3.19 -13.48
CA GLY A 338 -4.10 -4.47 -13.35
C GLY A 338 -5.35 -4.35 -12.48
N ARG A 339 -5.31 -3.58 -11.38
CA ARG A 339 -6.51 -3.27 -10.59
C ARG A 339 -7.48 -2.37 -11.36
N GLN A 340 -6.99 -1.29 -11.98
CA GLN A 340 -7.83 -0.34 -12.72
C GLN A 340 -8.54 -0.96 -13.94
N GLN A 341 -7.95 -1.98 -14.54
CA GLN A 341 -8.49 -2.68 -15.71
C GLN A 341 -9.11 -4.03 -15.35
N GLU A 342 -9.17 -4.37 -14.07
CA GLU A 342 -9.74 -5.63 -13.58
C GLU A 342 -9.10 -6.84 -14.26
N LEU A 343 -7.76 -6.91 -14.26
CA LEU A 343 -7.00 -7.99 -14.89
C LEU A 343 -6.76 -9.15 -13.91
N PHE A 344 -6.30 -8.85 -12.69
CA PHE A 344 -5.96 -9.87 -11.70
C PHE A 344 -6.00 -9.33 -10.27
N ILE A 345 -6.07 -10.25 -9.31
CA ILE A 345 -5.90 -9.99 -7.87
C ILE A 345 -4.98 -11.02 -7.23
N PHE A 346 -4.48 -10.70 -6.05
CA PHE A 346 -3.81 -11.65 -5.16
C PHE A 346 -4.64 -11.78 -3.89
N HIS A 347 -4.73 -13.00 -3.36
CA HIS A 347 -5.46 -13.30 -2.12
C HIS A 347 -4.50 -13.90 -1.08
N GLU A 348 -4.68 -13.56 0.20
CA GLU A 348 -3.82 -14.04 1.29
C GLU A 348 -3.85 -15.56 1.46
N LEU A 349 -4.96 -16.21 1.08
CA LEU A 349 -5.07 -17.69 1.08
C LEU A 349 -4.16 -18.37 0.05
N SER A 350 -3.67 -17.64 -0.97
CA SER A 350 -2.72 -18.17 -1.95
C SER A 350 -1.67 -17.10 -2.30
N PRO A 351 -0.78 -16.74 -1.35
CA PRO A 351 0.16 -15.63 -1.51
C PRO A 351 1.04 -15.86 -2.74
N GLY A 352 1.20 -14.84 -3.56
CA GLY A 352 2.00 -14.94 -4.78
C GLY A 352 1.41 -15.86 -5.84
N SER A 353 0.12 -16.23 -5.76
CA SER A 353 -0.62 -16.86 -6.86
C SER A 353 -1.69 -15.90 -7.35
N ALA A 354 -1.63 -15.52 -8.62
CA ALA A 354 -2.57 -14.57 -9.19
C ALA A 354 -3.91 -15.22 -9.55
N PHE A 355 -5.00 -14.57 -9.18
CA PHE A 355 -6.34 -14.87 -9.66
C PHE A 355 -6.64 -13.92 -10.82
N PHE A 356 -6.74 -14.45 -12.03
CA PHE A 356 -7.08 -13.66 -13.21
C PHE A 356 -8.60 -13.49 -13.31
N PHE A 357 -9.04 -12.24 -13.43
CA PHE A 357 -10.42 -11.91 -13.79
C PHE A 357 -10.66 -12.20 -15.29
N PRO A 358 -11.92 -12.20 -15.79
CA PRO A 358 -12.21 -12.50 -17.19
C PRO A 358 -11.35 -11.71 -18.19
N ARG A 359 -11.14 -10.41 -17.95
CA ARG A 359 -10.31 -9.54 -18.80
C ARG A 359 -8.82 -9.91 -18.76
N GLY A 360 -8.28 -10.28 -17.61
CA GLY A 360 -6.91 -10.78 -17.51
C GLY A 360 -6.75 -12.19 -18.09
N ALA A 361 -7.76 -13.04 -17.91
CA ALA A 361 -7.81 -14.38 -18.50
C ALA A 361 -7.85 -14.34 -20.03
N TYR A 362 -8.55 -13.36 -20.62
CA TYR A 362 -8.52 -13.12 -22.07
C TYR A 362 -7.08 -12.85 -22.57
N ILE A 363 -6.35 -11.94 -21.91
CA ILE A 363 -4.95 -11.64 -22.27
C ILE A 363 -4.09 -12.90 -22.14
N TYR A 364 -4.22 -13.61 -21.01
CA TYR A 364 -3.50 -14.85 -20.73
C TYR A 364 -3.74 -15.89 -21.82
N ASN A 365 -5.00 -16.20 -22.13
CA ASN A 365 -5.37 -17.20 -23.13
C ASN A 365 -4.94 -16.78 -24.53
N THR A 366 -5.05 -15.49 -24.87
CA THR A 366 -4.59 -14.96 -26.16
C THR A 366 -3.08 -15.17 -26.36
N LEU A 367 -2.26 -14.93 -25.32
CA LEU A 367 -0.81 -15.18 -25.37
C LEU A 367 -0.50 -16.67 -25.51
N VAL A 368 -1.20 -17.53 -24.77
CA VAL A 368 -1.04 -18.99 -24.86
C VAL A 368 -1.43 -19.51 -26.24
N GLU A 369 -2.56 -19.05 -26.80
CA GLU A 369 -2.98 -19.42 -28.15
C GLU A 369 -2.02 -18.93 -29.23
N PHE A 370 -1.48 -17.71 -29.08
CA PHE A 370 -0.46 -17.17 -29.95
C PHE A 370 0.77 -18.10 -30.00
N LEU A 371 1.27 -18.54 -28.84
CA LEU A 371 2.39 -19.49 -28.77
C LEU A 371 2.03 -20.87 -29.33
N ARG A 372 0.87 -21.43 -28.98
CA ARG A 372 0.40 -22.74 -29.49
C ARG A 372 0.33 -22.77 -31.02
N LYS A 373 -0.09 -21.68 -31.66
CA LYS A 373 -0.06 -21.55 -33.13
C LYS A 373 1.36 -21.65 -33.68
N GLN A 374 2.33 -21.03 -33.00
CA GLN A 374 3.74 -21.07 -33.42
C GLN A 374 4.41 -22.42 -33.12
N TYR A 375 4.05 -23.08 -32.02
CA TYR A 375 4.48 -24.44 -31.71
C TYR A 375 4.13 -25.42 -32.84
N ARG A 376 2.87 -25.39 -33.32
CA ARG A 376 2.44 -26.24 -34.45
C ARG A 376 3.23 -25.96 -35.74
N LYS A 377 3.47 -24.69 -36.06
CA LYS A 377 4.26 -24.31 -37.25
C LYS A 377 5.72 -24.77 -37.17
N ARG A 378 6.26 -24.87 -35.96
CA ARG A 378 7.66 -25.21 -35.68
C ARG A 378 7.86 -26.66 -35.23
N GLY A 379 6.84 -27.52 -35.37
CA GLY A 379 6.96 -28.96 -35.11
C GLY A 379 6.91 -29.39 -33.63
N PHE A 380 6.61 -28.49 -32.70
CA PHE A 380 6.48 -28.84 -31.28
C PHE A 380 5.21 -29.66 -31.02
N ARG A 381 5.31 -30.64 -30.12
CA ARG A 381 4.20 -31.46 -29.65
C ARG A 381 3.90 -31.11 -28.19
N GLU A 382 2.74 -30.49 -27.96
CA GLU A 382 2.29 -30.15 -26.60
C GLU A 382 1.90 -31.42 -25.83
N VAL A 383 2.34 -31.50 -24.57
CA VAL A 383 2.03 -32.59 -23.65
C VAL A 383 1.46 -32.02 -22.36
N ILE A 384 0.69 -32.84 -21.62
CA ILE A 384 0.18 -32.49 -20.30
C ILE A 384 0.77 -33.49 -19.31
N THR A 385 1.39 -32.98 -18.25
CA THR A 385 2.01 -33.81 -17.22
C THR A 385 1.45 -33.44 -15.83
N PRO A 386 1.48 -34.35 -14.83
CA PRO A 386 1.05 -34.03 -13.47
C PRO A 386 1.78 -32.82 -12.88
N ASN A 387 1.12 -32.16 -11.91
CA ASN A 387 1.74 -31.08 -11.11
C ASN A 387 2.40 -31.59 -9.82
N ILE A 388 2.10 -32.83 -9.41
CA ILE A 388 2.58 -33.44 -8.17
C ILE A 388 3.28 -34.75 -8.54
N TYR A 389 4.54 -34.89 -8.11
CA TYR A 389 5.36 -36.07 -8.33
C TYR A 389 5.94 -36.60 -7.03
N ASN A 390 6.35 -37.86 -7.02
CA ASN A 390 7.13 -38.46 -5.95
C ASN A 390 8.52 -37.76 -5.84
N SER A 391 9.04 -37.56 -4.61
CA SER A 391 10.33 -36.90 -4.37
C SER A 391 11.49 -37.57 -5.12
N ARG A 392 11.40 -38.89 -5.33
CA ARG A 392 12.36 -39.69 -6.09
C ARG A 392 12.64 -39.13 -7.49
N LEU A 393 11.67 -38.47 -8.14
CA LEU A 393 11.89 -37.82 -9.43
C LEU A 393 12.96 -36.74 -9.32
N TRP A 394 12.88 -35.89 -8.29
CA TRP A 394 13.79 -34.78 -8.07
C TRP A 394 15.16 -35.22 -7.56
N GLU A 395 15.20 -36.30 -6.77
CA GLU A 395 16.43 -36.96 -6.36
C GLU A 395 17.15 -37.56 -7.57
N THR A 396 16.40 -38.24 -8.45
CA THR A 396 16.91 -38.81 -9.70
C THR A 396 17.42 -37.72 -10.61
N SER A 397 16.70 -36.61 -10.78
CA SER A 397 17.11 -35.50 -11.66
C SER A 397 18.27 -34.66 -11.11
N GLY A 398 18.62 -34.79 -9.82
CA GLY A 398 19.62 -33.96 -9.15
C GLY A 398 19.11 -32.63 -8.61
N HIS A 399 17.87 -32.28 -8.95
CA HIS A 399 17.27 -31.02 -8.50
C HIS A 399 17.01 -31.01 -6.99
N TRP A 400 16.87 -32.17 -6.34
CA TRP A 400 16.74 -32.22 -4.88
C TRP A 400 17.97 -31.64 -4.17
N GLN A 401 19.18 -32.01 -4.61
CA GLN A 401 20.43 -31.58 -3.96
C GLN A 401 20.65 -30.06 -4.06
N HIS A 402 20.30 -29.47 -5.21
CA HIS A 402 20.52 -28.04 -5.46
C HIS A 402 19.30 -27.15 -5.11
N TYR A 403 18.07 -27.69 -5.19
CA TYR A 403 16.84 -26.90 -5.08
C TYR A 403 15.86 -27.39 -4.00
N ALA A 404 16.15 -28.41 -3.18
CA ALA A 404 15.23 -28.84 -2.12
C ALA A 404 14.89 -27.72 -1.13
N LYS A 405 15.76 -26.71 -0.97
CA LYS A 405 15.48 -25.50 -0.18
C LYS A 405 14.49 -24.54 -0.84
N ASN A 406 14.32 -24.61 -2.16
CA ASN A 406 13.54 -23.69 -2.98
C ASN A 406 12.26 -24.34 -3.56
N MET A 407 12.13 -25.67 -3.56
CA MET A 407 10.91 -26.39 -3.93
C MET A 407 9.78 -26.06 -2.97
N PHE A 408 8.64 -25.53 -3.47
CA PHE A 408 7.46 -25.07 -2.71
C PHE A 408 7.70 -24.85 -1.20
N LYS A 409 8.70 -24.01 -0.89
CA LYS A 409 8.87 -23.45 0.44
C LYS A 409 8.20 -22.10 0.44
N ASN A 410 7.59 -21.75 1.57
CA ASN A 410 7.08 -20.40 1.82
C ASN A 410 8.25 -19.40 1.63
N GLU A 411 8.44 -18.85 0.42
CA GLU A 411 9.31 -17.69 0.23
C GLU A 411 8.91 -16.66 1.28
N LEU A 412 9.90 -16.05 1.93
CA LEU A 412 9.69 -14.94 2.87
C LEU A 412 8.74 -13.94 2.19
N SER A 413 7.65 -13.58 2.87
CA SER A 413 6.55 -12.77 2.31
C SER A 413 7.02 -11.46 1.67
N GLY A 414 8.20 -10.96 2.03
CA GLY A 414 8.84 -9.77 1.46
C GLY A 414 9.42 -9.91 0.05
N ALA A 415 9.57 -11.12 -0.51
CA ALA A 415 10.16 -11.31 -1.85
C ALA A 415 9.13 -11.24 -3.01
N LEU A 416 7.83 -11.39 -2.71
CA LEU A 416 6.77 -11.40 -3.73
C LEU A 416 6.47 -10.00 -4.25
N SER A 417 6.25 -9.86 -5.57
CA SER A 417 5.98 -8.57 -6.19
C SER A 417 5.05 -8.70 -7.40
N GLY A 418 3.74 -8.49 -7.19
CA GLY A 418 2.75 -8.52 -8.26
C GLY A 418 2.89 -9.77 -9.14
N LEU A 419 2.78 -9.62 -10.46
CA LEU A 419 2.98 -10.71 -11.42
C LEU A 419 4.46 -10.91 -11.83
N THR A 420 5.38 -9.99 -11.47
CA THR A 420 6.80 -10.12 -11.87
C THR A 420 7.53 -11.20 -11.06
N ARG A 421 7.10 -11.43 -9.81
CA ARG A 421 7.62 -12.49 -8.94
C ARG A 421 6.49 -13.14 -8.13
N VAL A 422 6.16 -14.36 -8.53
CA VAL A 422 5.04 -15.19 -8.04
C VAL A 422 5.54 -16.55 -7.56
N ARG A 423 4.77 -17.23 -6.71
CA ARG A 423 5.07 -18.59 -6.23
C ARG A 423 4.64 -19.66 -7.23
N ARG A 424 3.48 -19.44 -7.85
CA ARG A 424 2.94 -20.30 -8.91
C ARG A 424 2.94 -19.50 -10.19
N PHE A 425 3.60 -20.03 -11.21
CA PHE A 425 3.60 -19.48 -12.55
C PHE A 425 3.40 -20.57 -13.58
N GLN A 426 2.89 -20.19 -14.75
CA GLN A 426 2.89 -21.03 -15.94
C GLN A 426 3.98 -20.52 -16.88
N GLN A 427 4.87 -21.40 -17.30
CA GLN A 427 5.90 -21.08 -18.28
C GLN A 427 5.55 -21.68 -19.64
N ASP A 428 5.99 -21.03 -20.71
CA ASP A 428 5.89 -21.53 -22.08
C ASP A 428 7.03 -22.51 -22.44
N ASP A 429 7.26 -23.42 -21.50
CA ASP A 429 8.40 -24.32 -21.42
C ASP A 429 8.38 -25.39 -22.51
N ALA A 430 9.57 -25.74 -23.02
CA ALA A 430 9.74 -26.84 -23.94
C ALA A 430 11.13 -27.49 -23.79
N HIS A 431 11.16 -28.80 -24.02
CA HIS A 431 12.37 -29.63 -23.98
C HIS A 431 12.58 -30.28 -25.34
N ILE A 432 13.68 -29.97 -26.02
CA ILE A 432 14.04 -30.55 -27.31
C ILE A 432 15.08 -31.64 -27.06
N PHE A 433 14.77 -32.88 -27.45
CA PHE A 433 15.73 -33.98 -27.45
C PHE A 433 16.38 -34.06 -28.82
N CYS A 434 17.68 -33.83 -28.90
CA CYS A 434 18.42 -33.79 -30.16
C CYS A 434 19.73 -34.57 -30.05
N ARG A 435 20.32 -34.89 -31.21
CA ARG A 435 21.70 -35.39 -31.25
C ARG A 435 22.69 -34.25 -31.09
N GLN A 436 23.91 -34.58 -30.71
CA GLN A 436 24.97 -33.58 -30.48
C GLN A 436 25.30 -32.77 -31.75
N ASP A 437 25.21 -33.38 -32.94
CA ASP A 437 25.40 -32.72 -34.24
C ASP A 437 24.25 -31.75 -34.61
N GLN A 438 23.09 -31.87 -33.96
CA GLN A 438 21.90 -31.07 -34.25
C GLN A 438 21.76 -29.84 -33.35
N ILE A 439 22.57 -29.71 -32.30
CA ILE A 439 22.46 -28.61 -31.31
C ILE A 439 22.46 -27.25 -32.01
N ALA A 440 23.42 -27.00 -32.90
CA ALA A 440 23.53 -25.71 -33.58
C ALA A 440 22.26 -25.32 -34.35
N SER A 441 21.68 -26.25 -35.13
CA SER A 441 20.46 -25.99 -35.88
C SER A 441 19.24 -25.76 -34.98
N GLU A 442 19.14 -26.50 -33.87
CA GLU A 442 18.02 -26.34 -32.92
C GLU A 442 18.10 -25.02 -32.14
N ILE A 443 19.31 -24.58 -31.76
CA ILE A 443 19.54 -23.27 -31.12
C ILE A 443 19.19 -22.14 -32.10
N GLU A 444 19.62 -22.23 -33.36
CA GLU A 444 19.28 -21.26 -34.41
C GLU A 444 17.75 -21.16 -34.59
N GLY A 445 17.05 -22.30 -34.61
CA GLY A 445 15.58 -22.34 -34.68
C GLY A 445 14.90 -21.73 -33.44
N CYS A 446 15.46 -21.91 -32.25
CA CYS A 446 14.97 -21.26 -31.03
C CYS A 446 15.17 -19.75 -31.06
N LEU A 447 16.32 -19.26 -31.53
CA LEU A 447 16.62 -17.83 -31.66
C LEU A 447 15.74 -17.14 -32.70
N ASP A 448 15.46 -17.79 -33.84
CA ASP A 448 14.48 -17.29 -34.82
C ASP A 448 13.07 -17.19 -34.22
N PHE A 449 12.66 -18.20 -33.44
CA PHE A 449 11.36 -18.16 -32.79
C PHE A 449 11.26 -17.01 -31.77
N LEU A 450 12.29 -16.80 -30.97
CA LEU A 450 12.39 -15.65 -30.05
C LEU A 450 12.28 -14.31 -30.78
N ARG A 451 13.03 -14.15 -31.88
CA ARG A 451 12.97 -12.96 -32.73
C ARG A 451 11.55 -12.67 -33.17
N PHE A 452 10.90 -13.67 -33.78
CA PHE A 452 9.53 -13.52 -34.25
C PHE A 452 8.57 -13.06 -33.15
N VAL A 453 8.64 -13.68 -31.96
CA VAL A 453 7.73 -13.37 -30.85
C VAL A 453 7.96 -11.97 -30.29
N TYR A 454 9.21 -11.62 -29.99
CA TYR A 454 9.49 -10.32 -29.36
C TYR A 454 9.39 -9.15 -30.33
N GLU A 455 9.73 -9.34 -31.60
CA GLU A 455 9.39 -8.34 -32.61
C GLU A 455 7.88 -8.13 -32.63
N THR A 456 7.08 -9.21 -32.73
CA THR A 456 5.61 -9.13 -32.74
C THR A 456 5.03 -8.40 -31.51
N LEU A 457 5.65 -8.56 -30.34
CA LEU A 457 5.26 -7.87 -29.10
C LEU A 457 5.84 -6.45 -28.96
N GLY A 458 6.76 -6.05 -29.84
CA GLY A 458 7.39 -4.74 -29.87
C GLY A 458 8.52 -4.56 -28.86
N PHE A 459 9.24 -5.63 -28.51
CA PHE A 459 10.37 -5.60 -27.58
C PHE A 459 11.72 -5.65 -28.28
N SER A 460 12.70 -4.96 -27.70
CA SER A 460 14.12 -5.18 -27.97
C SER A 460 14.71 -6.18 -26.97
N MET A 461 15.75 -6.90 -27.40
CA MET A 461 16.44 -7.92 -26.61
C MET A 461 17.87 -7.53 -26.32
N LYS A 462 18.36 -7.91 -25.14
CA LYS A 462 19.79 -8.07 -24.85
C LYS A 462 20.07 -9.56 -24.62
N LEU A 463 21.15 -10.04 -25.21
CA LEU A 463 21.56 -11.45 -25.14
C LEU A 463 22.79 -11.58 -24.24
N TYR A 464 22.77 -12.58 -23.37
CA TYR A 464 23.90 -12.92 -22.51
C TYR A 464 24.28 -14.39 -22.69
N LEU A 465 25.57 -14.65 -22.82
CA LEU A 465 26.13 -16.00 -22.78
C LEU A 465 26.61 -16.29 -21.35
N SER A 466 25.90 -17.16 -20.65
CA SER A 466 26.20 -17.53 -19.27
C SER A 466 26.98 -18.84 -19.24
N THR A 467 28.23 -18.79 -18.80
CA THR A 467 29.22 -19.90 -18.86
C THR A 467 29.35 -20.65 -17.54
N ARG A 468 30.14 -21.72 -17.53
CA ARG A 468 30.33 -22.67 -16.42
C ARG A 468 30.53 -21.99 -15.05
N PRO A 469 29.67 -22.26 -14.06
CA PRO A 469 29.84 -21.79 -12.68
C PRO A 469 30.92 -22.56 -11.93
N ASP A 470 31.30 -22.09 -10.74
CA ASP A 470 32.26 -22.80 -9.86
C ASP A 470 31.72 -24.15 -9.38
N ASP A 471 30.41 -24.27 -9.16
CA ASP A 471 29.70 -25.50 -8.75
C ASP A 471 28.95 -26.10 -9.97
N PHE A 472 29.65 -26.93 -10.75
CA PHE A 472 29.13 -27.54 -11.99
C PHE A 472 29.20 -29.08 -11.97
N MET A 473 28.37 -29.73 -12.79
CA MET A 473 28.38 -31.18 -13.01
C MET A 473 28.84 -31.53 -14.44
N GLY A 474 29.45 -32.70 -14.59
CA GLY A 474 29.88 -33.26 -15.88
C GLY A 474 31.32 -32.91 -16.26
N ASP A 475 31.73 -33.39 -17.43
CA ASP A 475 33.10 -33.23 -17.91
C ASP A 475 33.37 -31.81 -18.44
N VAL A 476 34.52 -31.25 -18.05
CA VAL A 476 35.01 -29.92 -18.49
C VAL A 476 35.02 -29.82 -20.01
N LYS A 477 35.42 -30.88 -20.72
CA LYS A 477 35.47 -30.90 -22.18
C LYS A 477 34.09 -30.69 -22.82
N THR A 478 33.05 -31.34 -22.29
CA THR A 478 31.67 -31.18 -22.79
C THR A 478 31.17 -29.76 -22.59
N TRP A 479 31.53 -29.14 -21.46
CA TRP A 479 31.25 -27.74 -21.18
C TRP A 479 31.92 -26.80 -22.17
N ASP A 480 33.22 -26.96 -22.40
CA ASP A 480 33.98 -26.10 -23.31
C ASP A 480 33.41 -26.19 -24.74
N GLU A 481 33.03 -27.40 -25.18
CA GLU A 481 32.36 -27.63 -26.48
C GLU A 481 30.97 -26.99 -26.54
N ALA A 482 30.17 -27.09 -25.47
CA ALA A 482 28.84 -26.52 -25.40
C ALA A 482 28.85 -24.98 -25.41
N GLU A 483 29.77 -24.37 -24.66
CA GLU A 483 29.98 -22.91 -24.63
C GLU A 483 30.39 -22.39 -26.01
N ALA A 484 31.32 -23.06 -26.68
CA ALA A 484 31.74 -22.69 -28.04
C ALA A 484 30.58 -22.77 -29.04
N GLN A 485 29.72 -23.78 -28.93
CA GLN A 485 28.55 -23.93 -29.81
C GLN A 485 27.52 -22.81 -29.60
N LEU A 486 27.21 -22.45 -28.34
CA LEU A 486 26.30 -21.34 -28.05
C LEU A 486 26.87 -20.00 -28.51
N GLN A 487 28.17 -19.77 -28.33
CA GLN A 487 28.85 -18.59 -28.83
C GLN A 487 28.74 -18.49 -30.36
N CYS A 488 29.03 -19.58 -31.08
CA CYS A 488 28.93 -19.60 -32.55
C CYS A 488 27.49 -19.31 -33.02
N ALA A 489 26.48 -19.85 -32.34
CA ALA A 489 25.08 -19.57 -32.67
C ALA A 489 24.70 -18.10 -32.45
N LEU A 490 25.20 -17.47 -31.37
CA LEU A 490 25.00 -16.04 -31.09
C LEU A 490 25.67 -15.15 -32.15
N GLU A 491 26.90 -15.48 -32.55
CA GLU A 491 27.64 -14.76 -33.60
C GLU A 491 26.88 -14.80 -34.94
N LYS A 492 26.33 -15.97 -35.30
CA LYS A 492 25.48 -16.12 -36.50
C LYS A 492 24.15 -15.39 -36.43
N PHE A 493 23.57 -15.24 -35.24
CA PHE A 493 22.30 -14.54 -35.06
C PHE A 493 22.39 -13.03 -35.34
N LYS A 494 23.62 -12.47 -35.35
CA LYS A 494 23.95 -11.06 -35.69
C LYS A 494 23.29 -10.00 -34.79
N LEU A 495 22.98 -10.35 -33.55
CA LEU A 495 22.64 -9.37 -32.52
C LEU A 495 23.79 -9.23 -31.51
N PRO A 496 24.02 -8.03 -30.96
CA PRO A 496 25.00 -7.85 -29.89
C PRO A 496 24.68 -8.73 -28.68
N TRP A 497 25.70 -9.37 -28.14
CA TRP A 497 25.61 -10.20 -26.94
C TRP A 497 26.76 -9.88 -25.97
N THR A 498 26.57 -10.20 -24.70
CA THR A 498 27.55 -9.96 -23.62
C THR A 498 27.88 -11.26 -22.90
N LEU A 499 29.14 -11.47 -22.54
CA LEU A 499 29.55 -12.62 -21.74
C LEU A 499 29.20 -12.40 -20.27
N ASN A 500 28.56 -13.39 -19.64
CA ASN A 500 28.21 -13.40 -18.22
C ASN A 500 28.90 -14.60 -17.53
N ALA A 501 30.18 -14.42 -17.23
CA ALA A 501 31.03 -15.53 -16.78
C ALA A 501 30.56 -16.11 -15.44
N GLY A 502 30.41 -17.44 -15.39
CA GLY A 502 30.07 -18.16 -14.16
C GLY A 502 28.59 -18.19 -13.76
N ASP A 503 27.69 -17.68 -14.62
CA ASP A 503 26.25 -17.61 -14.33
C ASP A 503 25.43 -18.72 -15.04
N GLY A 504 26.10 -19.72 -15.61
CA GLY A 504 25.49 -20.91 -16.20
C GLY A 504 24.72 -21.77 -15.19
N ALA A 505 23.84 -22.65 -15.68
CA ALA A 505 23.16 -23.60 -14.80
C ALA A 505 24.13 -24.72 -14.40
N PHE A 506 23.94 -25.36 -13.24
CA PHE A 506 24.86 -26.42 -12.76
C PHE A 506 25.01 -27.63 -13.73
N TYR A 507 24.08 -27.81 -14.67
CA TYR A 507 24.07 -28.88 -15.69
C TYR A 507 24.49 -28.45 -17.11
N GLY A 508 24.71 -27.15 -17.37
CA GLY A 508 25.15 -26.68 -18.69
C GLY A 508 25.05 -25.16 -18.91
N PRO A 509 25.65 -24.66 -20.00
CA PRO A 509 25.66 -23.24 -20.34
C PRO A 509 24.30 -22.81 -20.93
N LYS A 510 24.01 -21.50 -20.87
CA LYS A 510 22.74 -20.94 -21.35
C LYS A 510 22.89 -19.59 -22.03
N ILE A 511 21.93 -19.31 -22.91
CA ILE A 511 21.68 -17.99 -23.47
C ILE A 511 20.53 -17.37 -22.67
N ASP A 512 20.81 -16.27 -21.98
CA ASP A 512 19.82 -15.50 -21.25
C ASP A 512 19.37 -14.30 -22.06
N ILE A 513 18.05 -14.13 -22.18
CA ILE A 513 17.45 -13.06 -22.97
C ILE A 513 16.73 -12.08 -22.05
N ILE A 514 17.29 -10.88 -21.98
CA ILE A 514 16.78 -9.79 -21.16
C ILE A 514 15.93 -8.86 -22.01
N VAL A 515 14.71 -8.61 -21.54
CA VAL A 515 13.79 -7.62 -22.08
C VAL A 515 13.74 -6.42 -21.14
N LEU A 516 13.72 -5.22 -21.72
CA LEU A 516 13.52 -3.98 -20.97
C LEU A 516 12.03 -3.63 -20.96
N ASP A 517 11.48 -3.39 -19.78
CA ASP A 517 10.13 -2.83 -19.67
C ASP A 517 10.10 -1.31 -19.99
N ALA A 518 8.91 -0.71 -19.98
CA ALA A 518 8.74 0.73 -20.19
C ALA A 518 9.50 1.62 -19.18
N MET A 519 9.98 1.04 -18.08
CA MET A 519 10.69 1.71 -17.01
C MET A 519 12.19 1.38 -17.04
N GLN A 520 12.68 0.77 -18.13
CA GLN A 520 14.06 0.32 -18.34
C GLN A 520 14.54 -0.71 -17.30
N ARG A 521 13.63 -1.41 -16.63
CA ARG A 521 14.03 -2.52 -15.75
C ARG A 521 14.32 -3.75 -16.61
N GLN A 522 15.37 -4.45 -16.24
CA GLN A 522 15.80 -5.68 -16.87
C GLN A 522 14.96 -6.85 -16.36
N HIS A 523 14.28 -7.56 -17.25
CA HIS A 523 13.58 -8.81 -16.94
C HIS A 523 14.16 -9.91 -17.80
N GLN A 524 14.75 -10.92 -17.16
CA GLN A 524 15.05 -12.19 -17.84
C GLN A 524 13.72 -12.92 -18.05
N CYS A 525 13.26 -12.98 -19.29
CA CYS A 525 12.00 -13.62 -19.66
C CYS A 525 12.26 -14.93 -20.39
N ALA A 526 13.06 -14.89 -21.46
CA ALA A 526 13.43 -16.07 -22.22
C ALA A 526 14.80 -16.63 -21.82
N THR A 527 14.97 -17.92 -22.09
CA THR A 527 16.21 -18.65 -21.86
C THR A 527 16.31 -19.81 -22.84
N ILE A 528 17.53 -20.16 -23.25
CA ILE A 528 17.85 -21.37 -23.99
C ILE A 528 19.03 -22.02 -23.28
N GLN A 529 18.87 -23.25 -22.78
CA GLN A 529 19.85 -23.90 -21.91
C GLN A 529 20.16 -25.30 -22.42
N LEU A 530 21.44 -25.66 -22.44
CA LEU A 530 21.88 -27.01 -22.77
C LEU A 530 21.94 -27.86 -21.51
N ASP A 531 21.48 -29.11 -21.60
CA ASP A 531 21.55 -30.09 -20.53
C ASP A 531 22.04 -31.44 -21.05
N PHE A 532 23.20 -31.82 -20.53
CA PHE A 532 23.86 -33.10 -20.79
C PHE A 532 23.71 -34.09 -19.63
N GLN A 533 23.21 -33.64 -18.48
CA GLN A 533 23.15 -34.39 -17.23
C GLN A 533 21.84 -35.14 -17.05
N LEU A 534 20.70 -34.54 -17.38
CA LEU A 534 19.40 -35.23 -17.28
C LEU A 534 19.33 -36.48 -18.17
N PRO A 535 19.81 -36.49 -19.43
CA PRO A 535 19.90 -37.71 -20.22
C PRO A 535 20.68 -38.82 -19.52
N VAL A 536 21.74 -38.45 -18.79
CA VAL A 536 22.57 -39.40 -18.06
C VAL A 536 21.85 -39.98 -16.86
N ARG A 537 21.21 -39.12 -16.08
CA ARG A 537 20.55 -39.49 -14.82
C ARG A 537 19.25 -40.26 -15.01
N PHE A 538 18.55 -40.01 -16.11
CA PHE A 538 17.32 -40.74 -16.49
C PHE A 538 17.58 -41.92 -17.43
N ASP A 539 18.85 -42.22 -17.73
CA ASP A 539 19.26 -43.32 -18.62
C ASP A 539 18.60 -43.26 -20.02
N LEU A 540 18.52 -42.06 -20.58
CA LEU A 540 17.87 -41.80 -21.87
C LEU A 540 18.80 -42.16 -23.02
N HIS A 541 18.24 -42.86 -24.02
CA HIS A 541 18.98 -43.28 -25.21
C HIS A 541 18.15 -43.15 -26.48
N TYR A 542 18.82 -42.85 -27.59
CA TYR A 542 18.32 -43.08 -28.94
C TYR A 542 19.21 -44.13 -29.64
N VAL A 543 18.74 -44.66 -30.76
CA VAL A 543 19.51 -45.60 -31.58
C VAL A 543 19.98 -44.85 -32.82
N ASP A 544 21.30 -44.85 -33.05
CA ASP A 544 21.90 -44.21 -34.22
C ASP A 544 21.81 -45.10 -35.48
N GLU A 545 22.33 -44.60 -36.60
CA GLU A 545 22.35 -45.29 -37.89
C GLU A 545 23.16 -46.60 -37.86
N ASN A 546 24.07 -46.75 -36.90
CA ASN A 546 24.88 -47.95 -36.69
C ASN A 546 24.23 -48.93 -35.70
N HIS A 547 22.96 -48.71 -35.32
CA HIS A 547 22.24 -49.46 -34.30
C HIS A 547 22.88 -49.42 -32.90
N VAL A 548 23.70 -48.41 -32.62
CA VAL A 548 24.34 -48.21 -31.32
C VAL A 548 23.46 -47.28 -30.47
N LYS A 549 23.32 -47.63 -29.18
CA LYS A 549 22.64 -46.76 -28.21
C LYS A 549 23.52 -45.54 -27.93
N GLN A 550 23.00 -44.38 -28.26
CA GLN A 550 23.64 -43.09 -28.00
C GLN A 550 22.78 -42.27 -27.03
N ARG A 551 23.38 -41.28 -26.37
CA ARG A 551 22.67 -40.39 -25.44
C ARG A 551 22.24 -39.11 -26.15
N PRO A 552 20.97 -38.69 -26.04
CA PRO A 552 20.53 -37.42 -26.58
C PRO A 552 21.03 -36.25 -25.70
N VAL A 553 20.98 -35.05 -26.25
CA VAL A 553 21.16 -33.79 -25.54
C VAL A 553 19.79 -33.12 -25.40
N ILE A 554 19.52 -32.50 -24.24
CA ILE A 554 18.27 -31.78 -24.02
C ILE A 554 18.52 -30.28 -24.13
N ILE A 555 17.68 -29.59 -24.88
CA ILE A 555 17.62 -28.12 -24.92
C ILE A 555 16.37 -27.69 -24.16
N HIS A 556 16.56 -27.02 -23.01
CA HIS A 556 15.50 -26.38 -22.25
C HIS A 556 15.28 -24.98 -22.81
N ARG A 557 14.03 -24.60 -23.08
CA ARG A 557 13.77 -23.25 -23.56
C ARG A 557 12.43 -22.68 -23.12
N ALA A 558 12.41 -21.36 -22.99
CA ALA A 558 11.20 -20.57 -22.81
C ALA A 558 11.31 -19.29 -23.65
N VAL A 559 10.19 -18.82 -24.22
CA VAL A 559 10.15 -17.65 -25.11
C VAL A 559 9.48 -16.46 -24.43
N LEU A 560 8.32 -16.63 -23.80
CA LEU A 560 7.75 -15.59 -22.94
C LEU A 560 8.31 -15.66 -21.51
N GLY A 561 8.78 -16.82 -21.09
CA GLY A 561 9.01 -17.12 -19.69
C GLY A 561 7.69 -17.36 -18.99
N SER A 562 7.58 -16.93 -17.73
CA SER A 562 6.29 -16.94 -17.04
C SER A 562 5.29 -16.04 -17.77
N ILE A 563 4.12 -16.59 -18.09
CA ILE A 563 3.02 -15.83 -18.71
C ILE A 563 2.60 -14.67 -17.78
N GLU A 564 2.58 -14.89 -16.47
CA GLU A 564 2.33 -13.86 -15.46
C GLU A 564 3.33 -12.69 -15.58
N ARG A 565 4.63 -13.00 -15.59
CA ARG A 565 5.69 -11.98 -15.73
C ARG A 565 5.55 -11.23 -17.04
N MET A 566 5.28 -11.93 -18.14
CA MET A 566 5.08 -11.33 -19.45
C MET A 566 3.86 -10.38 -19.47
N ILE A 567 2.74 -10.76 -18.84
CA ILE A 567 1.58 -9.88 -18.70
C ILE A 567 1.94 -8.60 -17.92
N ALA A 568 2.73 -8.69 -16.85
CA ALA A 568 3.21 -7.50 -16.14
C ALA A 568 4.04 -6.58 -17.06
N VAL A 569 5.04 -7.15 -17.74
CA VAL A 569 5.94 -6.41 -18.64
C VAL A 569 5.15 -5.74 -19.76
N LEU A 570 4.20 -6.45 -20.39
CA LEU A 570 3.33 -5.90 -21.44
C LEU A 570 2.38 -4.82 -20.91
N THR A 571 1.81 -5.01 -19.71
CA THR A 571 0.92 -4.01 -19.08
C THR A 571 1.66 -2.69 -18.90
N GLU A 572 2.89 -2.75 -18.38
CA GLU A 572 3.76 -1.59 -18.17
C GLU A 572 4.22 -0.99 -19.50
N ASN A 573 4.66 -1.83 -20.45
CA ASN A 573 5.14 -1.40 -21.76
C ASN A 573 4.07 -0.60 -22.52
N PHE A 574 2.84 -1.11 -22.55
CA PHE A 574 1.72 -0.43 -23.21
C PHE A 574 1.04 0.61 -22.33
N ALA A 575 1.47 0.80 -21.08
CA ALA A 575 0.77 1.63 -20.09
C ALA A 575 -0.74 1.30 -20.02
N GLY A 576 -1.09 0.02 -20.15
CA GLY A 576 -2.46 -0.48 -20.23
C GLY A 576 -3.25 -0.10 -21.49
N LYS A 577 -2.62 0.46 -22.52
CA LYS A 577 -3.23 0.68 -23.85
C LYS A 577 -2.94 -0.51 -24.77
N TRP A 578 -3.55 -1.65 -24.47
CA TRP A 578 -3.32 -2.92 -25.17
C TRP A 578 -3.55 -2.82 -26.69
N PRO A 579 -2.72 -3.48 -27.54
CA PRO A 579 -3.01 -3.61 -28.96
C PRO A 579 -4.29 -4.42 -29.17
N PHE A 580 -4.97 -4.22 -30.31
CA PHE A 580 -6.33 -4.75 -30.52
C PHE A 580 -6.45 -6.26 -30.29
N TRP A 581 -5.48 -7.02 -30.79
CA TRP A 581 -5.51 -8.47 -30.70
C TRP A 581 -5.30 -9.02 -29.28
N LEU A 582 -4.65 -8.27 -28.38
CA LEU A 582 -4.48 -8.63 -26.95
C LEU A 582 -5.49 -7.95 -26.03
N SER A 583 -6.15 -6.89 -26.48
CA SER A 583 -6.98 -6.06 -25.62
C SER A 583 -8.24 -6.81 -25.19
N PRO A 584 -8.53 -6.90 -23.88
CA PRO A 584 -9.81 -7.42 -23.40
C PRO A 584 -10.94 -6.37 -23.50
N ARG A 585 -10.66 -5.22 -24.11
CA ARG A 585 -11.58 -4.09 -24.31
C ARG A 585 -11.54 -3.67 -25.78
N GLN A 586 -11.99 -4.56 -26.67
CA GLN A 586 -11.85 -4.37 -28.12
C GLN A 586 -12.89 -3.36 -28.65
N ALA A 587 -14.17 -3.50 -28.31
CA ALA A 587 -15.22 -2.59 -28.76
C ALA A 587 -16.24 -2.25 -27.66
N MET A 588 -16.64 -0.97 -27.57
CA MET A 588 -17.72 -0.50 -26.69
C MET A 588 -18.84 0.09 -27.53
N VAL A 589 -20.05 -0.45 -27.44
CA VAL A 589 -21.23 0.06 -28.17
C VAL A 589 -21.98 1.09 -27.31
N ILE A 590 -22.29 2.24 -27.89
CA ILE A 590 -22.96 3.36 -27.21
C ILE A 590 -24.16 3.82 -28.05
N PRO A 591 -25.40 3.60 -27.58
CA PRO A 591 -26.58 4.15 -28.22
C PRO A 591 -26.67 5.67 -28.00
N VAL A 592 -27.13 6.40 -29.02
CA VAL A 592 -27.36 7.86 -28.92
C VAL A 592 -28.60 8.20 -28.09
N HIS A 593 -29.55 7.27 -28.00
CA HIS A 593 -30.83 7.41 -27.29
C HIS A 593 -31.31 6.00 -26.85
N PRO A 594 -32.03 5.86 -25.72
CA PRO A 594 -32.51 4.56 -25.22
C PRO A 594 -33.35 3.75 -26.21
N GLU A 595 -34.01 4.40 -27.17
CA GLU A 595 -34.76 3.74 -28.26
C GLU A 595 -33.87 2.81 -29.14
N PHE A 596 -32.55 3.02 -29.11
CA PHE A 596 -31.58 2.21 -29.87
C PHE A 596 -30.85 1.17 -29.01
N ASP A 597 -31.25 0.98 -27.74
CA ASP A 597 -30.61 0.03 -26.83
C ASP A 597 -30.69 -1.41 -27.36
N ASP A 598 -31.83 -1.81 -27.91
CA ASP A 598 -32.01 -3.13 -28.54
C ASP A 598 -31.05 -3.35 -29.71
N TYR A 599 -30.85 -2.30 -30.54
CA TYR A 599 -29.91 -2.38 -31.65
C TYR A 599 -28.46 -2.42 -31.15
N ALA A 600 -28.14 -1.66 -30.10
CA ALA A 600 -26.82 -1.69 -29.47
C ALA A 600 -26.48 -3.09 -28.91
N LEU A 601 -27.45 -3.76 -28.28
CA LEU A 601 -27.33 -5.14 -27.81
C LEU A 601 -27.16 -6.13 -28.97
N GLN A 602 -27.91 -5.97 -30.06
CA GLN A 602 -27.75 -6.80 -31.26
C GLN A 602 -26.36 -6.65 -31.89
N VAL A 603 -25.83 -5.42 -31.95
CA VAL A 603 -24.46 -5.16 -32.45
C VAL A 603 -23.43 -5.84 -31.56
N GLN A 604 -23.57 -5.72 -30.24
CA GLN A 604 -22.67 -6.35 -29.27
C GLN A 604 -22.68 -7.88 -29.44
N GLN A 605 -23.86 -8.49 -29.54
CA GLN A 605 -23.99 -9.94 -29.74
C GLN A 605 -23.33 -10.40 -31.04
N LYS A 606 -23.55 -9.70 -32.15
CA LYS A 606 -22.93 -10.04 -33.45
C LYS A 606 -21.40 -9.98 -33.40
N ILE A 607 -20.83 -9.00 -32.70
CA ILE A 607 -19.38 -8.89 -32.52
C ILE A 607 -18.85 -10.00 -31.61
N PHE A 608 -19.60 -10.33 -30.55
CA PHE A 608 -19.25 -11.41 -29.63
C PHE A 608 -19.29 -12.79 -30.31
N ASP A 609 -20.33 -13.08 -31.09
CA ASP A 609 -20.47 -14.32 -31.87
C ASP A 609 -19.35 -14.47 -32.92
N ALA A 610 -18.79 -13.36 -33.39
CA ALA A 610 -17.61 -13.35 -34.27
C ALA A 610 -16.28 -13.59 -33.52
N GLY A 611 -16.31 -13.78 -32.20
CA GLY A 611 -15.16 -14.10 -31.36
C GLY A 611 -14.34 -12.88 -30.88
N PHE A 612 -15.00 -11.73 -30.72
CA PHE A 612 -14.39 -10.49 -30.23
C PHE A 612 -15.07 -9.97 -28.94
N GLU A 613 -14.29 -9.35 -28.06
CA GLU A 613 -14.78 -8.78 -26.81
C GLU A 613 -15.49 -7.44 -27.05
N CYS A 614 -16.79 -7.41 -26.78
CA CYS A 614 -17.62 -6.25 -26.98
C CYS A 614 -18.55 -6.02 -25.78
N ASP A 615 -18.49 -4.83 -25.18
CA ASP A 615 -19.43 -4.39 -24.16
C ASP A 615 -20.40 -3.35 -24.75
N VAL A 616 -21.50 -3.10 -24.05
CA VAL A 616 -22.49 -2.07 -24.40
C VAL A 616 -22.79 -1.20 -23.18
N ASP A 617 -22.92 0.11 -23.39
CA ASP A 617 -23.26 1.09 -22.35
C ASP A 617 -24.66 1.66 -22.62
N VAL A 618 -25.69 0.97 -22.13
CA VAL A 618 -27.10 1.38 -22.19
C VAL A 618 -27.54 2.23 -20.99
N ASP A 619 -26.63 2.64 -20.11
CA ASP A 619 -26.98 3.35 -18.87
C ASP A 619 -27.66 4.71 -19.18
N ALA A 620 -28.96 4.83 -18.87
CA ALA A 620 -29.72 6.05 -19.14
C ALA A 620 -29.28 7.25 -18.29
N SER A 621 -28.53 7.03 -17.20
CA SER A 621 -28.05 8.10 -16.31
C SER A 621 -26.92 8.95 -16.93
N ASP A 622 -26.30 8.45 -18.00
CA ASP A 622 -25.17 9.10 -18.66
C ASP A 622 -25.50 9.67 -20.04
N THR A 623 -25.06 10.90 -20.27
CA THR A 623 -25.07 11.48 -21.62
C THR A 623 -24.13 10.68 -22.55
N MET A 624 -24.47 10.58 -23.84
CA MET A 624 -23.62 9.94 -24.85
C MET A 624 -22.15 10.42 -24.79
N LYS A 625 -21.92 11.72 -24.61
CA LYS A 625 -20.56 12.29 -24.47
C LYS A 625 -19.82 11.73 -23.25
N LYS A 626 -20.52 11.53 -22.14
CA LYS A 626 -19.99 10.97 -20.89
C LYS A 626 -19.69 9.47 -21.05
N LYS A 627 -20.55 8.72 -21.75
CA LYS A 627 -20.31 7.31 -22.13
C LYS A 627 -19.07 7.16 -23.01
N ILE A 628 -18.94 8.00 -24.06
CA ILE A 628 -17.75 8.03 -24.93
C ILE A 628 -16.50 8.33 -24.11
N ARG A 629 -16.54 9.33 -23.22
CA ARG A 629 -15.41 9.67 -22.35
C ARG A 629 -15.05 8.52 -21.41
N ASN A 630 -16.04 7.84 -20.84
CA ASN A 630 -15.85 6.67 -20.00
C ASN A 630 -15.14 5.55 -20.77
N ALA A 631 -15.57 5.28 -22.01
CA ALA A 631 -14.94 4.28 -22.86
C ALA A 631 -13.49 4.66 -23.21
N GLN A 632 -13.21 5.95 -23.43
CA GLN A 632 -11.84 6.45 -23.64
C GLN A 632 -10.95 6.26 -22.41
N LEU A 633 -11.45 6.64 -21.23
CA LEU A 633 -10.74 6.44 -19.96
C LEU A 633 -10.54 4.94 -19.65
N GLY A 634 -11.51 4.11 -20.05
CA GLY A 634 -11.44 2.66 -20.02
C GLY A 634 -10.46 2.08 -21.05
N LYS A 635 -9.92 2.90 -21.96
CA LYS A 635 -8.96 2.53 -23.01
C LYS A 635 -9.50 1.51 -24.03
N TRP A 636 -10.81 1.50 -24.27
CA TRP A 636 -11.45 0.69 -25.31
C TRP A 636 -10.86 1.00 -26.69
N ASN A 637 -10.45 0.00 -27.45
CA ASN A 637 -9.81 0.22 -28.76
C ASN A 637 -10.73 0.99 -29.71
N PHE A 638 -11.98 0.55 -29.82
CA PHE A 638 -13.01 1.16 -30.63
C PHE A 638 -14.26 1.46 -29.80
N ILE A 639 -14.89 2.59 -30.11
CA ILE A 639 -16.14 3.04 -29.51
C ILE A 639 -17.13 3.19 -30.65
N LEU A 640 -18.18 2.37 -30.64
CA LEU A 640 -19.15 2.22 -31.72
C LEU A 640 -20.42 2.96 -31.31
N VAL A 641 -20.72 4.07 -31.97
CA VAL A 641 -21.91 4.87 -31.68
C VAL A 641 -23.04 4.46 -32.63
N VAL A 642 -24.23 4.22 -32.09
CA VAL A 642 -25.40 3.76 -32.87
C VAL A 642 -26.64 4.63 -32.63
N GLY A 643 -27.31 5.03 -33.70
CA GLY A 643 -28.60 5.73 -33.66
C GLY A 643 -29.54 5.31 -34.78
N ALA A 644 -30.50 6.16 -35.12
CA ALA A 644 -31.53 5.88 -36.13
C ALA A 644 -30.92 5.47 -37.48
N LYS A 645 -29.96 6.27 -37.96
CA LYS A 645 -29.27 6.04 -39.24
C LYS A 645 -28.50 4.73 -39.23
N GLU A 646 -27.76 4.46 -38.16
CA GLU A 646 -26.97 3.24 -38.02
C GLU A 646 -27.86 1.99 -37.93
N LYS A 647 -29.03 2.09 -37.27
CA LYS A 647 -30.01 0.99 -37.20
C LYS A 647 -30.62 0.68 -38.57
N GLU A 648 -31.01 1.71 -39.33
CA GLU A 648 -31.58 1.55 -40.67
C GLU A 648 -30.57 0.88 -41.62
N ASN A 649 -29.31 1.28 -41.55
CA ASN A 649 -28.25 0.78 -42.42
C ASN A 649 -27.56 -0.50 -41.93
N SER A 650 -27.94 -1.05 -40.77
CA SER A 650 -27.20 -2.12 -40.09
C SER A 650 -25.69 -1.83 -39.97
N SER A 651 -25.37 -0.59 -39.57
CA SER A 651 -24.03 -0.03 -39.49
C SER A 651 -23.71 0.51 -38.08
N VAL A 652 -22.49 1.01 -37.88
CA VAL A 652 -22.04 1.69 -36.66
C VAL A 652 -21.13 2.87 -37.00
N ASN A 653 -21.14 3.92 -36.19
CA ASN A 653 -20.19 5.03 -36.29
C ASN A 653 -18.97 4.79 -35.40
N ILE A 654 -17.79 4.63 -35.98
CA ILE A 654 -16.58 4.22 -35.25
C ILE A 654 -15.79 5.42 -34.75
N ARG A 655 -15.39 5.36 -33.49
CA ARG A 655 -14.41 6.25 -32.87
C ARG A 655 -13.27 5.45 -32.27
N THR A 656 -12.07 6.01 -32.27
CA THR A 656 -10.91 5.41 -31.60
C THR A 656 -10.81 5.86 -30.15
N ARG A 657 -10.00 5.16 -29.36
CA ARG A 657 -9.67 5.54 -27.97
C ARG A 657 -9.05 6.93 -27.83
N ASP A 658 -8.41 7.45 -28.88
CA ASP A 658 -7.82 8.78 -28.94
C ASP A 658 -8.77 9.82 -29.57
N ASN A 659 -10.06 9.50 -29.66
CA ASN A 659 -11.15 10.34 -30.16
C ASN A 659 -11.13 10.65 -31.66
N ALA A 660 -10.38 9.90 -32.47
CA ALA A 660 -10.46 10.03 -33.93
C ALA A 660 -11.77 9.39 -34.43
N VAL A 661 -12.54 10.13 -35.22
CA VAL A 661 -13.80 9.66 -35.81
C VAL A 661 -13.50 9.06 -37.18
N LEU A 662 -13.83 7.79 -37.38
CA LEU A 662 -13.54 7.05 -38.63
C LEU A 662 -14.73 7.01 -39.58
N GLY A 663 -15.92 7.38 -39.11
CA GLY A 663 -17.15 7.38 -39.89
C GLY A 663 -17.97 6.10 -39.70
N GLU A 664 -18.94 5.91 -40.59
CA GLU A 664 -19.94 4.84 -40.54
C GLU A 664 -19.44 3.59 -41.29
N TYR A 665 -19.55 2.43 -40.66
CA TYR A 665 -19.14 1.13 -41.21
C TYR A 665 -20.28 0.12 -41.06
N SER A 666 -20.53 -0.70 -42.08
CA SER A 666 -21.41 -1.87 -41.92
C SER A 666 -20.78 -2.87 -40.94
N LEU A 667 -21.61 -3.64 -40.24
CA LEU A 667 -21.13 -4.62 -39.26
C LEU A 667 -20.22 -5.68 -39.88
N GLU A 668 -20.50 -6.13 -41.10
CA GLU A 668 -19.68 -7.08 -41.85
C GLU A 668 -18.27 -6.53 -42.10
N LYS A 669 -18.16 -5.30 -42.63
CA LYS A 669 -16.88 -4.63 -42.87
C LYS A 669 -16.11 -4.41 -41.56
N LEU A 670 -16.80 -4.14 -40.46
CA LEU A 670 -16.17 -3.98 -39.16
C LEU A 670 -15.53 -5.29 -38.67
N ILE A 671 -16.25 -6.41 -38.79
CA ILE A 671 -15.76 -7.73 -38.40
C ILE A 671 -14.56 -8.14 -39.28
N GLU A 672 -14.62 -7.90 -40.59
CA GLU A 672 -13.46 -8.08 -41.48
C GLU A 672 -12.24 -7.28 -41.01
N LYS A 673 -12.46 -6.02 -40.60
CA LYS A 673 -11.38 -5.18 -40.08
C LYS A 673 -10.81 -5.71 -38.77
N PHE A 674 -11.66 -6.19 -37.86
CA PHE A 674 -11.23 -6.77 -36.59
C PHE A 674 -10.41 -8.06 -36.81
N ASN A 675 -10.83 -8.93 -37.74
CA ASN A 675 -10.06 -10.10 -38.14
C ASN A 675 -8.69 -9.71 -38.69
N PHE A 676 -8.62 -8.72 -39.59
CA PHE A 676 -7.36 -8.23 -40.12
C PHE A 676 -6.41 -7.74 -39.00
N LEU A 677 -6.92 -6.97 -38.03
CA LEU A 677 -6.11 -6.47 -36.91
C LEU A 677 -5.60 -7.60 -36.00
N LYS A 678 -6.41 -8.64 -35.80
CA LYS A 678 -6.09 -9.83 -35.00
C LYS A 678 -5.03 -10.71 -35.69
N GLU A 679 -5.22 -11.03 -36.97
CA GLU A 679 -4.35 -11.94 -37.72
C GLU A 679 -2.96 -11.36 -38.01
N ASN A 680 -2.89 -10.03 -38.15
CA ASN A 680 -1.63 -9.32 -38.42
C ASN A 680 -0.94 -8.82 -37.14
N TYR A 681 -1.46 -9.11 -35.94
CA TYR A 681 -0.87 -8.71 -34.65
C TYR A 681 -0.56 -7.21 -34.54
N VAL A 682 -1.45 -6.34 -35.05
CA VAL A 682 -1.16 -4.91 -35.19
C VAL A 682 -0.93 -4.22 -33.84
N LEU A 683 0.25 -3.62 -33.66
CA LEU A 683 0.67 -2.97 -32.42
C LEU A 683 0.15 -1.53 -32.30
N LYS A 684 0.20 -0.75 -33.39
CA LYS A 684 -0.28 0.64 -33.42
C LYS A 684 -1.07 0.92 -34.69
N ILE A 685 -2.12 1.72 -34.54
CA ILE A 685 -2.97 2.21 -35.62
C ILE A 685 -2.90 3.74 -35.60
N TYR A 686 -2.38 4.34 -36.68
CA TYR A 686 -2.37 5.78 -36.88
C TYR A 686 -3.39 6.14 -37.96
N PHE A 687 -4.16 7.20 -37.70
CA PHE A 687 -5.15 7.73 -38.64
C PHE A 687 -4.70 9.11 -39.10
N PHE A 688 -4.52 9.26 -40.41
CA PHE A 688 -4.19 10.55 -41.04
C PHE A 688 -5.32 10.97 -41.96
N VAL A 689 -5.66 12.25 -41.97
CA VAL A 689 -6.61 12.81 -42.94
C VAL A 689 -5.80 13.46 -44.06
N TRP A 690 -5.85 12.91 -45.26
CA TRP A 690 -5.18 13.44 -46.45
C TRP A 690 -6.21 13.75 -47.54
N PHE A 691 -6.38 15.03 -47.89
CA PHE A 691 -7.36 15.49 -48.89
C PHE A 691 -8.80 14.94 -48.71
N GLY A 692 -9.28 14.88 -47.47
CA GLY A 692 -10.63 14.37 -47.16
C GLY A 692 -10.76 12.84 -47.17
N VAL A 693 -9.67 12.10 -47.42
CA VAL A 693 -9.60 10.64 -47.29
C VAL A 693 -8.88 10.28 -45.99
N ILE A 694 -9.47 9.38 -45.20
CA ILE A 694 -8.83 8.82 -44.00
C ILE A 694 -7.85 7.74 -44.46
N VAL A 695 -6.56 7.96 -44.24
CA VAL A 695 -5.48 7.00 -44.48
C VAL A 695 -5.14 6.30 -43.17
N VAL A 696 -5.29 4.98 -43.13
CA VAL A 696 -4.95 4.15 -41.97
C VAL A 696 -3.54 3.59 -42.15
N VAL A 697 -2.63 3.94 -41.25
CA VAL A 697 -1.28 3.36 -41.20
C VAL A 697 -1.21 2.40 -40.01
N THR A 698 -1.07 1.12 -40.32
CA THR A 698 -0.82 0.07 -39.32
C THR A 698 0.67 -0.17 -39.22
N VAL A 699 1.23 -0.08 -38.01
CA VAL A 699 2.64 -0.41 -37.76
C VAL A 699 2.72 -1.83 -37.21
N ASN A 700 3.37 -2.70 -38.00
CA ASN A 700 3.83 -4.02 -37.57
C ASN A 700 5.35 -4.01 -37.45
N SER A 701 5.87 -4.72 -36.46
CA SER A 701 7.32 -4.92 -36.29
C SER A 701 7.95 -5.68 -37.47
N ASN A 702 7.23 -6.65 -38.04
CA ASN A 702 7.81 -7.62 -38.98
C ASN A 702 7.72 -7.18 -40.45
N ASN A 703 7.37 -5.92 -40.72
CA ASN A 703 7.42 -5.35 -42.08
C ASN A 703 7.53 -3.83 -41.98
N TYR A 704 8.72 -3.28 -42.18
CA TYR A 704 8.90 -1.87 -42.59
C TYR A 704 8.40 -1.61 -44.04
N GLY A 705 7.63 -2.54 -44.62
CA GLY A 705 6.76 -2.25 -45.74
C GLY A 705 5.46 -1.66 -45.21
N SER A 706 5.27 -0.34 -45.36
CA SER A 706 3.95 0.24 -45.18
C SER A 706 3.02 -0.38 -46.22
N TRP A 707 2.13 -1.27 -45.78
CA TRP A 707 0.98 -1.61 -46.59
C TRP A 707 0.07 -0.39 -46.57
N LEU A 708 0.25 0.49 -47.55
CA LEU A 708 -0.72 1.50 -47.94
C LEU A 708 -1.94 0.74 -48.51
N HIS A 709 -2.76 0.17 -47.65
CA HIS A 709 -4.11 -0.20 -48.04
C HIS A 709 -4.93 1.09 -48.18
N CYS A 710 -4.89 1.69 -49.37
CA CYS A 710 -5.93 2.60 -49.79
C CYS A 710 -7.23 1.80 -49.98
N ILE A 711 -8.00 1.62 -48.92
CA ILE A 711 -9.42 1.35 -49.06
C ILE A 711 -10.06 2.70 -49.38
N ALA A 712 -10.20 3.00 -50.66
CA ALA A 712 -11.06 4.08 -51.09
C ALA A 712 -12.50 3.65 -50.79
N ASP A 713 -13.09 4.15 -49.71
CA ASP A 713 -14.53 3.99 -49.49
C ASP A 713 -15.27 4.79 -50.57
N ASN A 714 -15.88 4.05 -51.46
CA ASN A 714 -16.59 4.53 -52.63
C ASN A 714 -17.98 5.01 -52.19
N ASN A 715 -18.09 6.22 -51.66
CA ASN A 715 -19.39 6.86 -51.39
C ASN A 715 -19.48 8.32 -51.90
N ASN A 716 -18.59 8.75 -52.80
CA ASN A 716 -18.82 9.96 -53.58
C ASN A 716 -18.15 9.90 -54.95
N THR A 717 -18.96 9.88 -56.00
CA THR A 717 -18.55 10.05 -57.39
C THR A 717 -17.96 11.46 -57.58
N LYS A 718 -16.62 11.60 -57.47
CA LYS A 718 -15.78 12.64 -58.13
C LYS A 718 -14.29 12.45 -57.79
N SER A 719 -13.60 11.59 -58.54
CA SER A 719 -12.23 11.81 -59.09
C SER A 719 -11.50 10.47 -59.35
N SER A 720 -11.64 9.96 -60.58
CA SER A 720 -10.87 8.78 -61.03
C SER A 720 -9.38 9.11 -61.29
N SER A 721 -8.99 10.39 -61.22
CA SER A 721 -7.62 10.86 -61.41
C SER A 721 -6.73 10.62 -60.18
N ALA A 722 -7.24 10.78 -58.96
CA ALA A 722 -6.46 10.63 -57.73
C ALA A 722 -6.05 9.16 -57.46
N ILE A 723 -6.93 8.22 -57.76
CA ILE A 723 -6.68 6.76 -57.62
C ILE A 723 -5.66 6.28 -58.66
N LYS A 724 -5.66 6.86 -59.88
CA LYS A 724 -4.63 6.59 -60.90
C LYS A 724 -3.26 7.12 -60.48
N SER A 725 -3.18 8.32 -59.90
CA SER A 725 -1.93 8.90 -59.40
C SER A 725 -1.34 8.12 -58.21
N ALA A 726 -2.16 7.61 -57.29
CA ALA A 726 -1.69 6.80 -56.16
C ALA A 726 -1.17 5.41 -56.60
N LYS A 727 -1.84 4.76 -57.56
CA LYS A 727 -1.36 3.50 -58.17
C LYS A 727 -0.09 3.70 -58.99
N GLN A 728 0.06 4.85 -59.65
CA GLN A 728 1.26 5.19 -60.44
C GLN A 728 2.46 5.55 -59.53
N ALA A 729 2.23 6.23 -58.41
CA ALA A 729 3.25 6.49 -57.39
C ALA A 729 3.76 5.20 -56.71
N SER A 730 2.86 4.25 -56.40
CA SER A 730 3.24 2.92 -55.89
C SER A 730 4.07 2.11 -56.92
N LYS A 731 3.76 2.21 -58.22
CA LYS A 731 4.52 1.56 -59.30
C LYS A 731 5.90 2.17 -59.54
N ILE A 732 6.07 3.47 -59.31
CA ILE A 732 7.36 4.18 -59.42
C ILE A 732 8.24 3.86 -58.20
N TYR A 733 7.65 3.77 -57.01
CA TYR A 733 8.36 3.46 -55.77
C TYR A 733 8.98 2.04 -55.76
N ASN A 734 8.30 1.06 -56.36
CA ASN A 734 8.82 -0.31 -56.49
C ASN A 734 9.95 -0.48 -57.53
N LYS A 735 10.32 0.56 -58.29
CA LYS A 735 11.28 0.46 -59.40
C LYS A 735 12.65 1.08 -59.13
N GLN A 736 12.86 1.80 -58.02
CA GLN A 736 14.15 2.43 -57.70
C GLN A 736 14.70 1.93 -56.36
N ASN A 737 15.51 0.87 -56.42
CA ASN A 737 16.27 0.33 -55.30
C ASN A 737 17.56 1.15 -55.12
N SER A 738 17.56 2.14 -54.23
CA SER A 738 18.77 2.78 -53.73
C SER A 738 18.56 3.31 -52.32
N ALA A 739 19.47 2.97 -51.41
CA ALA A 739 19.36 3.21 -49.98
C ALA A 739 19.43 4.69 -49.57
N ALA A 740 19.85 5.59 -50.47
CA ALA A 740 20.09 7.00 -50.14
C ALA A 740 18.86 7.93 -50.25
N VAL A 741 17.71 7.46 -50.77
CA VAL A 741 16.50 8.30 -50.95
C VAL A 741 15.48 8.15 -49.80
N ARG A 742 15.75 7.26 -48.82
CA ARG A 742 14.77 6.89 -47.77
C ARG A 742 14.42 7.98 -46.74
N CYS A 743 15.18 9.07 -46.63
CA CYS A 743 14.95 10.09 -45.58
C CYS A 743 14.56 11.49 -46.08
N SER A 744 14.66 11.81 -47.38
CA SER A 744 14.68 13.22 -47.78
C SER A 744 13.33 13.84 -48.18
N TRP A 745 12.25 13.05 -48.35
CA TRP A 745 10.96 13.60 -48.81
C TRP A 745 9.95 13.89 -47.68
N PHE A 746 10.13 13.28 -46.49
CA PHE A 746 9.18 13.43 -45.38
C PHE A 746 9.46 14.63 -44.46
N CYS A 747 10.63 15.28 -44.57
CA CYS A 747 11.03 16.39 -43.70
C CYS A 747 10.59 17.79 -44.18
N MET A 748 9.94 17.94 -45.35
CA MET A 748 9.74 19.28 -45.95
C MET A 748 8.33 19.89 -45.83
N PHE A 749 7.31 19.24 -45.25
CA PHE A 749 6.00 19.89 -45.11
C PHE A 749 5.28 19.59 -43.78
N ASN A 750 4.97 20.67 -43.06
CA ASN A 750 4.16 20.86 -41.85
C ASN A 750 4.79 20.65 -40.45
N LEU A 751 5.43 21.74 -39.98
CA LEU A 751 5.68 22.09 -38.59
C LEU A 751 4.48 22.86 -38.01
N LYS A 752 3.67 22.18 -37.18
CA LYS A 752 2.96 22.73 -36.00
C LYS A 752 2.17 21.59 -35.33
N THR A 753 2.90 20.73 -34.59
CA THR A 753 2.46 19.88 -33.45
C THR A 753 3.40 18.68 -33.29
N VAL A 754 4.66 18.92 -32.89
CA VAL A 754 5.51 17.87 -32.32
C VAL A 754 6.37 18.48 -31.21
N ASP A 755 5.76 18.69 -30.05
CA ASP A 755 6.48 18.77 -28.77
C ASP A 755 6.00 17.56 -27.95
N ASN A 756 6.59 16.40 -28.24
CA ASN A 756 6.71 15.21 -27.37
C ASN A 756 7.02 13.95 -28.22
N CYS A 757 8.24 13.88 -28.74
CA CYS A 757 8.90 12.64 -29.12
C CYS A 757 10.42 12.85 -28.98
N GLN A 758 10.95 12.60 -27.79
CA GLN A 758 12.38 12.34 -27.58
C GLN A 758 12.52 11.00 -26.86
N VAL A 759 12.46 9.89 -27.60
CA VAL A 759 13.25 8.66 -27.39
C VAL A 759 13.29 7.94 -28.75
N ILE A 760 14.45 7.35 -29.07
CA ILE A 760 14.84 6.59 -30.27
C ILE A 760 15.55 7.43 -31.35
N THR A 761 16.81 7.78 -31.06
CA THR A 761 17.94 7.67 -32.00
C THR A 761 19.25 7.79 -31.22
N ALA A 762 19.96 6.68 -31.04
CA ALA A 762 21.39 6.70 -30.68
C ALA A 762 22.05 5.36 -31.09
N GLN A 763 22.44 5.26 -32.37
CA GLN A 763 23.64 4.54 -32.78
C GLN A 763 24.02 4.98 -34.20
N ALA A 764 24.78 6.07 -34.29
CA ALA A 764 25.68 6.37 -35.39
C ALA A 764 26.56 7.57 -34.98
N HIS A 765 27.71 7.30 -34.37
CA HIS A 765 28.83 8.24 -34.35
C HIS A 765 29.95 7.58 -35.13
N PHE A 766 30.25 8.08 -36.32
CA PHE A 766 31.61 8.13 -36.87
C PHE A 766 31.68 9.21 -37.96
N CYS A 767 32.79 9.95 -37.95
CA CYS A 767 33.28 10.98 -38.89
C CYS A 767 32.90 12.47 -38.66
N TYR A 768 33.86 13.14 -38.03
CA TYR A 768 34.30 14.54 -38.18
C TYR A 768 34.24 15.11 -39.61
N SER A 769 33.92 16.40 -39.79
CA SER A 769 34.88 17.47 -40.14
C SER A 769 34.23 18.76 -40.73
N ILE A 770 34.79 19.92 -40.34
CA ILE A 770 35.00 21.17 -41.12
C ILE A 770 33.92 22.29 -41.21
N SER A 771 34.38 23.50 -40.77
CA SER A 771 34.08 24.89 -41.19
C SER A 771 32.74 25.55 -40.78
N SER A 772 32.75 26.59 -39.92
CA SER A 772 32.75 28.05 -40.21
C SER A 772 31.51 28.50 -41.01
N SER A 773 30.73 29.55 -40.68
CA SER A 773 31.08 30.89 -40.23
C SER A 773 29.82 31.75 -39.96
N SER A 774 29.94 32.72 -39.04
CA SER A 774 29.45 34.12 -39.12
C SER A 774 27.96 34.51 -39.25
N SER A 775 27.51 35.33 -38.27
CA SER A 775 26.80 36.64 -38.38
C SER A 775 25.42 36.71 -39.05
N SER A 776 24.44 37.56 -38.69
CA SER A 776 24.22 38.57 -37.65
C SER A 776 22.82 39.18 -37.87
N SER A 777 22.35 39.96 -36.88
CA SER A 777 21.45 41.13 -36.97
C SER A 777 19.93 40.98 -36.77
N THR A 778 19.50 41.28 -35.52
CA THR A 778 18.55 42.34 -35.09
C THR A 778 17.33 42.67 -35.97
N SER A 779 16.11 42.70 -35.41
CA SER A 779 15.63 43.85 -34.63
C SER A 779 14.45 43.54 -33.69
N ARG A 780 14.41 44.28 -32.57
CA ARG A 780 13.38 44.32 -31.52
C ARG A 780 12.05 44.88 -32.04
N PHE A 781 10.92 44.49 -31.43
CA PHE A 781 9.87 45.41 -30.97
C PHE A 781 9.02 44.78 -29.85
N ILE A 782 8.45 45.65 -29.02
CA ILE A 782 7.98 45.51 -27.63
C ILE A 782 6.44 45.74 -27.56
N VAL A 783 5.77 45.25 -26.48
CA VAL A 783 4.45 45.70 -25.89
C VAL A 783 3.18 45.25 -26.66
N THR A 784 2.02 44.86 -26.10
CA THR A 784 1.43 44.62 -24.75
C THR A 784 0.13 43.78 -24.92
N MET A 785 -0.37 43.16 -23.83
CA MET A 785 -1.74 42.61 -23.72
C MET A 785 -2.72 43.64 -23.16
N LYS A 786 -3.95 43.75 -23.73
CA LYS A 786 -5.23 43.90 -22.99
C LYS A 786 -6.51 43.89 -23.88
N SER A 787 -7.40 42.95 -23.55
CA SER A 787 -8.88 43.02 -23.38
C SER A 787 -9.90 43.34 -24.50
N VAL A 788 -11.05 42.61 -24.43
CA VAL A 788 -12.52 42.99 -24.52
C VAL A 788 -13.32 41.93 -25.36
N GLN A 789 -14.21 41.07 -24.82
CA GLN A 789 -15.64 41.18 -24.36
C GLN A 789 -16.67 41.42 -25.51
N LEU A 790 -17.83 40.75 -25.68
CA LEU A 790 -19.12 40.69 -24.91
C LEU A 790 -20.20 39.94 -25.80
N LEU A 791 -21.21 39.15 -25.33
CA LEU A 791 -22.60 39.46 -24.84
C LEU A 791 -23.33 38.10 -24.55
N LYS A 792 -23.98 37.80 -23.39
CA LYS A 792 -25.27 38.22 -22.73
C LYS A 792 -26.56 37.50 -23.20
N TYR A 793 -27.27 36.84 -22.26
CA TYR A 793 -28.68 37.12 -21.90
C TYR A 793 -29.05 36.57 -20.50
N SER A 794 -29.93 37.28 -19.78
CA SER A 794 -30.27 37.20 -18.36
C SER A 794 -31.73 36.85 -18.06
N SER A 795 -32.05 36.48 -16.82
CA SER A 795 -33.19 36.99 -15.99
C SER A 795 -33.13 36.33 -14.59
N THR A 796 -32.65 37.04 -13.56
CA THR A 796 -33.41 37.82 -12.54
C THR A 796 -34.14 36.97 -11.50
N LEU A 797 -33.67 37.02 -10.24
CA LEU A 797 -34.35 37.69 -9.10
C LEU A 797 -33.62 37.34 -7.79
N ASP A 798 -32.84 38.32 -7.33
CA ASP A 798 -32.93 39.04 -6.03
C ASP A 798 -32.65 38.37 -4.67
N ASP A 799 -31.70 39.05 -4.01
CA ASP A 799 -31.58 39.48 -2.61
C ASP A 799 -30.94 38.57 -1.54
N ASP A 800 -29.69 38.95 -1.25
CA ASP A 800 -29.13 39.34 0.06
C ASP A 800 -29.02 38.28 1.18
N ASP A 801 -27.80 37.85 1.48
CA ASP A 801 -26.91 38.66 2.34
C ASP A 801 -25.48 38.08 2.39
N TYR A 802 -24.51 39.00 2.34
CA TYR A 802 -23.06 38.77 2.43
C TYR A 802 -22.67 38.96 3.90
N ASP A 803 -21.85 38.08 4.49
CA ASP A 803 -20.60 38.57 5.09
C ASP A 803 -19.55 37.52 5.47
N SER A 804 -18.32 38.03 5.39
CA SER A 804 -16.96 37.54 5.51
C SER A 804 -16.56 36.67 6.74
N ALA A 805 -15.86 35.55 6.47
CA ALA A 805 -14.90 34.90 7.39
C ALA A 805 -14.03 33.82 6.69
N GLU A 806 -13.22 34.19 5.70
CA GLU A 806 -12.21 33.28 5.09
C GLU A 806 -10.78 33.69 5.49
N SER A 807 -10.38 33.34 6.72
CA SER A 807 -8.95 33.21 7.07
C SER A 807 -8.63 32.27 8.24
N SER A 808 -9.63 31.68 8.90
CA SER A 808 -9.46 30.68 9.98
C SER A 808 -9.88 29.25 9.59
N SER A 809 -10.23 29.00 8.33
CA SER A 809 -10.78 27.70 7.86
C SER A 809 -9.75 26.62 7.49
N LEU A 810 -8.45 26.91 7.62
CA LEU A 810 -7.39 26.00 7.16
C LEU A 810 -6.85 25.05 8.24
N GLN A 811 -6.93 25.40 9.53
CA GLN A 811 -6.44 24.55 10.63
C GLN A 811 -7.50 23.57 11.15
N ASN A 812 -8.78 23.92 11.13
CA ASN A 812 -9.86 23.01 11.55
C ASN A 812 -10.14 21.87 10.54
N LYS A 813 -9.59 21.94 9.33
CA LYS A 813 -9.59 20.83 8.35
C LYS A 813 -8.62 19.70 8.68
N ILE A 814 -7.66 19.92 9.58
CA ILE A 814 -6.53 18.99 9.81
C ILE A 814 -6.86 17.94 10.87
N ILE A 815 -7.80 18.19 11.79
CA ILE A 815 -8.10 17.25 12.90
C ILE A 815 -9.28 16.32 12.57
N GLU A 816 -10.25 16.74 11.75
CA GLU A 816 -11.25 15.82 11.15
C GLU A 816 -10.63 14.86 10.11
N GLN A 817 -9.43 15.17 9.61
CA GLN A 817 -8.73 14.33 8.63
C GLN A 817 -8.17 13.02 9.23
N PHE A 818 -8.03 12.85 10.55
CA PHE A 818 -7.35 11.66 11.08
C PHE A 818 -8.23 10.42 11.27
N SER A 819 -9.57 10.52 11.28
CA SER A 819 -10.46 9.35 11.17
C SER A 819 -11.16 9.24 9.80
N LEU A 820 -11.18 10.32 9.02
CA LEU A 820 -11.76 10.37 7.66
C LEU A 820 -10.71 10.26 6.53
N SER A 821 -9.40 10.25 6.79
CA SER A 821 -8.37 10.16 5.74
C SER A 821 -8.22 8.77 5.12
N GLU A 822 -8.53 7.70 5.84
CA GLU A 822 -8.66 6.35 5.25
C GLU A 822 -9.91 6.26 4.35
N VAL A 823 -10.91 7.12 4.54
CA VAL A 823 -12.15 7.15 3.74
C VAL A 823 -12.11 8.19 2.61
N LYS A 824 -11.35 9.30 2.74
CA LYS A 824 -11.27 10.35 1.70
C LYS A 824 -10.32 10.04 0.55
N LYS A 825 -9.41 9.08 0.67
CA LYS A 825 -8.61 8.59 -0.48
C LYS A 825 -9.44 7.80 -1.52
N SER A 826 -10.73 7.55 -1.26
CA SER A 826 -11.66 6.98 -2.26
C SER A 826 -12.63 8.00 -2.89
N ASN A 827 -12.57 9.29 -2.52
CA ASN A 827 -13.59 10.28 -2.90
C ASN A 827 -13.26 11.22 -4.07
N ASP A 828 -12.24 10.93 -4.88
CA ASP A 828 -12.06 11.56 -6.20
C ASP A 828 -12.85 10.84 -7.32
N ASN A 829 -13.81 10.00 -6.95
CA ASN A 829 -14.74 9.38 -7.87
C ASN A 829 -15.89 10.33 -8.21
N LYS A 830 -15.80 10.95 -9.40
CA LYS A 830 -16.96 11.49 -10.16
C LYS A 830 -18.04 10.43 -10.50
N ASN A 831 -17.95 9.23 -9.92
CA ASN A 831 -18.90 8.13 -10.07
C ASN A 831 -20.04 8.15 -9.02
N CYS A 832 -19.97 8.97 -7.97
CA CYS A 832 -21.08 9.04 -7.00
C CYS A 832 -22.33 9.72 -7.58
N GLU A 833 -22.20 10.50 -8.65
CA GLU A 833 -23.33 11.06 -9.41
C GLU A 833 -23.92 10.09 -10.46
N LYS A 834 -23.30 8.92 -10.70
CA LYS A 834 -23.80 7.91 -11.67
C LYS A 834 -24.65 6.81 -11.05
N LEU A 835 -24.62 6.63 -9.74
CA LEU A 835 -25.58 5.75 -9.06
C LEU A 835 -26.88 6.51 -8.76
N LYS A 836 -27.51 7.07 -9.81
CA LYS A 836 -28.97 7.21 -9.79
C LYS A 836 -29.51 5.82 -10.08
N ILE A 837 -29.54 4.99 -9.05
CA ILE A 837 -30.27 3.73 -9.05
C ILE A 837 -31.73 4.14 -9.30
N ASP A 838 -32.30 3.72 -10.43
CA ASP A 838 -33.73 3.84 -10.66
C ASP A 838 -34.45 3.27 -9.43
N ASP A 839 -35.19 4.13 -8.73
CA ASP A 839 -35.81 3.87 -7.42
C ASP A 839 -36.76 2.64 -7.45
N ASP A 840 -37.06 2.10 -8.63
CA ASP A 840 -37.89 0.93 -8.86
C ASP A 840 -37.17 -0.42 -8.63
N ASN A 841 -35.84 -0.52 -8.78
CA ASN A 841 -35.13 -1.82 -8.74
C ASN A 841 -34.25 -2.07 -7.48
N ALA A 842 -34.12 -1.11 -6.57
CA ALA A 842 -33.11 -1.11 -5.48
C ALA A 842 -33.24 -2.20 -4.39
N VAL A 843 -34.17 -3.15 -4.49
CA VAL A 843 -34.30 -4.28 -3.54
C VAL A 843 -33.75 -5.59 -4.13
N GLN A 844 -33.36 -5.61 -5.41
CA GLN A 844 -32.98 -6.87 -6.05
C GLN A 844 -31.50 -7.26 -5.92
N ASN A 845 -30.55 -6.35 -5.67
CA ASN A 845 -29.13 -6.71 -5.64
C ASN A 845 -28.46 -6.41 -4.30
N GLU A 846 -28.78 -7.19 -3.25
CA GLU A 846 -27.94 -7.25 -2.02
C GLU A 846 -26.46 -7.51 -2.38
N GLU A 847 -26.21 -8.25 -3.45
CA GLU A 847 -24.87 -8.49 -3.99
C GLU A 847 -24.14 -7.23 -4.44
N GLU A 848 -24.84 -6.22 -4.99
CA GLU A 848 -24.22 -4.93 -5.36
C GLU A 848 -23.80 -4.12 -4.14
N ILE A 849 -24.64 -4.10 -3.10
CA ILE A 849 -24.33 -3.45 -1.83
C ILE A 849 -23.06 -4.08 -1.23
N PHE A 850 -23.01 -5.42 -1.17
CA PHE A 850 -21.85 -6.12 -0.63
C PHE A 850 -20.60 -5.97 -1.50
N LYS A 851 -20.74 -6.01 -2.82
CA LYS A 851 -19.63 -5.80 -3.75
C LYS A 851 -19.03 -4.41 -3.56
N TRP A 852 -19.85 -3.37 -3.55
CA TRP A 852 -19.41 -1.99 -3.34
C TRP A 852 -18.73 -1.81 -1.98
N LEU A 853 -19.34 -2.33 -0.89
CA LEU A 853 -18.78 -2.22 0.44
C LEU A 853 -17.44 -2.96 0.58
N ASN A 854 -17.31 -4.16 -0.01
CA ASN A 854 -16.05 -4.90 -0.05
C ASN A 854 -14.97 -4.13 -0.82
N GLU A 855 -15.30 -3.52 -1.95
CA GLU A 855 -14.35 -2.68 -2.70
C GLU A 855 -13.85 -1.50 -1.87
N GLN A 856 -14.73 -0.82 -1.12
CA GLN A 856 -14.33 0.31 -0.28
C GLN A 856 -13.53 -0.14 0.96
N ARG A 857 -13.98 -1.18 1.67
CA ARG A 857 -13.42 -1.60 2.97
C ARG A 857 -12.24 -2.58 2.87
N SER A 858 -12.02 -3.23 1.72
CA SER A 858 -10.85 -4.10 1.48
C SER A 858 -9.50 -3.38 1.50
N THR A 859 -9.52 -2.05 1.46
CA THR A 859 -8.33 -1.19 1.58
C THR A 859 -7.96 -0.87 3.03
N PHE A 860 -8.77 -1.27 4.02
CA PHE A 860 -8.53 -0.97 5.42
C PHE A 860 -7.33 -1.75 5.96
N THR A 861 -6.24 -1.02 6.21
CA THR A 861 -4.98 -1.52 6.76
C THR A 861 -5.13 -2.21 8.12
N TYR A 862 -6.18 -1.84 8.89
CA TYR A 862 -6.48 -2.36 10.24
C TYR A 862 -7.94 -2.85 10.40
N GLY A 863 -8.53 -3.44 9.36
CA GLY A 863 -9.89 -4.01 9.44
C GLY A 863 -9.99 -5.23 10.38
N LEU A 864 -11.16 -5.43 11.01
CA LEU A 864 -11.47 -6.59 11.84
C LEU A 864 -11.75 -7.82 10.96
N SER A 865 -11.14 -8.96 11.32
CA SER A 865 -11.54 -10.28 10.83
C SER A 865 -12.89 -10.70 11.40
N ASP A 866 -13.54 -11.69 10.79
CA ASP A 866 -14.84 -12.20 11.24
C ASP A 866 -14.78 -12.72 12.69
N ASP A 867 -13.70 -13.40 13.08
CA ASP A 867 -13.50 -13.90 14.45
C ASP A 867 -13.34 -12.76 15.47
N GLN A 868 -12.62 -11.71 15.10
CA GLN A 868 -12.45 -10.51 15.94
C GLN A 868 -13.76 -9.73 16.07
N ALA A 869 -14.52 -9.61 14.98
CA ALA A 869 -15.84 -8.99 14.99
C ALA A 869 -16.84 -9.79 15.85
N LEU A 870 -16.84 -11.13 15.72
CA LEU A 870 -17.62 -12.04 16.55
C LEU A 870 -17.28 -11.91 18.04
N THR A 871 -15.99 -11.94 18.38
CA THR A 871 -15.53 -11.81 19.77
C THR A 871 -15.93 -10.46 20.38
N ASN A 872 -15.77 -9.37 19.62
CA ASN A 872 -16.16 -8.03 20.06
C ASN A 872 -17.68 -7.90 20.25
N LEU A 873 -18.47 -8.55 19.39
CA LEU A 873 -19.93 -8.51 19.48
C LEU A 873 -20.47 -9.39 20.62
N ILE A 874 -19.87 -10.56 20.88
CA ILE A 874 -20.20 -11.38 22.05
C ILE A 874 -19.90 -10.60 23.33
N LYS A 875 -18.73 -9.94 23.38
CA LYS A 875 -18.33 -9.11 24.51
C LYS A 875 -19.32 -7.96 24.75
N SER A 876 -19.75 -7.27 23.68
CA SER A 876 -20.67 -6.14 23.81
C SER A 876 -22.10 -6.58 24.11
N THR A 877 -22.48 -7.80 23.73
CA THR A 877 -23.80 -8.37 24.03
C THR A 877 -23.85 -8.88 25.45
N VAL A 878 -22.94 -9.77 25.87
CA VAL A 878 -22.95 -10.44 27.18
C VAL A 878 -22.83 -9.45 28.35
N GLY A 879 -21.86 -8.53 28.28
CA GLY A 879 -21.66 -7.45 29.25
C GLY A 879 -21.79 -7.87 30.74
N THR A 880 -22.17 -6.92 31.58
CA THR A 880 -22.56 -7.17 32.99
C THR A 880 -24.05 -7.48 33.13
N GLY A 881 -24.87 -7.16 32.12
CA GLY A 881 -26.31 -7.37 32.14
C GLY A 881 -26.72 -8.85 32.21
N VAL A 882 -25.89 -9.77 31.71
CA VAL A 882 -26.08 -11.22 31.91
C VAL A 882 -26.24 -11.62 33.38
N LEU A 883 -25.55 -10.93 34.30
CA LEU A 883 -25.59 -11.24 35.73
C LEU A 883 -26.92 -10.85 36.38
N ALA A 884 -27.68 -9.95 35.75
CA ALA A 884 -28.99 -9.48 36.20
C ALA A 884 -30.17 -10.25 35.58
N VAL A 885 -29.92 -11.11 34.57
CA VAL A 885 -30.98 -11.91 33.92
C VAL A 885 -31.79 -12.77 34.90
N PRO A 886 -31.22 -13.39 35.96
CA PRO A 886 -32.00 -14.15 36.93
C PRO A 886 -33.07 -13.31 37.64
N GLU A 887 -32.81 -12.02 37.87
CA GLU A 887 -33.78 -11.08 38.45
C GLU A 887 -34.92 -10.79 37.46
N ALA A 888 -34.63 -10.79 36.15
CA ALA A 888 -35.68 -10.72 35.14
C ALA A 888 -36.60 -11.96 35.20
N PHE A 889 -36.04 -13.15 35.44
CA PHE A 889 -36.81 -14.38 35.62
C PHE A 889 -37.61 -14.36 36.93
N SER A 890 -37.08 -13.79 38.01
CA SER A 890 -37.81 -13.65 39.27
C SER A 890 -39.02 -12.71 39.16
N ASN A 891 -38.93 -11.71 38.27
CA ASN A 891 -40.03 -10.78 37.96
C ASN A 891 -41.02 -11.32 36.92
N ALA A 892 -40.65 -12.30 36.09
CA ALA A 892 -41.49 -12.87 35.03
C ALA A 892 -42.10 -14.25 35.35
N GLY A 893 -41.44 -15.03 36.20
CA GLY A 893 -41.72 -16.45 36.42
C GLY A 893 -40.82 -17.34 35.56
N LEU A 894 -40.66 -18.60 35.95
CA LEU A 894 -39.61 -19.47 35.37
C LEU A 894 -39.84 -19.76 33.88
N TRP A 895 -41.03 -20.27 33.53
CA TRP A 895 -41.34 -20.66 32.16
C TRP A 895 -41.74 -19.47 31.29
N PHE A 896 -42.53 -18.54 31.83
CA PHE A 896 -42.85 -17.31 31.12
C PHE A 896 -41.60 -16.45 30.90
N GLY A 897 -40.69 -16.36 31.87
CA GLY A 897 -39.40 -15.68 31.73
C GLY A 897 -38.53 -16.27 30.63
N LEU A 898 -38.50 -17.60 30.47
CA LEU A 898 -37.81 -18.25 29.36
C LEU A 898 -38.40 -17.88 28.00
N ILE A 899 -39.74 -17.95 27.87
CA ILE A 899 -40.45 -17.58 26.64
C ILE A 899 -40.24 -16.09 26.34
N PHE A 900 -40.33 -15.25 27.37
CA PHE A 900 -40.18 -13.80 27.27
C PHE A 900 -38.75 -13.43 26.85
N LEU A 901 -37.73 -14.05 27.43
CA LEU A 901 -36.34 -13.90 27.01
C LEU A 901 -36.15 -14.26 25.53
N ILE A 902 -36.63 -15.43 25.09
CA ILE A 902 -36.50 -15.88 23.70
C ILE A 902 -37.22 -14.91 22.76
N PHE A 903 -38.42 -14.46 23.13
CA PHE A 903 -39.20 -13.48 22.36
C PHE A 903 -38.45 -12.15 22.23
N THR A 904 -37.93 -11.61 23.32
CA THR A 904 -37.13 -10.37 23.32
C THR A 904 -35.86 -10.52 22.49
N VAL A 905 -35.17 -11.67 22.55
CA VAL A 905 -34.00 -11.99 21.72
C VAL A 905 -34.33 -11.96 20.24
N ILE A 906 -35.44 -12.60 19.83
CA ILE A 906 -35.84 -12.65 18.42
C ILE A 906 -36.09 -11.24 17.89
N ILE A 907 -36.82 -10.40 18.64
CA ILE A 907 -37.06 -9.01 18.27
C ILE A 907 -35.75 -8.23 18.21
N ASN A 908 -34.87 -8.40 19.20
CA ASN A 908 -33.55 -7.76 19.22
C ASN A 908 -32.70 -8.14 18.01
N LEU A 909 -32.63 -9.43 17.67
CA LEU A 909 -31.90 -9.90 16.49
C LEU A 909 -32.46 -9.29 15.20
N CYS A 910 -33.79 -9.22 15.08
CA CYS A 910 -34.44 -8.54 13.96
C CYS A 910 -34.03 -7.06 13.88
N CYS A 911 -34.09 -6.32 14.98
CA CYS A 911 -33.70 -4.91 15.02
C CYS A 911 -32.21 -4.67 14.73
N LEU A 912 -31.31 -5.52 15.23
CA LEU A 912 -29.88 -5.41 14.94
C LEU A 912 -29.59 -5.69 13.46
N ARG A 913 -30.28 -6.68 12.85
CA ARG A 913 -30.20 -6.92 11.40
C ARG A 913 -30.71 -5.73 10.60
N ILE A 914 -31.83 -5.14 11.01
CA ILE A 914 -32.37 -3.93 10.40
C ILE A 914 -31.32 -2.82 10.42
N LEU A 915 -30.67 -2.61 11.57
CA LEU A 915 -29.68 -1.55 11.73
C LEU A 915 -28.45 -1.76 10.83
N VAL A 916 -27.93 -2.97 10.75
CA VAL A 916 -26.81 -3.33 9.86
C VAL A 916 -27.21 -3.19 8.39
N ARG A 917 -28.35 -3.75 7.98
CA ARG A 917 -28.82 -3.70 6.59
C ARG A 917 -29.06 -2.27 6.13
N THR A 918 -29.74 -1.45 6.95
CA THR A 918 -30.04 -0.05 6.60
C THR A 918 -28.76 0.80 6.58
N SER A 919 -27.80 0.53 7.47
CA SER A 919 -26.46 1.13 7.42
C SER A 919 -25.75 0.83 6.11
N GLN A 920 -25.66 -0.44 5.71
CA GLN A 920 -25.01 -0.88 4.48
C GLN A 920 -25.68 -0.28 3.22
N MET A 921 -27.01 -0.22 3.20
CA MET A 921 -27.77 0.43 2.14
C MET A 921 -27.51 1.96 2.09
N MET A 922 -27.47 2.64 3.25
CA MET A 922 -27.19 4.08 3.29
C MET A 922 -25.73 4.41 2.95
N CYS A 923 -24.78 3.52 3.24
CA CYS A 923 -23.40 3.64 2.79
C CYS A 923 -23.33 3.74 1.26
N LEU A 924 -24.02 2.85 0.55
CA LEU A 924 -24.13 2.90 -0.92
C LEU A 924 -24.83 4.19 -1.39
N ARG A 925 -26.00 4.53 -0.84
CA ARG A 925 -26.78 5.72 -1.26
C ARG A 925 -26.10 7.06 -0.97
N SER A 926 -25.27 7.14 0.07
CA SER A 926 -24.57 8.37 0.48
C SER A 926 -23.12 8.44 0.01
N GLY A 927 -22.58 7.37 -0.58
CA GLY A 927 -21.18 7.28 -0.99
C GLY A 927 -20.19 7.22 0.19
N ARG A 928 -20.63 6.77 1.37
CA ARG A 928 -19.80 6.69 2.58
C ARG A 928 -19.42 5.26 2.87
N ALA A 929 -18.13 4.97 3.06
CA ALA A 929 -17.67 3.63 3.40
C ALA A 929 -18.14 3.13 4.78
N ALA A 930 -18.50 4.05 5.69
CA ALA A 930 -18.98 3.76 7.04
C ALA A 930 -19.96 4.85 7.51
N VAL A 931 -20.96 4.47 8.31
CA VAL A 931 -21.91 5.40 8.94
C VAL A 931 -22.16 5.05 10.40
N ASP A 932 -22.08 6.03 11.30
CA ASP A 932 -22.47 5.88 12.71
C ASP A 932 -24.00 5.92 12.88
N TYR A 933 -24.50 5.55 14.06
CA TYR A 933 -25.95 5.41 14.30
C TYR A 933 -26.70 6.76 14.20
N GLY A 934 -26.16 7.85 14.74
CA GLY A 934 -26.79 9.17 14.62
C GLY A 934 -26.85 9.66 13.17
N THR A 935 -25.75 9.45 12.43
CA THR A 935 -25.67 9.77 11.00
C THR A 935 -26.58 8.89 10.15
N LEU A 936 -26.76 7.60 10.50
CA LEU A 936 -27.72 6.72 9.85
C LEU A 936 -29.15 7.27 9.97
N ALA A 937 -29.55 7.73 11.17
CA ALA A 937 -30.86 8.35 11.36
C ALA A 937 -31.03 9.65 10.56
N GLU A 938 -29.99 10.48 10.48
CA GLU A 938 -29.97 11.70 9.66
C GLU A 938 -30.22 11.39 8.17
N LEU A 939 -29.46 10.42 7.63
CA LEU A 939 -29.53 10.02 6.23
C LEU A 939 -30.88 9.37 5.90
N SER A 940 -31.41 8.56 6.81
CA SER A 940 -32.70 7.90 6.65
C SER A 940 -33.83 8.92 6.51
N VAL A 941 -33.84 9.97 7.35
CA VAL A 941 -34.82 11.07 7.25
C VAL A 941 -34.58 11.94 6.02
N PHE A 942 -33.31 12.15 5.63
CA PHE A 942 -32.96 12.93 4.44
C PHE A 942 -33.45 12.27 3.14
N HIS A 943 -33.29 10.95 3.02
CA HIS A 943 -33.75 10.19 1.86
C HIS A 943 -35.22 9.78 1.93
N GLY A 944 -35.85 9.86 3.11
CA GLY A 944 -37.27 9.56 3.32
C GLY A 944 -38.26 10.61 2.77
N PRO A 945 -39.53 10.55 3.23
CA PRO A 945 -40.62 11.41 2.76
C PRO A 945 -40.29 12.91 2.84
N LYS A 946 -40.63 13.68 1.79
CA LYS A 946 -40.34 15.13 1.69
C LYS A 946 -40.70 15.94 2.95
N PRO A 947 -41.86 15.76 3.61
CA PRO A 947 -42.22 16.54 4.81
C PRO A 947 -41.31 16.29 6.02
N LEU A 948 -40.68 15.11 6.10
CA LEU A 948 -39.85 14.72 7.25
C LEU A 948 -38.41 15.22 7.13
N ARG A 949 -37.95 15.57 5.92
CA ARG A 949 -36.55 15.97 5.66
C ARG A 949 -36.05 17.15 6.50
N ARG A 950 -36.95 18.05 6.92
CA ARG A 950 -36.63 19.18 7.83
C ARG A 950 -36.17 18.73 9.23
N PHE A 951 -36.53 17.52 9.62
CA PHE A 951 -36.18 16.96 10.94
C PHE A 951 -34.89 16.14 10.95
N LYS A 952 -34.13 16.05 9.84
CA LYS A 952 -32.92 15.21 9.76
C LYS A 952 -31.90 15.46 10.88
N ARG A 953 -31.68 16.73 11.25
CA ARG A 953 -30.77 17.11 12.35
C ARG A 953 -31.32 16.71 13.72
N HIS A 954 -32.64 16.78 13.90
CA HIS A 954 -33.31 16.36 15.13
C HIS A 954 -33.23 14.84 15.30
N ALA A 955 -33.37 14.07 14.22
CA ALA A 955 -33.21 12.62 14.26
C ALA A 955 -31.81 12.20 14.73
N LYS A 956 -30.75 12.80 14.18
CA LYS A 956 -29.37 12.60 14.65
C LYS A 956 -29.19 12.97 16.11
N PHE A 957 -29.72 14.12 16.50
CA PHE A 957 -29.63 14.61 17.87
C PHE A 957 -30.31 13.67 18.86
N LEU A 958 -31.52 13.20 18.56
CA LEU A 958 -32.28 12.27 19.39
C LEU A 958 -31.55 10.94 19.59
N VAL A 959 -30.99 10.36 18.52
CA VAL A 959 -30.21 9.11 18.60
C VAL A 959 -28.93 9.32 19.41
N ASN A 960 -28.17 10.37 19.14
CA ASN A 960 -26.92 10.65 19.86
C ASN A 960 -27.13 10.93 21.35
N ILE A 961 -28.19 11.68 21.69
CA ILE A 961 -28.58 11.88 23.09
C ILE A 961 -28.98 10.56 23.74
N SER A 962 -29.82 9.77 23.08
CA SER A 962 -30.25 8.47 23.63
C SER A 962 -29.07 7.53 23.85
N LEU A 963 -28.10 7.51 22.93
CA LEU A 963 -26.83 6.80 23.08
C LEU A 963 -26.04 7.32 24.29
N ALA A 964 -25.81 8.63 24.39
CA ALA A 964 -25.07 9.21 25.50
C ALA A 964 -25.73 8.91 26.87
N PHE A 965 -27.04 9.07 26.98
CA PHE A 965 -27.80 8.77 28.21
C PHE A 965 -27.76 7.29 28.57
N SER A 966 -27.88 6.38 27.59
CA SER A 966 -27.77 4.94 27.83
C SER A 966 -26.40 4.55 28.39
N GLN A 967 -25.34 5.08 27.77
CA GLN A 967 -23.96 4.76 28.12
C GLN A 967 -23.55 5.34 29.49
N LEU A 968 -23.94 6.59 29.78
CA LEU A 968 -23.75 7.19 31.10
C LEU A 968 -24.61 6.51 32.17
N GLY A 969 -25.82 6.05 31.83
CA GLY A 969 -26.65 5.22 32.70
C GLY A 969 -25.97 3.91 33.09
N MET A 970 -25.36 3.21 32.13
CA MET A 970 -24.55 2.01 32.39
C MET A 970 -23.34 2.30 33.28
N CYS A 971 -22.62 3.40 33.04
CA CYS A 971 -21.53 3.84 33.92
C CYS A 971 -22.01 4.09 35.37
N SER A 972 -23.21 4.64 35.54
CA SER A 972 -23.80 4.87 36.86
C SER A 972 -24.17 3.56 37.55
N VAL A 973 -24.73 2.59 36.82
CA VAL A 973 -24.97 1.23 37.31
C VAL A 973 -23.66 0.56 37.75
N TYR A 974 -22.55 0.78 37.06
CA TYR A 974 -21.26 0.19 37.40
C TYR A 974 -20.71 0.68 38.74
N PHE A 975 -20.95 1.94 39.12
CA PHE A 975 -20.63 2.43 40.47
C PHE A 975 -21.36 1.63 41.55
N VAL A 976 -22.68 1.49 41.42
CA VAL A 976 -23.50 0.73 42.38
C VAL A 976 -23.06 -0.73 42.42
N PHE A 977 -22.89 -1.34 41.24
CA PHE A 977 -22.46 -2.73 41.10
C PHE A 977 -21.14 -3.00 41.85
N ILE A 978 -20.09 -2.23 41.55
CA ILE A 978 -18.76 -2.48 42.12
C ILE A 978 -18.77 -2.18 43.63
N ALA A 979 -19.46 -1.11 44.05
CA ALA A 979 -19.58 -0.77 45.46
C ALA A 979 -20.27 -1.87 46.26
N GLU A 980 -21.38 -2.46 45.76
CA GLU A 980 -22.06 -3.58 46.42
C GLU A 980 -21.17 -4.82 46.55
N HIS A 981 -20.39 -5.15 45.51
CA HIS A 981 -19.48 -6.30 45.52
C HIS A 981 -18.30 -6.09 46.47
N ILE A 982 -17.70 -4.90 46.49
CA ILE A 982 -16.61 -4.56 47.42
C ILE A 982 -17.13 -4.57 48.85
N LYS A 983 -18.29 -3.96 49.10
CA LYS A 983 -18.94 -3.92 50.41
C LYS A 983 -19.15 -5.34 50.96
N GLN A 984 -19.75 -6.23 50.16
CA GLN A 984 -19.95 -7.63 50.58
C GLN A 984 -18.65 -8.43 50.78
N THR A 985 -17.52 -7.98 50.23
CA THR A 985 -16.23 -8.70 50.31
C THR A 985 -15.40 -8.27 51.52
N VAL A 986 -15.36 -6.96 51.77
CA VAL A 986 -14.44 -6.33 52.74
C VAL A 986 -15.10 -6.13 54.11
N GLU A 987 -16.42 -5.97 54.16
CA GLU A 987 -17.10 -5.50 55.37
C GLU A 987 -17.66 -6.64 56.22
N VAL A 988 -17.11 -6.80 57.44
CA VAL A 988 -17.56 -7.79 58.44
C VAL A 988 -18.59 -7.18 59.41
N GLN A 989 -18.57 -5.87 59.63
CA GLN A 989 -19.53 -5.10 60.42
C GLN A 989 -19.98 -3.91 59.56
N ASN A 990 -21.28 -3.69 59.34
CA ASN A 990 -21.86 -2.63 58.49
C ASN A 990 -21.48 -1.20 58.94
N THR A 991 -20.21 -0.84 58.80
CA THR A 991 -19.58 0.39 59.27
C THR A 991 -19.75 1.56 58.32
N PHE A 992 -19.76 1.32 57.01
CA PHE A 992 -19.85 2.35 55.98
C PHE A 992 -21.12 2.21 55.12
N SER A 993 -21.68 3.34 54.70
CA SER A 993 -22.82 3.35 53.78
C SER A 993 -22.36 2.95 52.37
N LEU A 994 -23.30 2.49 51.52
CA LEU A 994 -22.98 2.15 50.12
C LEU A 994 -22.42 3.36 49.36
N ALA A 995 -22.88 4.58 49.69
CA ALA A 995 -22.38 5.83 49.13
C ALA A 995 -20.89 6.05 49.42
N THR A 996 -20.40 5.66 50.59
CA THR A 996 -18.97 5.74 50.94
C THR A 996 -18.12 4.85 50.03
N TYR A 997 -18.57 3.62 49.75
CA TYR A 997 -17.87 2.73 48.81
C TYR A 997 -17.88 3.28 47.38
N MET A 998 -18.98 3.88 46.93
CA MET A 998 -19.03 4.56 45.63
C MET A 998 -18.06 5.76 45.58
N ALA A 999 -17.94 6.52 46.68
CA ALA A 999 -17.00 7.63 46.77
C ALA A 999 -15.53 7.16 46.70
N PHE A 1000 -15.19 5.99 47.27
CA PHE A 1000 -13.86 5.40 47.12
C PHE A 1000 -13.52 4.99 45.68
N LEU A 1001 -14.51 4.71 44.84
CA LEU A 1001 -14.32 4.41 43.42
C LEU A 1001 -14.12 5.67 42.56
N LEU A 1002 -14.49 6.85 43.06
CA LEU A 1002 -14.43 8.10 42.30
C LEU A 1002 -13.00 8.44 41.81
N PRO A 1003 -11.94 8.39 42.64
CA PRO A 1003 -10.56 8.61 42.18
C PRO A 1003 -10.12 7.61 41.10
N LEU A 1004 -10.53 6.34 41.24
CA LEU A 1004 -10.21 5.29 40.26
C LEU A 1004 -10.83 5.61 38.90
N PHE A 1005 -12.11 5.98 38.86
CA PHE A 1005 -12.78 6.27 37.59
C PHE A 1005 -12.36 7.61 36.98
N LEU A 1006 -12.02 8.61 37.79
CA LEU A 1006 -11.39 9.83 37.29
C LEU A 1006 -10.06 9.50 36.60
N ALA A 1007 -9.20 8.69 37.22
CA ALA A 1007 -7.93 8.26 36.64
C ALA A 1007 -8.10 7.43 35.36
N LEU A 1008 -9.01 6.44 35.37
CA LEU A 1008 -9.29 5.61 34.21
C LEU A 1008 -9.88 6.41 33.03
N CYS A 1009 -10.72 7.42 33.30
CA CYS A 1009 -11.31 8.27 32.26
C CYS A 1009 -10.37 9.38 31.76
N SER A 1010 -9.25 9.64 32.44
CA SER A 1010 -8.15 10.45 31.92
C SER A 1010 -7.46 9.80 30.70
N ILE A 1011 -7.67 8.50 30.46
CA ILE A 1011 -7.16 7.81 29.28
C ILE A 1011 -7.95 8.27 28.04
N ARG A 1012 -7.33 9.13 27.23
CA ARG A 1012 -7.97 9.72 26.04
C ARG A 1012 -8.03 8.80 24.82
N HIS A 1013 -7.22 7.75 24.77
CA HIS A 1013 -7.14 6.84 23.63
C HIS A 1013 -7.42 5.39 24.04
N LEU A 1014 -8.47 4.80 23.47
CA LEU A 1014 -8.90 3.42 23.75
C LEU A 1014 -7.81 2.36 23.49
N LYS A 1015 -6.81 2.64 22.65
CA LYS A 1015 -5.72 1.69 22.35
C LYS A 1015 -4.98 1.22 23.61
N TYR A 1016 -4.85 2.08 24.62
CA TYR A 1016 -4.16 1.74 25.87
C TYR A 1016 -4.98 0.80 26.77
N LEU A 1017 -6.28 0.64 26.49
CA LEU A 1017 -7.17 -0.27 27.21
C LEU A 1017 -7.24 -1.66 26.56
N ALA A 1018 -6.64 -1.88 25.38
CA ALA A 1018 -6.75 -3.15 24.65
C ALA A 1018 -6.21 -4.35 25.44
N ILE A 1019 -5.02 -4.22 26.04
CA ILE A 1019 -4.38 -5.29 26.82
C ILE A 1019 -5.15 -5.55 28.14
N PRO A 1020 -5.43 -4.54 28.99
CA PRO A 1020 -6.24 -4.73 30.20
C PRO A 1020 -7.62 -5.32 29.90
N SER A 1021 -8.26 -4.91 28.81
CA SER A 1021 -9.59 -5.38 28.41
C SER A 1021 -9.59 -6.84 27.93
N THR A 1022 -8.47 -7.33 27.39
CA THR A 1022 -8.29 -8.74 27.02
C THR A 1022 -8.09 -9.61 28.27
N LEU A 1023 -7.26 -9.14 29.21
CA LEU A 1023 -7.06 -9.82 30.50
C LEU A 1023 -8.36 -9.89 31.32
N ALA A 1024 -9.13 -8.80 31.35
CA ALA A 1024 -10.44 -8.75 32.00
C ALA A 1024 -11.40 -9.81 31.45
N ASN A 1025 -11.42 -10.04 30.14
CA ASN A 1025 -12.28 -11.08 29.55
C ASN A 1025 -11.94 -12.50 30.04
N LEU A 1026 -10.64 -12.82 30.18
CA LEU A 1026 -10.20 -14.11 30.70
C LEU A 1026 -10.62 -14.30 32.16
N VAL A 1027 -10.42 -13.26 32.98
CA VAL A 1027 -10.87 -13.22 34.38
C VAL A 1027 -12.39 -13.41 34.48
N TYR A 1028 -13.15 -12.81 33.56
CA TYR A 1028 -14.60 -12.94 33.55
C TYR A 1028 -15.07 -14.37 33.22
N CYS A 1029 -14.41 -15.05 32.29
CA CYS A 1029 -14.70 -16.46 32.00
C CYS A 1029 -14.47 -17.36 33.21
N VAL A 1030 -13.36 -17.15 33.94
CA VAL A 1030 -13.07 -17.88 35.18
C VAL A 1030 -14.14 -17.62 36.24
N ALA A 1031 -14.55 -16.36 36.42
CA ALA A 1031 -15.62 -16.00 37.34
C ALA A 1031 -16.96 -16.69 37.01
N PHE A 1032 -17.31 -16.83 35.73
CA PHE A 1032 -18.49 -17.58 35.31
C PHE A 1032 -18.41 -19.05 35.63
N VAL A 1033 -17.27 -19.70 35.35
CA VAL A 1033 -17.08 -21.14 35.62
C VAL A 1033 -17.29 -21.42 37.11
N ILE A 1034 -16.70 -20.61 37.99
CA ILE A 1034 -16.85 -20.76 39.44
C ILE A 1034 -18.30 -20.50 39.87
N THR A 1035 -18.95 -19.48 39.30
CA THR A 1035 -20.35 -19.16 39.60
C THR A 1035 -21.29 -20.30 39.18
N PHE A 1036 -21.09 -20.86 37.99
CA PHE A 1036 -21.88 -22.01 37.52
C PHE A 1036 -21.63 -23.26 38.37
N GLN A 1037 -20.37 -23.54 38.73
CA GLN A 1037 -20.05 -24.63 39.64
C GLN A 1037 -20.88 -24.54 40.92
N TYR A 1038 -20.98 -23.36 41.53
CA TYR A 1038 -21.80 -23.16 42.72
C TYR A 1038 -23.31 -23.32 42.45
N ILE A 1039 -23.82 -22.79 41.33
CA ILE A 1039 -25.23 -22.93 40.95
C ILE A 1039 -25.63 -24.41 40.83
N PHE A 1040 -24.76 -25.24 40.24
CA PHE A 1040 -25.04 -26.64 39.95
C PHE A 1040 -24.80 -27.62 41.11
N GLN A 1041 -24.14 -27.21 42.20
CA GLN A 1041 -23.84 -28.10 43.34
C GLN A 1041 -25.10 -28.69 43.99
N GLU A 1042 -26.15 -27.90 44.18
CA GLU A 1042 -27.41 -28.34 44.79
C GLU A 1042 -28.61 -27.60 44.16
N LEU A 1043 -29.11 -28.11 43.03
CA LEU A 1043 -30.28 -27.52 42.36
C LEU A 1043 -31.60 -27.99 43.00
N PRO A 1044 -32.40 -27.08 43.58
CA PRO A 1044 -33.71 -27.43 44.11
C PRO A 1044 -34.70 -27.78 42.99
N SER A 1045 -35.80 -28.47 43.32
CA SER A 1045 -36.85 -28.79 42.33
C SER A 1045 -37.46 -27.52 41.75
N TRP A 1046 -37.43 -27.37 40.43
CA TRP A 1046 -37.99 -26.23 39.70
C TRP A 1046 -39.49 -26.03 39.94
N ARG A 1047 -40.22 -27.07 40.39
CA ARG A 1047 -41.65 -27.02 40.70
C ARG A 1047 -42.01 -26.06 41.84
N ARG A 1048 -41.03 -25.66 42.66
CA ARG A 1048 -41.25 -24.69 43.75
C ARG A 1048 -41.47 -23.26 43.26
N LEU A 1049 -41.15 -22.97 41.99
CA LEU A 1049 -41.19 -21.63 41.43
C LEU A 1049 -42.46 -21.40 40.61
N PRO A 1050 -43.02 -20.19 40.65
CA PRO A 1050 -44.17 -19.85 39.82
C PRO A 1050 -43.78 -19.89 38.34
N SER A 1051 -44.64 -20.53 37.53
CA SER A 1051 -44.44 -20.61 36.07
C SER A 1051 -44.59 -19.24 35.40
N ILE A 1052 -45.48 -18.40 35.93
CA ILE A 1052 -45.72 -17.01 35.54
C ILE A 1052 -45.90 -16.15 36.81
N GLN A 1053 -45.31 -14.96 36.83
CA GLN A 1053 -45.49 -13.98 37.90
C GLN A 1053 -46.63 -13.01 37.58
N SER A 1054 -46.93 -12.12 38.53
CA SER A 1054 -47.95 -11.10 38.36
C SER A 1054 -47.60 -10.09 37.26
N LEU A 1055 -48.61 -9.68 36.48
CA LEU A 1055 -48.43 -8.85 35.29
C LEU A 1055 -47.82 -7.46 35.58
N ASP A 1056 -47.96 -6.96 36.82
CA ASP A 1056 -47.40 -5.70 37.29
C ASP A 1056 -45.87 -5.71 37.44
N ARG A 1057 -45.25 -6.89 37.53
CA ARG A 1057 -43.78 -7.05 37.63
C ARG A 1057 -43.10 -7.27 36.29
N LEU A 1058 -43.84 -7.66 35.26
CA LEU A 1058 -43.32 -7.84 33.90
C LEU A 1058 -42.58 -6.61 33.33
N PRO A 1059 -43.00 -5.37 33.60
CA PRO A 1059 -42.24 -4.19 33.15
C PRO A 1059 -40.82 -4.10 33.73
N LEU A 1060 -40.58 -4.62 34.95
CA LEU A 1060 -39.25 -4.68 35.55
C LEU A 1060 -38.38 -5.77 34.90
N ALA A 1061 -39.00 -6.91 34.58
CA ALA A 1061 -38.34 -7.96 33.80
C ALA A 1061 -37.93 -7.44 32.41
N PHE A 1062 -38.83 -6.71 31.74
CA PHE A 1062 -38.54 -6.09 30.44
C PHE A 1062 -37.34 -5.14 30.51
N GLY A 1063 -37.32 -4.22 31.50
CA GLY A 1063 -36.20 -3.28 31.67
C GLY A 1063 -34.86 -4.00 31.86
N SER A 1064 -34.85 -5.03 32.71
CA SER A 1064 -33.64 -5.82 33.00
C SER A 1064 -33.13 -6.60 31.77
N LEU A 1065 -34.04 -7.20 30.99
CA LEU A 1065 -33.69 -7.84 29.73
C LEU A 1065 -33.17 -6.83 28.71
N MET A 1066 -33.78 -5.65 28.60
CA MET A 1066 -33.30 -4.62 27.68
C MET A 1066 -31.90 -4.14 28.03
N PHE A 1067 -31.59 -3.99 29.32
CA PHE A 1067 -30.23 -3.67 29.76
C PHE A 1067 -29.22 -4.76 29.36
N ALA A 1068 -29.61 -6.03 29.47
CA ALA A 1068 -28.77 -7.17 29.08
C ALA A 1068 -28.53 -7.27 27.56
N PHE A 1069 -29.32 -6.63 26.71
CA PHE A 1069 -29.19 -6.69 25.26
C PHE A 1069 -28.70 -5.38 24.61
N SER A 1070 -27.93 -4.58 25.32
CA SER A 1070 -27.51 -3.20 24.94
C SER A 1070 -26.48 -3.09 23.79
N ALA A 1071 -26.43 -4.06 22.86
CA ALA A 1071 -25.47 -4.11 21.76
C ALA A 1071 -25.68 -3.05 20.66
N ALA A 1072 -26.87 -2.42 20.59
CA ALA A 1072 -27.24 -1.47 19.53
C ALA A 1072 -26.27 -0.27 19.41
N GLY A 1073 -25.64 0.16 20.51
CA GLY A 1073 -24.65 1.25 20.49
C GLY A 1073 -23.27 0.85 19.92
N THR A 1074 -22.97 -0.45 19.84
CA THR A 1074 -21.64 -0.97 19.46
C THR A 1074 -21.64 -1.73 18.14
N ILE A 1075 -22.81 -2.19 17.67
CA ILE A 1075 -22.93 -3.00 16.45
C ILE A 1075 -22.43 -2.26 15.20
N LEU A 1076 -22.81 -1.00 14.98
CA LEU A 1076 -22.36 -0.23 13.81
C LEU A 1076 -20.86 0.12 13.86
N PRO A 1077 -20.27 0.53 14.99
CA PRO A 1077 -18.81 0.64 15.11
C PRO A 1077 -18.04 -0.64 14.76
N ILE A 1078 -18.57 -1.83 15.10
CA ILE A 1078 -17.97 -3.11 14.75
C ILE A 1078 -18.16 -3.41 13.26
N GLU A 1079 -19.38 -3.25 12.75
CA GLU A 1079 -19.74 -3.41 11.33
C GLU A 1079 -18.85 -2.56 10.42
N ASN A 1080 -18.71 -1.27 10.76
CA ASN A 1080 -17.94 -0.29 9.99
C ASN A 1080 -16.45 -0.66 9.88
N LYS A 1081 -15.92 -1.50 10.78
CA LYS A 1081 -14.53 -1.96 10.78
C LYS A 1081 -14.36 -3.38 10.23
N THR A 1082 -15.45 -4.08 9.91
CA THR A 1082 -15.40 -5.48 9.46
C THR A 1082 -14.95 -5.57 8.00
N LYS A 1083 -14.00 -6.47 7.70
CA LYS A 1083 -13.45 -6.64 6.35
C LYS A 1083 -14.46 -7.24 5.35
N PHE A 1084 -15.36 -8.11 5.81
CA PHE A 1084 -16.34 -8.80 4.99
C PHE A 1084 -17.78 -8.47 5.44
N PRO A 1085 -18.40 -7.35 5.02
CA PRO A 1085 -19.70 -6.91 5.53
C PRO A 1085 -20.85 -7.90 5.29
N LYS A 1086 -20.73 -8.80 4.31
CA LYS A 1086 -21.69 -9.89 4.06
C LYS A 1086 -21.75 -10.91 5.21
N SER A 1087 -20.64 -11.16 5.91
CA SER A 1087 -20.59 -12.11 7.02
C SER A 1087 -21.39 -11.62 8.25
N MET A 1088 -21.63 -10.31 8.38
CA MET A 1088 -22.41 -9.76 9.49
C MET A 1088 -23.87 -10.23 9.49
N ASN A 1089 -24.53 -10.29 8.33
CA ASN A 1089 -25.95 -10.61 8.20
C ASN A 1089 -26.24 -12.03 7.64
N ALA A 1090 -25.22 -12.82 7.32
CA ALA A 1090 -25.40 -14.18 6.83
C ALA A 1090 -26.16 -15.06 7.86
N TRP A 1091 -26.82 -16.11 7.38
CA TRP A 1091 -27.60 -17.03 8.23
C TRP A 1091 -26.75 -17.68 9.35
N ASN A 1092 -25.53 -18.14 9.03
CA ASN A 1092 -24.53 -18.55 10.03
C ASN A 1092 -23.47 -17.45 10.24
N GLY A 1093 -23.89 -16.19 10.08
CA GLY A 1093 -23.03 -15.02 10.16
C GLY A 1093 -22.75 -14.58 11.58
N ILE A 1094 -21.93 -13.52 11.69
CA ILE A 1094 -21.40 -13.01 12.96
C ILE A 1094 -22.54 -12.62 13.92
N LEU A 1095 -23.56 -11.90 13.44
CA LEU A 1095 -24.65 -11.40 14.28
C LEU A 1095 -25.49 -12.54 14.87
N ASN A 1096 -25.88 -13.53 14.05
CA ASN A 1096 -26.69 -14.66 14.52
C ASN A 1096 -25.90 -15.55 15.47
N THR A 1097 -24.63 -15.80 15.16
CA THR A 1097 -23.76 -16.63 16.00
C THR A 1097 -23.52 -15.97 17.36
N SER A 1098 -23.21 -14.67 17.38
CA SER A 1098 -23.06 -13.90 18.62
C SER A 1098 -24.33 -13.90 19.46
N CYS A 1099 -25.47 -13.64 18.83
CA CYS A 1099 -26.76 -13.61 19.50
C CYS A 1099 -27.12 -14.99 20.08
N ALA A 1100 -26.96 -16.07 19.30
CA ALA A 1100 -27.23 -17.43 19.74
C ALA A 1100 -26.36 -17.83 20.95
N LEU A 1101 -25.04 -17.58 20.90
CA LEU A 1101 -24.13 -17.87 22.01
C LEU A 1101 -24.48 -17.06 23.28
N SER A 1102 -24.80 -15.78 23.12
CA SER A 1102 -25.22 -14.92 24.23
C SER A 1102 -26.56 -15.39 24.83
N THR A 1103 -27.52 -15.79 24.00
CA THR A 1103 -28.81 -16.32 24.44
C THR A 1103 -28.66 -17.64 25.19
N ILE A 1104 -27.80 -18.56 24.73
CA ILE A 1104 -27.50 -19.80 25.45
C ILE A 1104 -26.98 -19.48 26.85
N LEU A 1105 -26.04 -18.54 26.95
CA LEU A 1105 -25.52 -18.09 28.24
C LEU A 1105 -26.62 -17.45 29.11
N TYR A 1106 -27.50 -16.63 28.54
CA TYR A 1106 -28.56 -15.94 29.29
C TYR A 1106 -29.63 -16.90 29.79
N ILE A 1107 -29.98 -17.91 28.99
CA ILE A 1107 -30.86 -19.00 29.41
C ILE A 1107 -30.19 -19.75 30.56
N ALA A 1108 -28.91 -20.11 30.43
CA ALA A 1108 -28.19 -20.83 31.47
C ALA A 1108 -28.12 -20.04 32.79
N VAL A 1109 -27.71 -18.77 32.74
CA VAL A 1109 -27.62 -17.92 33.94
C VAL A 1109 -29.00 -17.64 34.50
N GLY A 1110 -29.96 -17.19 33.68
CA GLY A 1110 -31.32 -16.81 34.09
C GLY A 1110 -32.13 -17.96 34.66
N PHE A 1111 -32.22 -19.07 33.93
CA PHE A 1111 -33.06 -20.21 34.29
C PHE A 1111 -32.50 -20.94 35.52
N TYR A 1112 -31.23 -21.34 35.50
CA TYR A 1112 -30.63 -22.06 36.64
C TYR A 1112 -30.37 -21.15 37.84
N GLY A 1113 -30.03 -19.87 37.61
CA GLY A 1113 -29.91 -18.88 38.68
C GLY A 1113 -31.22 -18.70 39.43
N TYR A 1114 -32.34 -18.57 38.71
CA TYR A 1114 -33.66 -18.46 39.36
C TYR A 1114 -34.06 -19.77 40.05
N ILE A 1115 -33.77 -20.95 39.48
CA ILE A 1115 -33.97 -22.24 40.16
C ILE A 1115 -33.23 -22.30 41.49
N ARG A 1116 -31.96 -21.88 41.52
CA ARG A 1116 -31.12 -21.93 42.73
C ARG A 1116 -31.61 -20.96 43.81
N PHE A 1117 -31.83 -19.69 43.45
CA PHE A 1117 -32.05 -18.62 44.44
C PHE A 1117 -33.53 -18.21 44.63
N GLY A 1118 -34.43 -18.60 43.72
CA GLY A 1118 -35.86 -18.32 43.85
C GLY A 1118 -36.19 -16.83 43.99
N SER A 1119 -37.04 -16.46 44.95
CA SER A 1119 -37.38 -15.06 45.22
C SER A 1119 -36.21 -14.22 45.76
N ASP A 1120 -35.15 -14.87 46.23
CA ASP A 1120 -34.03 -14.21 46.92
C ASP A 1120 -32.93 -13.75 45.94
N VAL A 1121 -33.16 -13.88 44.63
CA VAL A 1121 -32.26 -13.38 43.59
C VAL A 1121 -31.98 -11.89 43.80
N ALA A 1122 -30.71 -11.52 43.89
CA ALA A 1122 -30.25 -10.14 43.93
C ALA A 1122 -30.10 -9.56 42.52
N GLY A 1123 -29.90 -8.24 42.42
CA GLY A 1123 -29.71 -7.56 41.12
C GLY A 1123 -28.46 -7.97 40.33
N SER A 1124 -27.58 -8.76 40.95
CA SER A 1124 -26.56 -9.55 40.26
C SER A 1124 -26.44 -10.91 40.93
N ILE A 1125 -26.42 -11.99 40.14
CA ILE A 1125 -26.31 -13.36 40.65
C ILE A 1125 -25.07 -13.60 41.52
N THR A 1126 -23.99 -12.86 41.27
CA THR A 1126 -22.75 -12.94 42.05
C THR A 1126 -22.90 -12.41 43.47
N LEU A 1127 -23.87 -11.53 43.73
CA LEU A 1127 -24.19 -11.04 45.08
C LEU A 1127 -24.94 -12.09 45.93
N ASN A 1128 -25.53 -13.10 45.29
CA ASN A 1128 -26.13 -14.25 45.97
C ASN A 1128 -25.11 -15.31 46.41
N LEU A 1129 -23.84 -15.21 45.95
CA LEU A 1129 -22.80 -16.13 46.36
C LEU A 1129 -22.43 -15.95 47.85
N PRO A 1130 -22.05 -17.02 48.56
CA PRO A 1130 -21.72 -16.97 49.99
C PRO A 1130 -20.71 -15.87 50.31
N LYS A 1131 -20.95 -15.16 51.40
CA LYS A 1131 -20.14 -13.99 51.78
C LYS A 1131 -18.84 -14.38 52.49
N ASP A 1132 -18.79 -15.52 53.16
CA ASP A 1132 -17.69 -15.85 54.07
C ASP A 1132 -16.59 -16.72 53.43
N GLU A 1133 -16.86 -17.34 52.29
CA GLU A 1133 -15.90 -18.23 51.63
C GLU A 1133 -14.88 -17.46 50.75
N PRO A 1134 -13.57 -17.74 50.86
CA PRO A 1134 -12.54 -17.05 50.10
C PRO A 1134 -12.71 -17.13 48.58
N LEU A 1135 -13.18 -18.27 48.07
CA LEU A 1135 -13.36 -18.50 46.63
C LEU A 1135 -14.40 -17.53 46.04
N TYR A 1136 -15.54 -17.35 46.70
CA TYR A 1136 -16.61 -16.48 46.20
C TYR A 1136 -16.33 -15.00 46.45
N LYS A 1137 -15.58 -14.67 47.52
CA LYS A 1137 -14.99 -13.33 47.68
C LYS A 1137 -14.08 -12.99 46.48
N ALA A 1138 -13.26 -13.94 46.03
CA ALA A 1138 -12.43 -13.76 44.84
C ALA A 1138 -13.29 -13.53 43.58
N VAL A 1139 -14.38 -14.28 43.38
CA VAL A 1139 -15.32 -14.04 42.25
C VAL A 1139 -15.88 -12.62 42.29
N LYS A 1140 -16.31 -12.12 43.46
CA LYS A 1140 -16.84 -10.76 43.60
C LYS A 1140 -15.81 -9.70 43.22
N LEU A 1141 -14.55 -9.87 43.63
CA LEU A 1141 -13.45 -8.97 43.24
C LEU A 1141 -13.08 -9.08 41.75
N MET A 1142 -13.08 -10.30 41.20
CA MET A 1142 -12.84 -10.55 39.77
C MET A 1142 -13.86 -9.82 38.91
N VAL A 1143 -15.15 -9.96 39.21
CA VAL A 1143 -16.19 -9.28 38.44
C VAL A 1143 -16.11 -7.77 38.64
N SER A 1144 -15.85 -7.26 39.86
CA SER A 1144 -15.60 -5.84 40.10
C SER A 1144 -14.46 -5.29 39.23
N PHE A 1145 -13.33 -5.99 39.14
CA PHE A 1145 -12.21 -5.61 38.27
C PHE A 1145 -12.63 -5.56 36.80
N VAL A 1146 -13.36 -6.57 36.32
CA VAL A 1146 -13.84 -6.63 34.93
C VAL A 1146 -14.77 -5.44 34.61
N VAL A 1147 -15.68 -5.11 35.52
CA VAL A 1147 -16.58 -3.96 35.36
C VAL A 1147 -15.80 -2.64 35.39
N SER A 1148 -14.78 -2.51 36.26
CA SER A 1148 -13.93 -1.31 36.31
C SER A 1148 -13.20 -1.05 35.00
N ILE A 1149 -12.64 -2.11 34.37
CA ILE A 1149 -11.98 -2.00 33.05
C ILE A 1149 -13.01 -1.74 31.93
N SER A 1150 -14.27 -2.12 32.13
CA SER A 1150 -15.35 -1.87 31.17
C SER A 1150 -15.91 -0.45 31.22
N TYR A 1151 -15.71 0.26 32.32
CA TYR A 1151 -16.20 1.63 32.51
C TYR A 1151 -15.71 2.61 31.42
N PRO A 1152 -14.39 2.73 31.12
CA PRO A 1152 -13.92 3.69 30.14
C PRO A 1152 -14.39 3.38 28.71
N MET A 1153 -14.72 2.12 28.42
CA MET A 1153 -15.26 1.73 27.11
C MET A 1153 -16.67 2.28 26.89
N GLN A 1154 -17.55 2.17 27.90
CA GLN A 1154 -18.90 2.76 27.86
C GLN A 1154 -18.81 4.30 27.88
N PHE A 1155 -17.89 4.85 28.68
CA PHE A 1155 -17.65 6.29 28.80
C PHE A 1155 -17.09 6.94 27.51
N TYR A 1156 -16.42 6.17 26.65
CA TYR A 1156 -15.84 6.70 25.41
C TYR A 1156 -16.91 7.19 24.42
N VAL A 1157 -18.06 6.49 24.32
CA VAL A 1157 -19.14 6.84 23.40
C VAL A 1157 -19.70 8.26 23.62
N PRO A 1158 -20.12 8.66 24.84
CA PRO A 1158 -20.57 10.03 25.08
C PRO A 1158 -19.45 11.05 24.89
N MET A 1159 -18.20 10.71 25.22
CA MET A 1159 -17.06 11.60 24.97
C MET A 1159 -16.80 11.84 23.49
N ASP A 1160 -16.94 10.82 22.63
CA ASP A 1160 -16.77 10.95 21.18
C ASP A 1160 -17.85 11.86 20.58
N ILE A 1161 -19.09 11.79 21.09
CA ILE A 1161 -20.19 12.68 20.69
C ILE A 1161 -19.91 14.13 21.11
N VAL A 1162 -19.43 14.36 22.34
CA VAL A 1162 -19.19 15.70 22.87
C VAL A 1162 -17.92 16.33 22.30
N ILE A 1163 -16.85 15.56 22.13
CA ILE A 1163 -15.55 16.07 21.69
C ILE A 1163 -15.67 16.70 20.31
N LEU A 1164 -16.42 16.09 19.37
CA LEU A 1164 -16.66 16.62 18.03
C LEU A 1164 -17.24 18.04 18.05
N LYS A 1165 -18.18 18.30 18.96
CA LYS A 1165 -18.78 19.63 19.14
C LYS A 1165 -17.80 20.60 19.82
N LEU A 1166 -16.99 20.11 20.77
CA LEU A 1166 -15.94 20.90 21.42
C LEU A 1166 -14.86 21.36 20.43
N GLN A 1167 -14.48 20.51 19.46
CA GLN A 1167 -13.49 20.86 18.42
C GLN A 1167 -14.00 21.98 17.51
N GLN A 1168 -15.32 22.09 17.33
CA GLN A 1168 -15.95 23.12 16.49
C GLN A 1168 -16.09 24.48 17.20
N ILE A 1169 -15.97 24.51 18.55
CA ILE A 1169 -16.19 25.71 19.37
C ILE A 1169 -14.88 26.31 19.89
N ILE A 1170 -13.86 25.47 20.18
CA ILE A 1170 -12.61 25.90 20.82
C ILE A 1170 -11.40 25.60 19.91
N ASP A 1171 -10.84 26.63 19.30
CA ASP A 1171 -9.68 26.52 18.40
C ASP A 1171 -8.33 26.41 19.14
N ARG A 1172 -8.23 26.87 20.39
CA ARG A 1172 -6.96 26.87 21.15
C ARG A 1172 -6.63 25.47 21.72
N PRO A 1173 -5.50 24.84 21.36
CA PRO A 1173 -5.22 23.45 21.71
C PRO A 1173 -5.04 23.20 23.22
N GLY A 1174 -4.39 24.12 23.96
CA GLY A 1174 -4.24 24.00 25.41
C GLY A 1174 -5.57 24.15 26.16
N LEU A 1175 -6.41 25.11 25.74
CA LEU A 1175 -7.74 25.32 26.32
C LEU A 1175 -8.68 24.16 25.98
N ARG A 1176 -8.57 23.61 24.77
CA ARG A 1176 -9.31 22.42 24.34
C ARG A 1176 -8.94 21.18 25.14
N LEU A 1177 -7.66 20.98 25.44
CA LEU A 1177 -7.21 19.88 26.29
C LEU A 1177 -7.75 20.03 27.73
N ALA A 1178 -7.68 21.24 28.28
CA ALA A 1178 -8.24 21.54 29.60
C ALA A 1178 -9.77 21.34 29.63
N ALA A 1179 -10.48 21.80 28.61
CA ALA A 1179 -11.93 21.64 28.48
C ALA A 1179 -12.32 20.16 28.31
N GLU A 1180 -11.54 19.37 27.57
CA GLU A 1180 -11.77 17.93 27.43
C GLU A 1180 -11.68 17.22 28.78
N TYR A 1181 -10.62 17.45 29.58
CA TYR A 1181 -10.51 16.87 30.92
C TYR A 1181 -11.59 17.39 31.88
N ALA A 1182 -11.93 18.69 31.82
CA ALA A 1182 -13.00 19.26 32.63
C ALA A 1182 -14.36 18.62 32.33
N ILE A 1183 -14.67 18.36 31.05
CA ILE A 1183 -15.89 17.66 30.65
C ILE A 1183 -15.85 16.20 31.09
N ARG A 1184 -14.73 15.50 30.93
CA ARG A 1184 -14.57 14.11 31.38
C ARG A 1184 -14.85 13.98 32.88
N TYR A 1185 -14.22 14.83 33.69
CA TYR A 1185 -14.41 14.79 35.14
C TYR A 1185 -15.82 15.19 35.55
N THR A 1186 -16.41 16.21 34.90
CA THR A 1186 -17.81 16.59 35.13
C THR A 1186 -18.77 15.43 34.80
N LEU A 1187 -18.57 14.72 33.68
CA LEU A 1187 -19.43 13.58 33.33
C LEU A 1187 -19.26 12.40 34.29
N VAL A 1188 -18.05 12.12 34.79
CA VAL A 1188 -17.83 11.10 35.84
C VAL A 1188 -18.56 11.49 37.14
N LEU A 1189 -18.52 12.77 37.53
CA LEU A 1189 -19.26 13.27 38.69
C LEU A 1189 -20.79 13.12 38.49
N ILE A 1190 -21.29 13.42 37.29
CA ILE A 1190 -22.71 13.22 36.96
C ILE A 1190 -23.12 11.74 37.12
N THR A 1191 -22.31 10.80 36.60
CA THR A 1191 -22.61 9.36 36.76
C THR A 1191 -22.53 8.89 38.22
N PHE A 1192 -21.63 9.46 39.01
CA PHE A 1192 -21.56 9.21 40.45
C PHE A 1192 -22.83 9.73 41.16
N THR A 1193 -23.28 10.95 40.85
CA THR A 1193 -24.51 11.51 41.43
C THR A 1193 -25.73 10.67 41.07
N PHE A 1194 -25.85 10.20 39.83
CA PHE A 1194 -26.95 9.29 39.45
C PHE A 1194 -26.89 7.94 40.18
N ALA A 1195 -25.69 7.39 40.39
CA ALA A 1195 -25.51 6.17 41.18
C ALA A 1195 -25.91 6.35 42.65
N GLU A 1196 -25.62 7.51 43.22
CA GLU A 1196 -26.05 7.86 44.59
C GLU A 1196 -27.57 8.05 44.69
N LEU A 1197 -28.21 8.64 43.68
CA LEU A 1197 -29.65 8.87 43.63
C LEU A 1197 -30.48 7.59 43.50
N VAL A 1198 -29.91 6.50 42.95
CA VAL A 1198 -30.59 5.21 42.80
C VAL A 1198 -29.66 4.07 43.26
N PRO A 1199 -29.49 3.86 44.58
CA PRO A 1199 -28.53 2.91 45.13
C PRO A 1199 -29.03 1.45 45.12
N HIS A 1200 -30.11 1.14 44.39
CA HIS A 1200 -30.66 -0.20 44.24
C HIS A 1200 -30.32 -0.77 42.86
N LEU A 1201 -29.35 -1.69 42.81
CA LEU A 1201 -28.78 -2.20 41.57
C LEU A 1201 -29.82 -2.70 40.56
N GLY A 1202 -30.72 -3.61 40.97
CA GLY A 1202 -31.71 -4.23 40.07
C GLY A 1202 -32.73 -3.24 39.49
N LEU A 1203 -33.26 -2.35 40.34
CA LEU A 1203 -34.19 -1.30 39.91
C LEU A 1203 -33.51 -0.28 38.98
N PHE A 1204 -32.23 0.01 39.21
CA PHE A 1204 -31.47 0.93 38.36
C PHE A 1204 -31.17 0.30 37.00
N ILE A 1205 -30.78 -0.97 36.97
CA ILE A 1205 -30.62 -1.77 35.74
C ILE A 1205 -31.92 -1.75 34.92
N SER A 1206 -33.05 -2.03 35.57
CA SER A 1206 -34.37 -1.98 34.93
C SER A 1206 -34.71 -0.59 34.37
N LEU A 1207 -34.46 0.48 35.13
CA LEU A 1207 -34.72 1.85 34.71
C LEU A 1207 -33.90 2.24 33.47
N VAL A 1208 -32.58 1.99 33.48
CA VAL A 1208 -31.69 2.33 32.36
C VAL A 1208 -32.07 1.53 31.11
N GLY A 1209 -32.34 0.24 31.26
CA GLY A 1209 -32.77 -0.64 30.18
C GLY A 1209 -34.09 -0.21 29.55
N ALA A 1210 -35.12 0.03 30.37
CA ALA A 1210 -36.44 0.45 29.91
C ALA A 1210 -36.42 1.83 29.22
N LEU A 1211 -35.79 2.84 29.85
CA LEU A 1211 -35.84 4.22 29.37
C LEU A 1211 -35.03 4.45 28.09
N THR A 1212 -33.79 3.96 28.06
CA THR A 1212 -32.83 4.36 27.01
C THR A 1212 -32.57 3.25 26.00
N THR A 1213 -32.43 2.00 26.45
CA THR A 1213 -32.08 0.88 25.58
C THR A 1213 -33.26 0.43 24.73
N SER A 1214 -34.49 0.52 25.23
CA SER A 1214 -35.71 0.27 24.45
C SER A 1214 -35.83 1.17 23.23
N ALA A 1215 -35.51 2.46 23.37
CA ALA A 1215 -35.56 3.41 22.25
C ALA A 1215 -34.51 3.08 21.18
N LEU A 1216 -33.27 2.83 21.62
CA LEU A 1216 -32.14 2.49 20.75
C LEU A 1216 -32.31 1.12 20.06
N THR A 1217 -33.06 0.21 20.64
CA THR A 1217 -33.12 -1.17 20.14
C THR A 1217 -34.43 -1.46 19.41
N PHE A 1218 -35.58 -1.02 19.93
CA PHE A 1218 -36.90 -1.41 19.40
C PHE A 1218 -37.68 -0.27 18.75
N ILE A 1219 -37.26 0.99 18.89
CA ILE A 1219 -38.00 2.13 18.33
C ILE A 1219 -37.26 2.71 17.12
N PHE A 1220 -35.98 3.07 17.28
CA PHE A 1220 -35.24 3.72 16.19
C PHE A 1220 -34.97 2.81 14.98
N PRO A 1221 -34.55 1.53 15.12
CA PRO A 1221 -34.28 0.70 13.93
C PRO A 1221 -35.49 0.48 13.03
N PRO A 1222 -36.70 0.12 13.53
CA PRO A 1222 -37.87 -0.04 12.66
C PRO A 1222 -38.30 1.25 11.98
N ILE A 1223 -38.20 2.41 12.66
CA ILE A 1223 -38.46 3.72 12.05
C ILE A 1223 -37.46 4.00 10.92
N ILE A 1224 -36.17 3.72 11.13
CA ILE A 1224 -35.12 3.87 10.13
C ILE A 1224 -35.41 3.00 8.90
N GLU A 1225 -35.82 1.74 9.07
CA GLU A 1225 -36.16 0.86 7.94
C GLU A 1225 -37.34 1.38 7.12
N ILE A 1226 -38.41 1.80 7.79
CA ILE A 1226 -39.59 2.40 7.13
C ILE A 1226 -39.18 3.60 6.28
N LEU A 1227 -38.30 4.46 6.80
CA LEU A 1227 -37.81 5.65 6.10
C LEU A 1227 -36.88 5.30 4.93
N CYS A 1228 -36.00 4.32 5.09
CA CYS A 1228 -35.08 3.89 4.04
C CYS A 1228 -35.76 3.17 2.88
N GLU A 1229 -36.82 2.40 3.16
CA GLU A 1229 -37.59 1.61 2.18
C GLU A 1229 -38.77 2.42 1.58
N TYR A 1230 -38.95 3.69 1.95
CA TYR A 1230 -39.99 4.56 1.39
C TYR A 1230 -39.69 4.95 -0.07
N ARG A 1231 -40.56 4.52 -1.01
CA ARG A 1231 -40.44 4.77 -2.46
C ARG A 1231 -41.57 5.63 -3.06
N GLY A 1232 -42.23 6.46 -2.26
CA GLY A 1232 -43.29 7.36 -2.76
C GLY A 1232 -44.64 6.71 -3.12
N SER A 1233 -44.74 5.37 -3.23
CA SER A 1233 -46.00 4.64 -3.44
C SER A 1233 -46.45 3.88 -2.18
N VAL A 1234 -47.43 4.44 -1.48
CA VAL A 1234 -48.03 3.90 -0.23
C VAL A 1234 -48.92 2.67 -0.50
N HIS A 1235 -49.21 2.36 -1.77
CA HIS A 1235 -50.16 1.31 -2.18
C HIS A 1235 -49.52 -0.07 -2.39
N ASN A 1236 -48.21 -0.21 -2.19
CA ASN A 1236 -47.53 -1.50 -2.32
C ASN A 1236 -47.79 -2.39 -1.10
N ARG A 1237 -48.46 -3.54 -1.30
CA ARG A 1237 -48.78 -4.52 -0.24
C ARG A 1237 -47.54 -4.98 0.54
N ARG A 1238 -46.37 -5.11 -0.10
CA ARG A 1238 -45.11 -5.49 0.56
C ARG A 1238 -44.62 -4.41 1.53
N TRP A 1239 -44.71 -3.15 1.11
CA TRP A 1239 -44.34 -2.01 1.95
C TRP A 1239 -45.33 -1.84 3.11
N GLN A 1240 -46.63 -2.03 2.88
CA GLN A 1240 -47.65 -2.00 3.93
C GLN A 1240 -47.43 -3.10 4.99
N LEU A 1241 -47.07 -4.32 4.57
CA LEU A 1241 -46.72 -5.41 5.49
C LEU A 1241 -45.46 -5.12 6.31
N LEU A 1242 -44.43 -4.54 5.69
CA LEU A 1242 -43.20 -4.10 6.38
C LEU A 1242 -43.52 -3.02 7.42
N VAL A 1243 -44.28 -1.99 7.03
CA VAL A 1243 -44.71 -0.91 7.94
C VAL A 1243 -45.52 -1.46 9.09
N PHE A 1244 -46.49 -2.35 8.83
CA PHE A 1244 -47.29 -2.97 9.88
C PHE A 1244 -46.43 -3.75 10.89
N GLY A 1245 -45.52 -4.61 10.42
CA GLY A 1245 -44.62 -5.36 11.29
C GLY A 1245 -43.71 -4.45 12.13
N ASN A 1246 -43.13 -3.42 11.51
CA ASN A 1246 -42.26 -2.47 12.20
C ASN A 1246 -43.02 -1.58 13.20
N LEU A 1247 -44.27 -1.23 12.93
CA LEU A 1247 -45.14 -0.54 13.89
C LEU A 1247 -45.47 -1.40 15.11
N LEU A 1248 -45.64 -2.73 14.95
CA LEU A 1248 -45.82 -3.64 16.08
C LEU A 1248 -44.58 -3.71 16.97
N ILE A 1249 -43.37 -3.75 16.37
CA ILE A 1249 -42.11 -3.74 17.12
C ILE A 1249 -41.96 -2.40 17.87
N CYS A 1250 -42.23 -1.28 17.20
CA CYS A 1250 -42.23 0.04 17.84
C CYS A 1250 -43.24 0.13 18.98
N LEU A 1251 -44.44 -0.41 18.80
CA LEU A 1251 -45.47 -0.44 19.85
C LEU A 1251 -45.00 -1.25 21.05
N PHE A 1252 -44.43 -2.45 20.83
CA PHE A 1252 -43.85 -3.26 21.90
C PHE A 1252 -42.75 -2.50 22.65
N GLY A 1253 -41.83 -1.87 21.92
CA GLY A 1253 -40.76 -1.04 22.50
C GLY A 1253 -41.28 0.17 23.28
N MET A 1254 -42.31 0.87 22.77
CA MET A 1254 -42.92 2.03 23.44
C MET A 1254 -43.67 1.62 24.70
N VAL A 1255 -44.46 0.53 24.66
CA VAL A 1255 -45.16 0.01 25.83
C VAL A 1255 -44.16 -0.39 26.90
N GLY A 1256 -43.11 -1.13 26.53
CA GLY A 1256 -42.05 -1.52 27.45
C GLY A 1256 -41.28 -0.32 28.02
N LEU A 1257 -40.98 0.69 27.20
CA LEU A 1257 -40.35 1.93 27.65
C LEU A 1257 -41.21 2.66 28.68
N LEU A 1258 -42.48 2.92 28.38
CA LEU A 1258 -43.38 3.67 29.25
C LEU A 1258 -43.68 2.91 30.54
N THR A 1259 -44.14 1.66 30.42
CA THR A 1259 -44.51 0.85 31.58
C THR A 1259 -43.30 0.48 32.43
N GLY A 1260 -42.16 0.12 31.81
CA GLY A 1260 -40.92 -0.22 32.51
C GLY A 1260 -40.33 0.97 33.25
N THR A 1261 -40.31 2.16 32.63
CA THR A 1261 -39.83 3.38 33.27
C THR A 1261 -40.72 3.78 34.45
N ILE A 1262 -42.04 3.84 34.25
CA ILE A 1262 -42.99 4.22 35.31
C ILE A 1262 -42.91 3.23 36.48
N THR A 1263 -42.85 1.93 36.20
CA THR A 1263 -42.81 0.89 37.24
C THR A 1263 -41.48 0.93 37.99
N SER A 1264 -40.36 1.12 37.29
CA SER A 1264 -39.04 1.26 37.92
C SER A 1264 -38.98 2.50 38.82
N ILE A 1265 -39.47 3.66 38.35
CA ILE A 1265 -39.52 4.88 39.17
C ILE A 1265 -40.42 4.69 40.39
N LYS A 1266 -41.61 4.11 40.23
CA LYS A 1266 -42.51 3.82 41.36
C LYS A 1266 -41.85 2.89 42.37
N ALA A 1267 -41.17 1.84 41.91
CA ALA A 1267 -40.45 0.91 42.77
C ALA A 1267 -39.29 1.59 43.51
N ILE A 1268 -38.54 2.48 42.84
CA ILE A 1268 -37.47 3.28 43.46
C ILE A 1268 -38.04 4.24 44.51
N LEU A 1269 -39.11 4.99 44.19
CA LEU A 1269 -39.75 5.89 45.16
C LEU A 1269 -40.33 5.14 46.36
N HIS A 1270 -40.86 3.94 46.13
CA HIS A 1270 -41.34 3.07 47.20
C HIS A 1270 -40.19 2.56 48.08
N SER A 1271 -39.04 2.19 47.49
CA SER A 1271 -37.89 1.71 48.27
C SER A 1271 -37.28 2.80 49.15
N PHE A 1272 -37.35 4.08 48.75
CA PHE A 1272 -36.98 5.20 49.61
C PHE A 1272 -37.95 5.41 50.77
N ARG A 1273 -39.26 5.29 50.54
CA ARG A 1273 -40.30 5.47 51.58
C ARG A 1273 -40.37 4.34 52.62
N VAL A 1274 -39.84 3.17 52.32
CA VAL A 1274 -39.79 2.02 53.25
C VAL A 1274 -38.51 2.03 54.09
N ASN A 1275 -37.49 2.78 53.66
CA ASN A 1275 -36.22 2.94 54.38
C ASN A 1275 -36.15 4.22 55.23
N GLU A 1276 -37.06 5.18 55.02
CA GLU A 1276 -37.45 6.21 56.00
C GLU A 1276 -38.41 5.61 57.04
#